data_AF-A0A669QKW2-F1
#
_entry.id   AF-A0A669QKW2-F1
#
_cell.length_a   1.000
_cell.length_b   1.000
_cell.length_c   1.000
_cell.angle_alpha   90.00
_cell.angle_beta   90.00
_cell.angle_gamma   90.00
#
_symmetry.space_group_name_H-M   'P 1'
#
loop_
_entity.id
_entity.type
_entity.pdbx_description
1 polymer ?
#
loop_
_entity_poly.entity_id
_entity_poly.type
_entity_poly.pdbx_seq_one_letter_code
_entity_poly.pdbx_strand_id
1 'polypeptide(L)'
;KKKIKKSCLTPQFSFTPQRHHPANSCLLPICSLHGAAVTTVEGVGSLKNRINPIQERLAKCHGSQCGFCTPGMVMSMYALLRNHVKPSMEQIISALDGNLCRCTGYRPIIDSYASFAKQTCCQLRGTGQCCLDQEELGCSSSIRSGLCNPAEFLPVDPTQEFIFPPELMRMAQEQQRKTLIFCSKRTTWISPSTLKELLELKAKYPKAPVVVGNTSLGLNKNDCDDYHPVILHPLRIPEMQVFSITDDGIVVGAACCLAQLRDILMETIPKLPEEKTKIYQALLQQLRTLAGEQIRSMASLGGHIVSRGSAWDLNPILSAGKSVLNLASDGGKRQIFLNDQFLAGHKHADIEPKEVIVSVLIPYSTKDEFISAFRQADRQKNAFSVVNAGLRVLFSPGTDTIVDLSILYGGIGSTTLSARKSCEKLIGRQWNDQMLSEACKLVLEEISLPPSASGGKVEYRRTLLVSFLFRFYLEVLHGLHQMYPFRYAELSQDKMSALGVLQSGVPQGTHSCLQDVDPGQSPQDPVGRPIMHQSGIKHTTGEAVYIDDIRPVDGELSLAVVTSVKAHAKIKSIDISEALQVPGVINVITAKDRGVIVSMFFHWVMYVGVLQVICVGQIICAVVAETLTQAKCGAKKVKIVYEDLQPVLTIKDAIKHNSYITKERKLEKGDIEKGFKSADKIIEGELHMGGQEHFYLETNSVLVIPRMEDKEMDVYVSTQHATDVQKLVASALNLQSNKIMCHTKRVGGAFGGKITKPSFFAVIAAVAANKTGRPVRFALERDMDMLITGGRHPFFGKYKVGFMKDGRIMAADFQCYINGGCTKDESELVIEYIVLKVDNAYNIPNLRVRGHACKTNLPSNTAFRGFGFPQAGLFVETCIVAVATKTGLPHEKVREINMYRGVNRTAFKEKFDAENLWKCWKECLVKSDYHSRNTKVEEFNRKNYWKKKGIAIIPMKFSVGFNATYFHQAGALVHIYLDGSVLVTHGGIELGQGIHTKMLQIASRELKIPLSYIHFCETSSTTVPNGKYTAGSVGTEINARAVQDACQILWKRLDPIRRNNPKGKWEDWISEAHKKSISLSATGYFKGYVTDMNWKTKKGHAFPYFLYGAACSEVEIDCLTGAHKNIRTDIVMDASFSINPAIDIGQIEGAFIQGVGLYTLEEIYFSPEGEQLTLSPDTYKIPAVCDIPEQFHVYLLPNSCNSIAIYSSKGVGEAGFFLGSSVFFAIRDAVAAARKERGLPLDFTLNSPLTVERIRMACDDIFTKMEDGNMDPGLVITWS
;
A
#
# COMPACT_ATOMS: atom_id res chain seq x y z
N LYS A 1 68.57 -28.33 4.10
CA LYS A 1 67.22 -28.97 4.10
C LYS A 1 66.44 -28.55 5.35
N LYS A 2 65.58 -27.52 5.24
CA LYS A 2 64.43 -27.21 6.11
C LYS A 2 63.70 -26.04 5.43
N LYS A 3 62.61 -26.32 4.71
CA LYS A 3 61.74 -25.29 4.11
C LYS A 3 60.42 -25.29 4.88
N ILE A 4 60.16 -24.16 5.51
CA ILE A 4 58.89 -23.80 6.15
C ILE A 4 57.86 -23.61 5.02
N LYS A 5 56.83 -24.46 4.97
CA LYS A 5 55.63 -24.25 4.15
C LYS A 5 54.66 -23.39 4.96
N LYS A 6 54.48 -22.13 4.58
CA LYS A 6 53.31 -21.32 4.94
C LYS A 6 52.08 -21.96 4.27
N SER A 7 51.16 -22.49 5.06
CA SER A 7 49.84 -22.91 4.60
C SER A 7 48.92 -21.70 4.59
N CYS A 8 48.53 -21.22 3.41
CA CYS A 8 47.36 -20.36 3.26
C CYS A 8 46.11 -21.20 3.59
N LEU A 9 45.56 -21.02 4.78
CA LEU A 9 44.24 -21.51 5.14
C LEU A 9 43.21 -20.51 4.60
N THR A 10 42.72 -20.74 3.38
CA THR A 10 41.42 -20.21 2.96
C THR A 10 40.35 -20.89 3.82
N PRO A 11 39.51 -20.16 4.57
CA PRO A 11 38.33 -20.77 5.17
C PRO A 11 37.38 -21.15 4.04
N GLN A 12 37.31 -22.43 3.70
CA GLN A 12 36.21 -22.93 2.89
C GLN A 12 34.95 -22.81 3.74
N PHE A 13 34.15 -21.78 3.46
CA PHE A 13 32.78 -21.66 3.95
C PHE A 13 32.04 -22.96 3.63
N SER A 14 31.47 -23.60 4.65
CA SER A 14 30.63 -24.78 4.47
C SER A 14 29.30 -24.35 3.85
N PHE A 15 29.26 -24.24 2.53
CA PHE A 15 28.01 -24.13 1.80
C PHE A 15 27.22 -25.42 2.04
N THR A 16 26.05 -25.34 2.69
CA THR A 16 25.01 -26.35 2.45
C THR A 16 24.82 -26.44 0.92
N PRO A 17 24.81 -27.64 0.32
CA PRO A 17 24.83 -27.78 -1.14
C PRO A 17 23.57 -27.25 -1.85
N GLN A 18 22.55 -26.82 -1.10
CA GLN A 18 21.27 -26.32 -1.60
C GLN A 18 20.97 -24.96 -0.98
N ARG A 19 20.64 -23.97 -1.81
CA ARG A 19 20.27 -22.61 -1.40
C ARG A 19 18.81 -22.35 -1.77
N HIS A 20 18.01 -21.89 -0.81
CA HIS A 20 16.64 -21.45 -1.04
C HIS A 20 16.57 -19.93 -0.92
N HIS A 21 15.93 -19.24 -1.86
CA HIS A 21 15.71 -17.80 -1.76
C HIS A 21 14.41 -17.41 -2.48
N PRO A 22 13.71 -16.37 -2.00
CA PRO A 22 12.52 -15.89 -2.68
C PRO A 22 12.90 -15.03 -3.89
N ALA A 23 12.01 -14.91 -4.87
CA ALA A 23 12.21 -14.10 -6.07
C ALA A 23 10.86 -13.61 -6.63
N ASN A 24 10.89 -12.47 -7.32
CA ASN A 24 9.71 -11.94 -8.00
C ASN A 24 9.60 -12.56 -9.41
N SER A 25 8.63 -13.45 -9.61
CA SER A 25 8.43 -14.16 -10.87
C SER A 25 8.20 -13.23 -12.07
N CYS A 26 7.56 -12.07 -11.88
CA CYS A 26 7.31 -11.08 -12.93
C CYS A 26 8.60 -10.49 -13.55
N LEU A 27 9.73 -10.53 -12.83
CA LEU A 27 11.01 -10.02 -13.30
C LEU A 27 11.98 -11.11 -13.75
N LEU A 28 11.71 -12.37 -13.42
CA LEU A 28 12.65 -13.49 -13.57
C LEU A 28 12.52 -14.14 -14.96
N PRO A 29 13.52 -14.00 -15.86
CA PRO A 29 13.46 -14.65 -17.17
C PRO A 29 13.61 -16.16 -17.04
N ILE A 30 12.75 -16.94 -17.69
CA ILE A 30 12.80 -18.41 -17.63
C ILE A 30 14.16 -18.99 -18.08
N CYS A 31 14.85 -18.32 -19.02
CA CYS A 31 16.18 -18.70 -19.49
C CYS A 31 17.28 -18.61 -18.40
N SER A 32 17.03 -17.90 -17.30
CA SER A 32 17.94 -17.81 -16.16
C SER A 32 17.78 -18.97 -15.16
N LEU A 33 16.76 -19.82 -15.32
CA LEU A 33 16.39 -20.88 -14.38
C LEU A 33 16.96 -22.28 -14.73
N HIS A 34 17.84 -22.38 -15.73
CA HIS A 34 18.41 -23.67 -16.11
C HIS A 34 19.20 -24.28 -14.93
N GLY A 35 18.79 -25.47 -14.49
CA GLY A 35 19.38 -26.15 -13.32
C GLY A 35 18.79 -25.74 -11.96
N ALA A 36 17.78 -24.87 -11.94
CA ALA A 36 17.08 -24.45 -10.73
C ALA A 36 15.76 -25.20 -10.53
N ALA A 37 15.26 -25.21 -9.28
CA ALA A 37 13.93 -25.71 -8.93
C ALA A 37 13.05 -24.53 -8.48
N VAL A 38 11.84 -24.43 -9.04
CA VAL A 38 10.85 -23.42 -8.65
C VAL A 38 9.77 -24.07 -7.79
N THR A 39 9.46 -23.43 -6.66
CA THR A 39 8.32 -23.80 -5.81
C THR A 39 7.35 -22.64 -5.78
N THR A 40 6.09 -22.90 -6.11
CA THR A 40 4.96 -21.96 -5.98
C THR A 40 4.07 -22.35 -4.80
N VAL A 41 3.01 -21.59 -4.55
CA VAL A 41 2.13 -21.80 -3.40
C VAL A 41 1.45 -23.17 -3.41
N GLU A 42 1.08 -23.67 -4.57
CA GLU A 42 0.48 -25.00 -4.77
C GLU A 42 1.49 -26.11 -4.48
N GLY A 43 2.78 -25.83 -4.74
CA GLY A 43 3.89 -26.71 -4.43
C GLY A 43 4.30 -26.69 -2.95
N VAL A 44 3.72 -25.83 -2.11
CA VAL A 44 3.90 -25.86 -0.65
C VAL A 44 2.85 -26.75 0.01
N GLY A 45 1.61 -26.69 -0.49
CA GLY A 45 0.47 -27.48 -0.03
C GLY A 45 -0.83 -27.09 -0.73
N SER A 46 -1.82 -27.96 -0.69
CA SER A 46 -3.13 -27.77 -1.33
C SER A 46 -4.25 -28.49 -0.58
N LEU A 47 -5.50 -28.12 -0.87
CA LEU A 47 -6.69 -28.79 -0.34
C LEU A 47 -6.83 -30.25 -0.79
N LYS A 48 -6.27 -30.61 -1.95
CA LYS A 48 -6.30 -31.98 -2.48
C LYS A 48 -5.32 -32.92 -1.78
N ASN A 49 -4.21 -32.36 -1.30
CA ASN A 49 -3.14 -33.11 -0.65
C ASN A 49 -3.13 -32.79 0.84
N ARG A 50 -2.08 -32.09 1.29
CA ARG A 50 -1.96 -31.57 2.65
C ARG A 50 -1.82 -30.06 2.62
N ILE A 51 -2.42 -29.41 3.60
CA ILE A 51 -2.21 -27.98 3.87
C ILE A 51 -0.91 -27.85 4.67
N ASN A 52 -0.03 -26.94 4.26
CA ASN A 52 1.19 -26.66 5.02
C ASN A 52 0.87 -25.82 6.27
N PRO A 53 1.59 -25.99 7.41
CA PRO A 53 1.39 -25.17 8.61
C PRO A 53 1.39 -23.65 8.35
N ILE A 54 2.19 -23.14 7.40
CA ILE A 54 2.18 -21.71 7.02
C ILE A 54 0.82 -21.30 6.45
N GLN A 55 0.28 -22.11 5.54
CA GLN A 55 -1.01 -21.89 4.90
C GLN A 55 -2.14 -21.96 5.92
N GLU A 56 -2.14 -22.99 6.77
CA GLU A 56 -3.13 -23.17 7.81
C GLU A 56 -3.17 -21.99 8.78
N ARG A 57 -2.01 -21.61 9.35
CA ARG A 57 -1.92 -20.55 10.35
C ARG A 57 -2.33 -19.21 9.78
N LEU A 58 -1.88 -18.88 8.56
CA LEU A 58 -2.24 -17.61 7.94
C LEU A 58 -3.75 -17.50 7.71
N ALA A 59 -4.41 -18.59 7.30
CA ALA A 59 -5.86 -18.62 7.11
C ALA A 59 -6.62 -18.57 8.45
N LYS A 60 -6.30 -19.47 9.40
CA LYS A 60 -6.98 -19.58 10.70
C LYS A 60 -6.77 -18.36 11.61
N CYS A 61 -5.66 -17.65 11.46
CA CYS A 61 -5.39 -16.39 12.17
C CYS A 61 -5.98 -15.16 11.47
N HIS A 62 -6.82 -15.34 10.44
CA HIS A 62 -7.49 -14.26 9.72
C HIS A 62 -6.52 -13.30 9.00
N GLY A 63 -5.33 -13.79 8.63
CA GLY A 63 -4.32 -13.06 7.85
C GLY A 63 -4.64 -12.93 6.36
N SER A 64 -5.83 -13.38 5.92
CA SER A 64 -6.29 -13.28 4.54
C SER A 64 -7.71 -12.73 4.46
N GLN A 65 -7.88 -11.61 3.74
CA GLN A 65 -9.17 -11.01 3.40
C GLN A 65 -9.49 -11.23 1.92
N CYS A 66 -9.13 -10.31 1.03
CA CYS A 66 -9.42 -10.45 -0.41
C CYS A 66 -8.68 -11.61 -1.06
N GLY A 67 -7.61 -12.10 -0.43
CA GLY A 67 -6.88 -13.29 -0.84
C GLY A 67 -5.72 -13.07 -1.82
N PHE A 68 -5.72 -11.97 -2.59
CA PHE A 68 -4.79 -11.81 -3.73
C PHE A 68 -3.30 -11.72 -3.35
N CYS A 69 -2.92 -11.05 -2.25
CA CYS A 69 -1.52 -11.04 -1.77
C CYS A 69 -1.07 -12.32 -1.06
N THR A 70 -2.03 -13.19 -0.68
CA THR A 70 -1.79 -14.29 0.26
C THR A 70 -0.74 -15.27 -0.25
N PRO A 71 -0.75 -15.70 -1.53
CA PRO A 71 0.31 -16.55 -2.07
C PRO A 71 1.72 -15.97 -1.88
N GLY A 72 1.91 -14.68 -2.15
CA GLY A 72 3.21 -14.02 -1.96
C GLY A 72 3.65 -13.98 -0.49
N MET A 73 2.71 -13.79 0.45
CA MET A 73 2.97 -13.83 1.89
C MET A 73 3.38 -15.24 2.35
N VAL A 74 2.69 -16.28 1.85
CA VAL A 74 3.01 -17.69 2.14
C VAL A 74 4.40 -18.03 1.61
N MET A 75 4.71 -17.67 0.37
CA MET A 75 5.99 -18.01 -0.26
C MET A 75 7.18 -17.30 0.41
N SER A 76 7.00 -16.08 0.89
CA SER A 76 8.06 -15.33 1.57
C SER A 76 8.37 -15.95 2.94
N MET A 77 7.33 -16.36 3.68
CA MET A 77 7.51 -17.11 4.93
C MET A 77 8.06 -18.52 4.70
N TYR A 78 7.63 -19.20 3.63
CA TYR A 78 8.14 -20.53 3.27
C TYR A 78 9.64 -20.47 2.98
N ALA A 79 10.09 -19.53 2.15
CA ALA A 79 11.51 -19.34 1.88
C ALA A 79 12.31 -19.04 3.17
N LEU A 80 11.74 -18.26 4.11
CA LEU A 80 12.36 -18.01 5.40
C LEU A 80 12.51 -19.30 6.23
N LEU A 81 11.44 -20.08 6.39
CA LEU A 81 11.47 -21.31 7.20
C LEU A 81 12.37 -22.40 6.62
N ARG A 82 12.52 -22.43 5.29
CA ARG A 82 13.48 -23.32 4.61
C ARG A 82 14.94 -22.99 4.91
N ASN A 83 15.24 -21.73 5.25
CA ASN A 83 16.58 -21.27 5.63
C ASN A 83 16.78 -21.21 7.15
N HIS A 84 15.70 -20.99 7.91
CA HIS A 84 15.71 -20.86 9.36
C HIS A 84 14.51 -21.57 9.98
N VAL A 85 14.71 -22.79 10.51
CA VAL A 85 13.64 -23.61 11.10
C VAL A 85 12.92 -22.90 12.26
N LYS A 86 13.65 -22.07 13.03
CA LYS A 86 13.11 -21.22 14.09
C LYS A 86 13.59 -19.79 13.89
N PRO A 87 12.90 -18.96 13.09
CA PRO A 87 13.31 -17.58 12.83
C PRO A 87 13.10 -16.68 14.05
N SER A 88 13.73 -15.50 14.06
CA SER A 88 13.39 -14.41 14.98
C SER A 88 12.23 -13.57 14.41
N MET A 89 11.59 -12.76 15.25
CA MET A 89 10.56 -11.83 14.78
C MET A 89 11.10 -10.79 13.78
N GLU A 90 12.35 -10.34 13.95
CA GLU A 90 13.00 -9.43 13.01
C GLU A 90 13.16 -10.07 11.63
N GLN A 91 13.55 -11.35 11.58
CA GLN A 91 13.65 -12.10 10.33
C GLN A 91 12.29 -12.28 9.65
N ILE A 92 11.23 -12.55 10.43
CA ILE A 92 9.86 -12.66 9.91
C ILE A 92 9.43 -11.33 9.28
N ILE A 93 9.60 -10.21 9.98
CA ILE A 93 9.24 -8.89 9.46
C ILE A 93 10.06 -8.57 8.21
N SER A 94 11.37 -8.85 8.22
CA SER A 94 12.22 -8.56 7.07
C SER A 94 11.88 -9.38 5.82
N ALA A 95 11.43 -10.64 6.00
CA ALA A 95 10.93 -11.46 4.90
C ALA A 95 9.67 -10.86 4.24
N LEU A 96 8.91 -10.04 4.98
CA LEU A 96 7.70 -9.37 4.51
C LEU A 96 7.93 -7.96 3.95
N ASP A 97 9.14 -7.41 4.03
CA ASP A 97 9.47 -6.04 3.57
C ASP A 97 9.08 -5.80 2.09
N GLY A 98 9.12 -6.86 1.28
CA GLY A 98 8.76 -6.83 -0.15
C GLY A 98 7.29 -7.09 -0.47
N ASN A 99 6.46 -7.45 0.52
CA ASN A 99 5.07 -7.86 0.30
C ASN A 99 4.08 -6.75 0.67
N LEU A 100 3.15 -6.46 -0.23
CA LEU A 100 2.12 -5.46 0.00
C LEU A 100 0.75 -6.11 0.26
N CYS A 101 0.00 -5.55 1.21
CA CYS A 101 -1.37 -5.93 1.49
C CYS A 101 -2.22 -4.68 1.70
N ARG A 102 -3.34 -4.60 0.98
CA ARG A 102 -4.24 -3.44 1.04
C ARG A 102 -5.43 -3.63 1.98
N CYS A 103 -5.62 -4.84 2.54
CA CYS A 103 -6.85 -5.23 3.24
C CYS A 103 -6.67 -5.48 4.74
N THR A 104 -5.60 -6.16 5.16
CA THR A 104 -5.53 -6.73 6.53
C THR A 104 -4.95 -5.79 7.58
N GLY A 105 -4.29 -4.70 7.15
CA GLY A 105 -3.48 -3.89 8.05
C GLY A 105 -2.25 -4.63 8.60
N TYR A 106 -1.83 -5.73 7.96
CA TYR A 106 -0.66 -6.59 8.28
C TYR A 106 -0.67 -7.31 9.62
N ARG A 107 -1.30 -6.76 10.66
CA ARG A 107 -1.31 -7.31 12.02
C ARG A 107 -1.65 -8.81 12.07
N PRO A 108 -2.78 -9.31 11.53
CA PRO A 108 -3.08 -10.75 11.61
C PRO A 108 -2.09 -11.64 10.83
N ILE A 109 -1.37 -11.09 9.84
CA ILE A 109 -0.29 -11.81 9.14
C ILE A 109 0.90 -12.01 10.08
N ILE A 110 1.32 -10.93 10.76
CA ILE A 110 2.43 -10.96 11.72
C ILE A 110 2.10 -11.90 12.88
N ASP A 111 0.90 -11.79 13.46
CA ASP A 111 0.45 -12.67 14.56
C ASP A 111 0.46 -14.15 14.15
N SER A 112 0.04 -14.45 12.91
CA SER A 112 0.07 -15.82 12.40
C SER A 112 1.48 -16.38 12.34
N TYR A 113 2.46 -15.58 11.93
CA TYR A 113 3.84 -16.01 11.76
C TYR A 113 4.66 -15.94 13.04
N ALA A 114 4.27 -15.11 14.01
CA ALA A 114 4.90 -15.05 15.32
C ALA A 114 4.89 -16.41 16.04
N SER A 115 3.90 -17.26 15.73
CA SER A 115 3.83 -18.64 16.21
C SER A 115 4.98 -19.56 15.75
N PHE A 116 5.79 -19.14 14.76
CA PHE A 116 7.00 -19.85 14.32
C PHE A 116 8.28 -19.32 14.99
N ALA A 117 8.23 -18.18 15.67
CA ALA A 117 9.41 -17.52 16.20
C ALA A 117 10.03 -18.28 17.40
N LYS A 118 11.34 -18.11 17.63
CA LYS A 118 11.98 -18.57 18.88
C LYS A 118 11.34 -17.87 20.09
N GLN A 119 10.83 -18.63 21.06
CA GLN A 119 10.37 -18.08 22.33
C GLN A 119 11.57 -17.53 23.13
N THR A 120 11.73 -16.21 23.15
CA THR A 120 12.66 -15.52 24.06
C THR A 120 11.92 -15.19 25.35
N CYS A 121 11.88 -16.14 26.28
CA CYS A 121 11.34 -15.90 27.63
C CYS A 121 12.26 -14.98 28.49
N CYS A 122 13.50 -14.69 28.07
CA CYS A 122 14.55 -14.24 29.01
C CYS A 122 15.48 -13.09 28.55
N GLN A 123 15.02 -12.04 27.85
CA GLN A 123 15.92 -10.89 27.53
C GLN A 123 15.36 -9.49 27.82
N LEU A 124 14.44 -9.36 28.77
CA LEU A 124 14.00 -8.06 29.28
C LEU A 124 14.21 -7.96 30.79
N ARG A 125 15.48 -7.91 31.20
CA ARG A 125 15.98 -7.26 32.44
C ARG A 125 17.50 -7.39 32.49
N GLY A 126 18.21 -6.26 32.48
CA GLY A 126 19.67 -6.17 32.61
C GLY A 126 20.19 -6.51 34.01
N THR A 127 19.62 -7.52 34.68
CA THR A 127 20.05 -7.99 35.99
C THR A 127 20.08 -9.51 35.94
N GLY A 128 21.28 -10.09 35.91
CA GLY A 128 21.51 -11.53 35.73
C GLY A 128 21.06 -12.40 36.90
N GLN A 129 19.74 -12.61 37.04
CA GLN A 129 19.16 -13.62 37.91
C GLN A 129 18.19 -14.51 37.11
N CYS A 130 18.45 -15.81 37.15
CA CYS A 130 17.71 -16.87 36.46
C CYS A 130 16.40 -17.18 37.20
N CYS A 131 15.27 -17.20 36.48
CA CYS A 131 13.92 -17.32 37.04
C CYS A 131 13.47 -18.75 37.41
N LEU A 132 14.30 -19.55 38.09
CA LEU A 132 13.88 -20.89 38.50
C LEU A 132 13.25 -20.98 39.90
N ASP A 133 13.18 -19.88 40.67
CA ASP A 133 12.71 -19.93 42.06
C ASP A 133 11.58 -18.95 42.42
N GLN A 134 10.58 -18.77 41.54
CA GLN A 134 9.29 -18.17 41.95
C GLN A 134 8.12 -18.88 41.26
N GLU A 135 7.48 -19.77 42.01
CA GLU A 135 6.10 -20.19 41.74
C GLU A 135 5.19 -18.95 41.78
N GLU A 136 4.25 -18.88 40.82
CA GLU A 136 3.19 -17.86 40.72
C GLU A 136 3.57 -16.43 40.25
N LEU A 137 4.14 -16.30 39.05
CA LEU A 137 3.84 -15.16 38.17
C LEU A 137 3.86 -15.60 36.71
N GLY A 138 2.67 -15.88 36.18
CA GLY A 138 2.47 -16.41 34.83
C GLY A 138 3.10 -15.54 33.75
N CYS A 139 4.14 -16.08 33.11
CA CYS A 139 4.64 -15.59 31.82
C CYS A 139 3.59 -15.94 30.76
N SER A 140 2.51 -15.16 30.69
CA SER A 140 1.42 -15.38 29.75
C SER A 140 1.89 -14.97 28.35
N SER A 141 2.10 -15.98 27.52
CA SER A 141 2.18 -15.94 26.05
C SER A 141 1.52 -14.72 25.41
N SER A 142 2.26 -14.01 24.56
CA SER A 142 1.81 -12.92 23.67
C SER A 142 0.79 -13.35 22.59
N ILE A 143 0.18 -14.52 22.73
CA ILE A 143 -0.89 -15.05 21.88
C ILE A 143 -2.08 -15.41 22.79
N ARG A 144 -2.76 -14.41 23.31
CA ARG A 144 -4.13 -14.58 23.85
C ARG A 144 -5.11 -13.69 23.06
N SER A 145 -5.00 -13.73 21.74
CA SER A 145 -6.12 -13.27 20.92
C SER A 145 -7.15 -14.41 20.91
N GLY A 146 -8.35 -14.19 21.43
CA GLY A 146 -9.44 -15.17 21.34
C GLY A 146 -9.95 -15.41 19.91
N LEU A 147 -9.25 -14.88 18.89
CA LEU A 147 -9.62 -14.93 17.48
C LEU A 147 -9.15 -16.21 16.78
N CYS A 148 -8.06 -16.80 17.24
CA CYS A 148 -7.54 -18.08 16.74
C CYS A 148 -7.00 -18.90 17.90
N ASN A 149 -7.03 -20.23 17.76
CA ASN A 149 -6.56 -21.14 18.79
C ASN A 149 -5.22 -21.76 18.37
N PRO A 150 -4.08 -21.33 18.95
CA PRO A 150 -2.77 -21.86 18.59
C PRO A 150 -2.60 -23.35 18.89
N ALA A 151 -3.39 -23.91 19.81
CA ALA A 151 -3.35 -25.32 20.16
C ALA A 151 -3.86 -26.24 19.01
N GLU A 152 -4.60 -25.69 18.04
CA GLU A 152 -5.12 -26.43 16.89
C GLU A 152 -4.19 -26.42 15.67
N PHE A 153 -3.03 -25.77 15.75
CA PHE A 153 -2.12 -25.66 14.61
C PHE A 153 -1.28 -26.92 14.43
N LEU A 154 -1.10 -27.29 13.17
CA LEU A 154 -0.17 -28.35 12.81
C LEU A 154 1.26 -27.97 13.23
N PRO A 155 2.04 -28.92 13.78
CA PRO A 155 3.46 -28.71 14.05
C PRO A 155 4.22 -28.58 12.74
N VAL A 156 5.34 -27.86 12.77
CA VAL A 156 6.26 -27.79 11.63
C VAL A 156 7.16 -29.01 11.66
N ASP A 157 7.14 -29.78 10.58
CA ASP A 157 8.07 -30.89 10.36
C ASP A 157 8.92 -30.62 9.11
N PRO A 158 10.17 -30.14 9.28
CA PRO A 158 11.07 -29.88 8.15
C PRO A 158 11.43 -31.13 7.33
N THR A 159 11.29 -32.33 7.90
CA THR A 159 11.63 -33.60 7.19
C THR A 159 10.59 -33.95 6.12
N GLN A 160 9.39 -33.40 6.25
CA GLN A 160 8.28 -33.61 5.34
C GLN A 160 8.33 -32.67 4.13
N GLU A 161 9.23 -31.70 4.11
CA GLU A 161 9.34 -30.74 3.01
C GLU A 161 9.79 -31.39 1.69
N PHE A 162 9.43 -30.78 0.56
CA PHE A 162 9.81 -31.31 -0.75
C PHE A 162 11.33 -31.41 -0.87
N ILE A 163 11.80 -32.61 -1.22
CA ILE A 163 13.20 -32.86 -1.52
C ILE A 163 13.65 -32.01 -2.70
N PHE A 164 14.90 -31.58 -2.68
CA PHE A 164 15.48 -30.98 -3.87
C PHE A 164 15.59 -32.05 -4.98
N PRO A 165 15.21 -31.76 -6.23
CA PRO A 165 15.18 -32.77 -7.29
C PRO A 165 16.55 -33.46 -7.50
N PRO A 166 16.67 -34.79 -7.31
CA PRO A 166 17.95 -35.49 -7.43
C PRO A 166 18.56 -35.40 -8.84
N GLU A 167 17.73 -35.25 -9.88
CA GLU A 167 18.18 -35.00 -11.24
C GLU A 167 19.02 -33.72 -11.34
N LEU A 168 18.57 -32.63 -10.71
CA LEU A 168 19.29 -31.36 -10.71
C LEU A 168 20.62 -31.47 -9.93
N MET A 169 20.68 -32.31 -8.89
CA MET A 169 21.93 -32.58 -8.17
C MET A 169 22.95 -33.30 -9.05
N ARG A 170 22.52 -34.31 -9.81
CA ARG A 170 23.38 -35.00 -10.79
C ARG A 170 23.83 -34.05 -11.89
N MET A 171 22.92 -33.26 -12.45
CA MET A 171 23.26 -32.24 -13.46
C MET A 171 24.32 -31.25 -12.97
N ALA A 172 24.27 -30.86 -11.68
CA ALA A 172 25.27 -29.98 -11.08
C ALA A 172 26.64 -30.67 -10.87
N GLN A 173 26.66 -32.00 -10.62
CA GLN A 173 27.89 -32.78 -10.46
C GLN A 173 28.54 -33.15 -11.80
N GLU A 174 27.72 -33.49 -12.79
CA GLU A 174 28.14 -33.91 -14.15
C GLU A 174 28.57 -32.73 -15.03
N GLN A 175 28.48 -31.49 -14.50
CA GLN A 175 28.43 -30.25 -15.27
C GLN A 175 29.55 -30.16 -16.33
N GLN A 176 29.19 -30.51 -17.56
CA GLN A 176 29.94 -30.09 -18.74
C GLN A 176 29.84 -28.56 -18.80
N ARG A 177 30.98 -27.88 -18.68
CA ARG A 177 31.12 -26.42 -18.84
C ARG A 177 30.83 -26.04 -20.29
N LYS A 178 29.56 -26.08 -20.66
CA LYS A 178 29.03 -25.71 -21.98
C LYS A 178 28.25 -24.42 -21.85
N THR A 179 28.51 -23.51 -22.78
CA THR A 179 27.68 -22.33 -23.02
C THR A 179 26.27 -22.76 -23.45
N LEU A 180 25.25 -22.15 -22.86
CA LEU A 180 23.85 -22.37 -23.23
C LEU A 180 23.38 -21.22 -24.12
N ILE A 181 22.61 -21.54 -25.15
CA ILE A 181 22.06 -20.56 -26.10
C ILE A 181 20.57 -20.84 -26.26
N PHE A 182 19.74 -19.84 -25.95
CA PHE A 182 18.30 -19.88 -26.21
C PHE A 182 17.96 -18.84 -27.28
N CYS A 183 17.29 -19.26 -28.35
CA CYS A 183 16.96 -18.39 -29.47
C CYS A 183 15.45 -18.21 -29.61
N SER A 184 15.04 -16.98 -29.90
CA SER A 184 13.68 -16.63 -30.35
C SER A 184 13.77 -15.83 -31.65
N LYS A 185 12.63 -15.43 -32.21
CA LYS A 185 12.59 -14.56 -33.41
C LYS A 185 13.23 -13.17 -33.18
N ARG A 186 13.31 -12.69 -31.93
CA ARG A 186 13.77 -11.32 -31.60
C ARG A 186 15.07 -11.29 -30.79
N THR A 187 15.24 -12.23 -29.87
CA THR A 187 16.35 -12.20 -28.89
C THR A 187 17.02 -13.55 -28.77
N THR A 188 18.34 -13.52 -28.67
CA THR A 188 19.22 -14.64 -28.33
C THR A 188 19.79 -14.43 -26.93
N TRP A 189 19.54 -15.37 -26.03
CA TRP A 189 20.07 -15.39 -24.67
C TRP A 189 21.24 -16.36 -24.58
N ILE A 190 22.42 -15.86 -24.21
CA ILE A 190 23.65 -16.65 -24.12
C ILE A 190 24.11 -16.70 -22.67
N SER A 191 24.21 -17.90 -22.09
CA SER A 191 24.75 -18.12 -20.74
C SER A 191 26.11 -18.83 -20.83
N PRO A 192 27.22 -18.07 -20.89
CA PRO A 192 28.57 -18.62 -20.91
C PRO A 192 28.90 -19.36 -19.62
N SER A 193 29.81 -20.34 -19.72
CA SER A 193 30.23 -21.16 -18.59
C SER A 193 31.59 -20.75 -18.01
N THR A 194 32.35 -19.96 -18.75
CA THR A 194 33.67 -19.48 -18.35
C THR A 194 33.82 -17.99 -18.57
N LEU A 195 34.73 -17.36 -17.81
CA LEU A 195 35.05 -15.95 -18.00
C LEU A 195 35.59 -15.68 -19.42
N LYS A 196 36.43 -16.56 -19.96
CA LYS A 196 36.99 -16.42 -21.32
C LYS A 196 35.89 -16.29 -22.38
N GLU A 197 34.90 -17.20 -22.35
CA GLU A 197 33.76 -17.16 -23.28
C GLU A 197 32.96 -15.85 -23.14
N LEU A 198 32.73 -15.37 -21.92
CA LEU A 198 32.03 -14.10 -21.70
C LEU A 198 32.77 -12.93 -22.34
N LEU A 199 34.10 -12.88 -22.19
CA LEU A 199 34.93 -11.80 -22.72
C LEU A 199 34.94 -11.83 -24.26
N GLU A 200 35.07 -13.00 -24.87
CA GLU A 200 34.96 -13.18 -26.33
C GLU A 200 33.58 -12.76 -26.85
N LEU A 201 32.50 -13.15 -26.15
CA LEU A 201 31.14 -12.76 -26.50
C LEU A 201 30.89 -11.27 -26.33
N LYS A 202 31.44 -10.64 -25.29
CA LYS A 202 31.32 -9.21 -25.06
C LYS A 202 32.13 -8.39 -26.07
N ALA A 203 33.29 -8.89 -26.51
CA ALA A 203 34.05 -8.31 -27.60
C ALA A 203 33.30 -8.41 -28.95
N LYS A 204 32.64 -9.54 -29.21
CA LYS A 204 31.81 -9.78 -30.41
C LYS A 204 30.52 -8.96 -30.40
N TYR A 205 29.87 -8.84 -29.24
CA TYR A 205 28.60 -8.14 -29.05
C TYR A 205 28.74 -7.04 -27.99
N PRO A 206 29.46 -5.94 -28.26
CA PRO A 206 29.76 -4.91 -27.26
C PRO A 206 28.49 -4.20 -26.74
N LYS A 207 27.43 -4.14 -27.55
CA LYS A 207 26.14 -3.58 -27.14
C LYS A 207 25.25 -4.55 -26.36
N ALA A 208 25.61 -5.83 -26.25
CA ALA A 208 24.81 -6.80 -25.50
C ALA A 208 24.87 -6.48 -24.00
N PRO A 209 23.71 -6.30 -23.33
CA PRO A 209 23.69 -6.12 -21.89
C PRO A 209 24.07 -7.42 -21.17
N VAL A 210 24.71 -7.26 -20.03
CA VAL A 210 25.01 -8.34 -19.09
C VAL A 210 23.89 -8.38 -18.06
N VAL A 211 23.05 -9.41 -18.11
CA VAL A 211 21.85 -9.53 -17.26
C VAL A 211 22.06 -10.60 -16.19
N VAL A 212 22.00 -10.19 -14.92
CA VAL A 212 21.99 -11.10 -13.77
C VAL A 212 20.59 -11.14 -13.16
N GLY A 213 20.25 -10.16 -12.31
CA GLY A 213 18.97 -10.12 -11.60
C GLY A 213 17.78 -9.58 -12.39
N ASN A 214 18.03 -8.90 -13.51
CA ASN A 214 17.01 -8.25 -14.33
C ASN A 214 16.13 -7.20 -13.60
N THR A 215 16.54 -6.74 -12.42
CA THR A 215 15.79 -5.79 -11.57
C THR A 215 15.93 -4.32 -11.96
N SER A 216 16.70 -4.02 -13.02
CA SER A 216 16.85 -2.68 -13.60
C SER A 216 16.36 -2.68 -15.05
N LEU A 217 17.01 -3.45 -15.93
CA LEU A 217 16.58 -3.59 -17.33
C LEU A 217 15.16 -4.15 -17.49
N GLY A 218 14.73 -5.01 -16.56
CA GLY A 218 13.41 -5.62 -16.61
C GLY A 218 12.25 -4.66 -16.32
N LEU A 219 12.53 -3.46 -15.82
CA LEU A 219 11.53 -2.42 -15.58
C LEU A 219 11.14 -1.70 -16.88
N ASN A 220 12.02 -1.68 -17.89
CA ASN A 220 11.80 -1.00 -19.18
C ASN A 220 11.19 -1.91 -20.26
N LYS A 221 10.52 -3.00 -19.88
CA LYS A 221 10.09 -4.09 -20.79
C LYS A 221 8.95 -3.77 -21.75
N ASN A 222 8.43 -2.55 -21.74
CA ASN A 222 7.18 -2.26 -22.44
C ASN A 222 7.34 -1.85 -23.90
N ASP A 223 8.55 -1.66 -24.44
CA ASP A 223 8.71 -1.21 -25.82
C ASP A 223 8.81 -2.35 -26.84
N CYS A 224 7.92 -2.30 -27.83
CA CYS A 224 7.90 -3.26 -28.93
C CYS A 224 9.03 -3.04 -29.93
N ASP A 225 9.65 -1.85 -29.90
CA ASP A 225 10.73 -1.44 -30.78
C ASP A 225 12.11 -1.45 -30.09
N ASP A 226 12.19 -1.33 -28.76
CA ASP A 226 13.44 -1.35 -27.99
C ASP A 226 13.65 -2.72 -27.32
N TYR A 227 14.40 -3.60 -27.99
CA TYR A 227 14.83 -4.88 -27.43
C TYR A 227 16.31 -5.13 -27.69
N HIS A 228 16.91 -5.94 -26.81
CA HIS A 228 18.28 -6.38 -27.01
C HIS A 228 18.29 -7.67 -27.84
N PRO A 229 18.90 -7.68 -29.04
CA PRO A 229 18.94 -8.88 -29.89
C PRO A 229 19.83 -9.97 -29.29
N VAL A 230 20.82 -9.60 -28.49
CA VAL A 230 21.69 -10.52 -27.76
C VAL A 230 21.73 -10.11 -26.29
N ILE A 231 21.56 -11.07 -25.39
CA ILE A 231 21.69 -10.89 -23.94
C ILE A 231 22.74 -11.88 -23.41
N LEU A 232 23.63 -11.41 -22.55
CA LEU A 232 24.67 -12.23 -21.90
C LEU A 232 24.30 -12.48 -20.43
N HIS A 233 24.33 -13.74 -19.99
CA HIS A 233 23.97 -14.14 -18.62
C HIS A 233 25.12 -14.87 -17.91
N PRO A 234 25.92 -14.16 -17.08
CA PRO A 234 27.19 -14.67 -16.57
C PRO A 234 27.06 -15.44 -15.24
N LEU A 235 25.85 -15.78 -14.79
CA LEU A 235 25.65 -16.35 -13.45
C LEU A 235 26.44 -17.65 -13.23
N ARG A 236 26.73 -18.42 -14.28
CA ARG A 236 27.46 -19.71 -14.17
C ARG A 236 28.98 -19.55 -14.08
N ILE A 237 29.52 -18.34 -14.08
CA ILE A 237 30.96 -18.05 -14.07
C ILE A 237 31.46 -17.95 -12.62
N PRO A 238 32.33 -18.87 -12.16
CA PRO A 238 32.79 -18.87 -10.76
C PRO A 238 33.51 -17.59 -10.33
N GLU A 239 34.33 -17.00 -11.21
CA GLU A 239 35.11 -15.79 -10.92
C GLU A 239 34.21 -14.58 -10.61
N MET A 240 32.99 -14.56 -11.12
CA MET A 240 32.02 -13.49 -10.88
C MET A 240 31.13 -13.74 -9.65
N GLN A 241 31.25 -14.90 -9.01
CA GLN A 241 30.54 -15.25 -7.76
C GLN A 241 31.49 -15.33 -6.56
N VAL A 242 32.76 -14.96 -6.73
CA VAL A 242 33.77 -15.09 -5.68
C VAL A 242 33.48 -14.19 -4.48
N PHE A 243 33.79 -14.68 -3.30
CA PHE A 243 33.93 -13.88 -2.10
C PHE A 243 35.27 -14.23 -1.47
N SER A 244 36.14 -13.24 -1.28
CA SER A 244 37.43 -13.47 -0.61
C SER A 244 37.83 -12.27 0.24
N ILE A 245 38.28 -12.57 1.45
CA ILE A 245 38.88 -11.61 2.37
C ILE A 245 40.38 -11.53 2.04
N THR A 246 40.87 -10.34 1.75
CA THR A 246 42.29 -10.05 1.46
C THR A 246 42.87 -9.12 2.52
N ASP A 247 44.17 -8.82 2.42
CA ASP A 247 44.84 -7.88 3.31
C ASP A 247 44.35 -6.43 3.11
N ASP A 248 43.88 -6.10 1.90
CA ASP A 248 43.42 -4.76 1.51
C ASP A 248 41.91 -4.53 1.74
N GLY A 249 41.12 -5.60 1.89
CA GLY A 249 39.68 -5.51 2.10
C GLY A 249 38.92 -6.77 1.69
N ILE A 250 37.68 -6.58 1.25
CA ILE A 250 36.79 -7.66 0.84
C ILE A 250 36.58 -7.58 -0.68
N VAL A 251 36.88 -8.66 -1.39
CA VAL A 251 36.60 -8.79 -2.83
C VAL A 251 35.30 -9.55 -3.03
N VAL A 252 34.35 -8.91 -3.71
CA VAL A 252 33.01 -9.43 -3.99
C VAL A 252 32.81 -9.55 -5.50
N GLY A 253 32.43 -10.73 -5.98
CA GLY A 253 32.13 -10.99 -7.39
C GLY A 253 30.94 -10.15 -7.88
N ALA A 254 31.02 -9.68 -9.13
CA ALA A 254 30.01 -8.78 -9.70
C ALA A 254 28.62 -9.42 -9.87
N ALA A 255 28.53 -10.76 -9.94
CA ALA A 255 27.29 -11.50 -10.03
C ALA A 255 26.74 -11.94 -8.65
N CYS A 256 27.43 -11.67 -7.54
CA CYS A 256 26.91 -11.91 -6.19
C CYS A 256 25.67 -11.04 -5.95
N CYS A 257 24.61 -11.66 -5.41
CA CYS A 257 23.38 -10.93 -5.10
C CYS A 257 23.53 -10.06 -3.83
N LEU A 258 22.70 -9.02 -3.71
CA LEU A 258 22.76 -8.09 -2.57
C LEU A 258 22.41 -8.77 -1.24
N ALA A 259 21.56 -9.82 -1.25
CA ALA A 259 21.28 -10.63 -0.07
C ALA A 259 22.53 -11.37 0.43
N GLN A 260 23.32 -11.96 -0.48
CA GLN A 260 24.61 -12.57 -0.12
C GLN A 260 25.57 -11.54 0.46
N LEU A 261 25.68 -10.37 -0.16
CA LEU A 261 26.53 -9.31 0.36
C LEU A 261 26.13 -8.94 1.80
N ARG A 262 24.82 -8.76 2.07
CA ARG A 262 24.32 -8.49 3.43
C ARG A 262 24.74 -9.60 4.40
N ASP A 263 24.44 -10.85 4.08
CA ASP A 263 24.67 -11.98 4.97
C ASP A 263 26.16 -12.13 5.31
N ILE A 264 27.01 -11.92 4.32
CA ILE A 264 28.46 -11.98 4.50
C ILE A 264 28.98 -10.82 5.35
N LEU A 265 28.47 -9.60 5.15
CA LEU A 265 28.83 -8.45 5.99
C LEU A 265 28.37 -8.68 7.44
N MET A 266 27.16 -9.22 7.65
CA MET A 266 26.68 -9.58 8.99
C MET A 266 27.57 -10.59 9.70
N GLU A 267 28.15 -11.54 8.97
CA GLU A 267 29.06 -12.54 9.53
C GLU A 267 30.48 -12.01 9.74
N THR A 268 30.94 -11.11 8.86
CA THR A 268 32.34 -10.66 8.82
C THR A 268 32.60 -9.48 9.77
N ILE A 269 31.65 -8.54 9.90
CA ILE A 269 31.81 -7.35 10.76
C ILE A 269 32.17 -7.73 12.21
N PRO A 270 31.50 -8.70 12.87
CA PRO A 270 31.85 -9.08 14.25
C PRO A 270 33.23 -9.73 14.40
N LYS A 271 33.85 -10.19 13.31
CA LYS A 271 35.16 -10.88 13.33
C LYS A 271 36.34 -9.93 13.10
N LEU A 272 36.07 -8.69 12.70
CA LEU A 272 37.08 -7.69 12.38
C LEU A 272 37.12 -6.59 13.45
N PRO A 273 38.26 -5.91 13.65
CA PRO A 273 38.33 -4.72 14.49
C PRO A 273 37.36 -3.65 14.00
N GLU A 274 36.69 -2.95 14.91
CA GLU A 274 35.69 -1.92 14.59
C GLU A 274 36.24 -0.86 13.63
N GLU A 275 37.49 -0.43 13.84
CA GLU A 275 38.22 0.52 12.99
C GLU A 275 38.33 0.09 11.52
N LYS A 276 38.27 -1.20 11.20
CA LYS A 276 38.33 -1.73 9.83
C LYS A 276 36.96 -1.89 9.17
N THR A 277 35.88 -1.74 9.94
CA THR A 277 34.53 -2.16 9.51
C THR A 277 33.57 -1.01 9.19
N LYS A 278 34.00 0.25 9.28
CA LYS A 278 33.08 1.40 9.20
C LYS A 278 32.33 1.44 7.86
N ILE A 279 33.01 1.20 6.73
CA ILE A 279 32.37 1.11 5.40
C ILE A 279 31.40 -0.07 5.30
N TYR A 280 31.75 -1.21 5.91
CA TYR A 280 30.92 -2.41 5.93
C TYR A 280 29.64 -2.19 6.75
N GLN A 281 29.74 -1.48 7.87
CA GLN A 281 28.60 -1.07 8.68
C GLN A 281 27.67 -0.13 7.89
N ALA A 282 28.23 0.86 7.20
CA ALA A 282 27.47 1.79 6.34
C ALA A 282 26.73 1.05 5.20
N LEU A 283 27.39 0.10 4.53
CA LEU A 283 26.76 -0.75 3.50
C LEU A 283 25.66 -1.64 4.09
N LEU A 284 25.92 -2.29 5.23
CA LEU A 284 24.95 -3.15 5.90
C LEU A 284 23.71 -2.36 6.32
N GLN A 285 23.87 -1.13 6.81
CA GLN A 285 22.76 -0.25 7.17
C GLN A 285 21.82 -0.02 5.99
N GLN A 286 22.34 0.33 4.80
CA GLN A 286 21.48 0.52 3.64
C GLN A 286 20.90 -0.78 3.09
N LEU A 287 21.64 -1.88 3.14
CA LEU A 287 21.14 -3.19 2.69
C LEU A 287 19.94 -3.69 3.52
N ARG A 288 19.81 -3.26 4.79
CA ARG A 288 18.64 -3.58 5.63
C ARG A 288 17.35 -2.89 5.19
N THR A 289 17.44 -1.76 4.49
CA THR A 289 16.28 -0.98 4.04
C THR A 289 16.03 -1.06 2.53
N LEU A 290 17.05 -1.44 1.75
CA LEU A 290 17.01 -1.53 0.30
C LEU A 290 16.06 -2.64 -0.16
N ALA A 291 14.94 -2.24 -0.79
CA ALA A 291 13.93 -3.14 -1.35
C ALA A 291 13.41 -4.21 -0.36
N GLY A 292 12.78 -5.26 -0.89
CA GLY A 292 12.45 -6.49 -0.16
C GLY A 292 13.48 -7.60 -0.39
N GLU A 293 13.35 -8.70 0.36
CA GLU A 293 14.24 -9.87 0.25
C GLU A 293 14.26 -10.48 -1.16
N GLN A 294 13.12 -10.44 -1.84
CA GLN A 294 12.92 -10.94 -3.20
C GLN A 294 13.83 -10.20 -4.20
N ILE A 295 13.89 -8.87 -4.09
CA ILE A 295 14.74 -8.05 -4.97
C ILE A 295 16.21 -8.22 -4.58
N ARG A 296 16.55 -8.19 -3.29
CA ARG A 296 17.95 -8.38 -2.85
C ARG A 296 18.52 -9.74 -3.24
N SER A 297 17.69 -10.77 -3.28
CA SER A 297 18.08 -12.12 -3.71
C SER A 297 18.31 -12.23 -5.23
N MET A 298 17.79 -11.29 -6.02
CA MET A 298 17.95 -11.24 -7.48
C MET A 298 19.01 -10.22 -7.92
N ALA A 299 18.93 -9.00 -7.41
CA ALA A 299 19.81 -7.89 -7.77
C ALA A 299 21.26 -8.20 -7.44
N SER A 300 22.17 -7.93 -8.38
CA SER A 300 23.61 -8.16 -8.20
C SER A 300 24.37 -6.88 -7.89
N LEU A 301 25.50 -6.99 -7.18
CA LEU A 301 26.37 -5.85 -6.88
C LEU A 301 26.86 -5.15 -8.17
N GLY A 302 27.31 -5.91 -9.17
CA GLY A 302 27.75 -5.35 -10.44
C GLY A 302 26.62 -4.66 -11.20
N GLY A 303 25.41 -5.23 -11.20
CA GLY A 303 24.23 -4.62 -11.84
C GLY A 303 23.82 -3.31 -11.15
N HIS A 304 23.91 -3.25 -9.83
CA HIS A 304 23.64 -2.04 -9.05
C HIS A 304 24.62 -0.91 -9.38
N ILE A 305 25.92 -1.22 -9.51
CA ILE A 305 26.96 -0.24 -9.85
C ILE A 305 26.80 0.26 -11.29
N VAL A 306 26.66 -0.65 -12.26
CA VAL A 306 26.61 -0.30 -13.70
C VAL A 306 25.34 0.44 -14.09
N SER A 307 24.22 0.18 -13.40
CA SER A 307 22.96 0.86 -13.71
C SER A 307 22.92 2.34 -13.30
N ARG A 308 23.84 2.82 -12.44
CA ARG A 308 24.09 4.24 -12.12
C ARG A 308 22.86 5.10 -11.76
N GLY A 309 21.77 4.48 -11.35
CA GLY A 309 20.56 5.18 -10.94
C GLY A 309 20.85 6.16 -9.80
N SER A 310 20.36 7.39 -9.94
CA SER A 310 20.58 8.47 -8.96
C SER A 310 20.13 8.10 -7.55
N ALA A 311 19.02 7.35 -7.41
CA ALA A 311 18.48 6.94 -6.12
C ALA A 311 19.06 5.62 -5.58
N TRP A 312 20.15 5.10 -6.16
CA TRP A 312 20.81 3.87 -5.73
C TRP A 312 21.65 4.07 -4.46
N ASP A 313 21.32 3.35 -3.40
CA ASP A 313 21.87 3.62 -2.06
C ASP A 313 23.32 3.19 -1.85
N LEU A 314 23.81 2.20 -2.60
CA LEU A 314 25.18 1.68 -2.39
C LEU A 314 26.25 2.50 -3.11
N ASN A 315 25.92 3.15 -4.23
CA ASN A 315 26.90 3.85 -5.06
C ASN A 315 27.57 5.04 -4.33
N PRO A 316 26.84 5.90 -3.60
CA PRO A 316 27.45 6.97 -2.80
C PRO A 316 28.47 6.43 -1.78
N ILE A 317 28.15 5.30 -1.12
CA ILE A 317 28.98 4.70 -0.08
C ILE A 317 30.24 4.06 -0.68
N LEU A 318 30.04 3.22 -1.70
CA LEU A 318 31.16 2.52 -2.35
C LEU A 318 32.14 3.52 -2.97
N SER A 319 31.64 4.64 -3.49
CA SER A 319 32.47 5.70 -4.04
C SER A 319 33.15 6.55 -2.95
N ALA A 320 32.44 6.95 -1.90
CA ALA A 320 33.03 7.65 -0.76
C ALA A 320 34.17 6.83 -0.13
N GLY A 321 33.95 5.52 -0.03
CA GLY A 321 34.92 4.54 0.47
C GLY A 321 36.01 4.11 -0.51
N LYS A 322 36.13 4.75 -1.68
CA LYS A 322 37.18 4.48 -2.69
C LYS A 322 37.27 3.00 -3.12
N SER A 323 36.12 2.35 -3.32
CA SER A 323 36.07 0.97 -3.81
C SER A 323 36.70 0.85 -5.20
N VAL A 324 37.31 -0.31 -5.49
CA VAL A 324 38.01 -0.58 -6.76
C VAL A 324 37.22 -1.58 -7.60
N LEU A 325 37.00 -1.26 -8.87
CA LEU A 325 36.35 -2.12 -9.84
C LEU A 325 37.41 -2.92 -10.61
N ASN A 326 37.32 -4.25 -10.56
CA ASN A 326 38.18 -5.14 -11.33
C ASN A 326 37.50 -5.46 -12.67
N LEU A 327 38.00 -4.87 -13.75
CA LEU A 327 37.51 -5.04 -15.10
C LEU A 327 38.33 -6.07 -15.88
N ALA A 328 37.68 -6.74 -16.83
CA ALA A 328 38.34 -7.61 -17.79
C ALA A 328 37.74 -7.46 -19.19
N SER A 329 38.59 -7.57 -20.21
CA SER A 329 38.25 -7.69 -21.63
C SER A 329 39.05 -8.84 -22.27
N ASP A 330 38.81 -9.10 -23.56
CA ASP A 330 39.64 -10.00 -24.37
C ASP A 330 41.11 -9.53 -24.46
N GLY A 331 41.36 -8.22 -24.30
CA GLY A 331 42.68 -7.60 -24.36
C GLY A 331 43.45 -7.52 -23.04
N GLY A 332 42.85 -7.83 -21.89
CA GLY A 332 43.53 -7.81 -20.58
C GLY A 332 42.65 -7.48 -19.39
N LYS A 333 43.29 -7.24 -18.24
CA LYS A 333 42.64 -6.82 -16.99
C LYS A 333 42.98 -5.36 -16.68
N ARG A 334 42.01 -4.61 -16.18
CA ARG A 334 42.14 -3.21 -15.79
C ARG A 334 41.47 -2.97 -14.44
N GLN A 335 42.06 -2.11 -13.62
CA GLN A 335 41.46 -1.67 -12.37
C GLN A 335 41.15 -0.18 -12.46
N ILE A 336 39.95 0.19 -12.04
CA ILE A 336 39.55 1.60 -11.93
C ILE A 336 38.92 1.85 -10.56
N PHE A 337 39.06 3.06 -10.04
CA PHE A 337 38.34 3.47 -8.83
C PHE A 337 36.90 3.80 -9.16
N LEU A 338 35.98 3.40 -8.27
CA LEU A 338 34.61 3.89 -8.30
C LEU A 338 34.58 5.33 -7.76
N ASN A 339 34.67 6.31 -8.64
CA ASN A 339 34.68 7.73 -8.29
C ASN A 339 33.46 8.49 -8.87
N ASP A 340 33.40 9.78 -8.58
CA ASP A 340 32.41 10.72 -9.11
C ASP A 340 32.38 10.72 -10.64
N GLN A 341 33.55 10.65 -11.29
CA GLN A 341 33.65 10.65 -12.75
C GLN A 341 33.04 9.40 -13.39
N PHE A 342 33.23 8.22 -12.79
CA PHE A 342 32.57 6.98 -13.19
C PHE A 342 31.05 7.10 -13.08
N LEU A 343 30.55 7.62 -11.94
CA LEU A 343 29.12 7.73 -11.68
C LEU A 343 28.43 8.74 -12.61
N ALA A 344 29.14 9.80 -13.01
CA ALA A 344 28.68 10.74 -14.03
C ALA A 344 28.81 10.21 -15.48
N GLY A 345 29.42 9.04 -15.70
CA GLY A 345 29.57 8.44 -17.02
C GLY A 345 30.60 9.14 -17.92
N HIS A 346 31.65 9.72 -17.33
CA HIS A 346 32.74 10.30 -18.11
C HIS A 346 33.54 9.21 -18.83
N LYS A 347 33.69 9.33 -20.16
CA LYS A 347 34.34 8.34 -21.03
C LYS A 347 35.69 7.82 -20.54
N HIS A 348 36.51 8.67 -19.91
CA HIS A 348 37.86 8.30 -19.45
C HIS A 348 37.88 7.53 -18.11
N ALA A 349 36.79 7.58 -17.35
CA ALA A 349 36.62 6.88 -16.08
C ALA A 349 35.58 5.73 -16.18
N ASP A 350 35.11 5.42 -17.40
CA ASP A 350 34.05 4.44 -17.66
C ASP A 350 34.62 3.08 -18.09
N ILE A 351 33.74 2.07 -18.05
CA ILE A 351 33.91 0.72 -18.57
C ILE A 351 33.86 0.82 -20.10
N GLU A 352 34.84 0.23 -20.78
CA GLU A 352 34.80 0.15 -22.24
C GLU A 352 33.69 -0.81 -22.69
N PRO A 353 33.07 -0.62 -23.87
CA PRO A 353 31.96 -1.48 -24.33
C PRO A 353 32.28 -2.98 -24.40
N LYS A 354 33.57 -3.35 -24.49
CA LYS A 354 34.07 -4.74 -24.53
C LYS A 354 34.43 -5.30 -23.15
N GLU A 355 34.48 -4.45 -22.13
CA GLU A 355 34.84 -4.84 -20.77
C GLU A 355 33.61 -5.30 -19.96
N VAL A 356 33.87 -6.10 -18.93
CA VAL A 356 32.91 -6.47 -17.89
C VAL A 356 33.52 -6.26 -16.51
N ILE A 357 32.69 -5.93 -15.52
CA ILE A 357 33.10 -5.97 -14.11
C ILE A 357 33.13 -7.43 -13.67
N VAL A 358 34.30 -7.91 -13.21
CA VAL A 358 34.44 -9.27 -12.66
C VAL A 358 34.17 -9.27 -11.16
N SER A 359 34.74 -8.30 -10.43
CA SER A 359 34.58 -8.16 -8.99
C SER A 359 34.82 -6.72 -8.52
N VAL A 360 34.45 -6.45 -7.27
CA VAL A 360 34.61 -5.17 -6.59
C VAL A 360 35.42 -5.40 -5.32
N LEU A 361 36.51 -4.68 -5.14
CA LEU A 361 37.25 -4.62 -3.88
C LEU A 361 36.69 -3.48 -3.03
N ILE A 362 36.18 -3.82 -1.85
CA ILE A 362 35.68 -2.89 -0.84
C ILE A 362 36.74 -2.81 0.26
N PRO A 363 37.51 -1.71 0.35
CA PRO A 363 38.68 -1.62 1.23
C PRO A 363 38.29 -1.62 2.73
N TYR A 364 39.25 -1.92 3.61
CA TYR A 364 39.08 -1.65 5.04
C TYR A 364 39.12 -0.16 5.32
N SER A 365 38.36 0.28 6.34
CA SER A 365 38.59 1.59 6.93
C SER A 365 39.86 1.62 7.82
N THR A 366 40.38 2.81 8.04
CA THR A 366 41.55 3.06 8.90
C THR A 366 41.14 3.70 10.24
N LYS A 367 42.08 3.74 11.21
CA LYS A 367 41.79 4.14 12.60
C LYS A 367 41.14 5.52 12.74
N ASP A 368 41.73 6.54 12.10
CA ASP A 368 41.27 7.93 12.17
C ASP A 368 40.35 8.30 10.98
N GLU A 369 39.75 7.30 10.33
CA GLU A 369 38.80 7.46 9.23
C GLU A 369 37.38 7.15 9.69
N PHE A 370 36.40 7.95 9.29
CA PHE A 370 34.99 7.72 9.55
C PHE A 370 34.21 7.72 8.26
N ILE A 371 33.19 6.86 8.18
CA ILE A 371 32.27 6.81 7.06
C ILE A 371 30.87 6.50 7.57
N SER A 372 29.89 7.27 7.09
CA SER A 372 28.49 7.08 7.41
C SER A 372 27.63 7.13 6.15
N ALA A 373 26.47 6.49 6.24
CA ALA A 373 25.48 6.47 5.19
C ALA A 373 24.15 7.02 5.70
N PHE A 374 23.53 7.88 4.89
CA PHE A 374 22.20 8.41 5.18
C PHE A 374 21.26 8.16 4.02
N ARG A 375 19.98 8.02 4.34
CA ARG A 375 18.92 7.76 3.39
C ARG A 375 17.64 8.34 3.95
N GLN A 376 16.89 9.02 3.09
CA GLN A 376 15.53 9.43 3.35
C GLN A 376 14.65 9.08 2.16
N ALA A 377 13.51 8.46 2.42
CA ALA A 377 12.53 8.03 1.43
C ALA A 377 11.12 8.34 1.92
N ASP A 378 10.09 8.13 1.09
CA ASP A 378 8.71 8.35 1.50
C ASP A 378 8.26 7.38 2.60
N ARG A 379 8.81 6.15 2.61
CA ARG A 379 8.68 5.16 3.71
C ARG A 379 10.03 4.52 4.05
N GLN A 380 10.15 3.95 5.24
CA GLN A 380 11.43 3.47 5.79
C GLN A 380 12.10 2.38 4.95
N LYS A 381 11.32 1.46 4.38
CA LYS A 381 11.81 0.32 3.60
C LYS A 381 11.09 0.18 2.27
N ASN A 382 11.73 -0.53 1.33
CA ASN A 382 11.13 -0.87 0.04
C ASN A 382 10.60 0.36 -0.75
N ALA A 383 11.35 1.46 -0.71
CA ALA A 383 11.10 2.68 -1.48
C ALA A 383 12.42 3.28 -1.94
N PHE A 384 12.46 3.92 -3.10
CA PHE A 384 13.65 4.67 -3.52
C PHE A 384 13.91 5.85 -2.61
N SER A 385 15.18 6.23 -2.49
CA SER A 385 15.58 7.40 -1.72
C SER A 385 15.14 8.68 -2.43
N VAL A 386 14.54 9.60 -1.68
CA VAL A 386 14.40 11.01 -2.09
C VAL A 386 15.79 11.64 -2.12
N VAL A 387 16.58 11.45 -1.05
CA VAL A 387 18.01 11.74 -1.02
C VAL A 387 18.71 10.62 -0.25
N ASN A 388 19.86 10.18 -0.75
CA ASN A 388 20.79 9.33 -0.01
C ASN A 388 22.18 9.94 -0.05
N ALA A 389 23.05 9.52 0.86
CA ALA A 389 24.39 10.05 0.96
C ALA A 389 25.40 9.03 1.46
N GLY A 390 26.64 9.15 0.98
CA GLY A 390 27.82 8.50 1.53
C GLY A 390 28.85 9.57 1.88
N LEU A 391 29.17 9.71 3.17
CA LEU A 391 30.09 10.73 3.67
C LEU A 391 31.25 10.06 4.37
N ARG A 392 32.48 10.47 4.05
CA ARG A 392 33.71 9.93 4.62
C ARG A 392 34.67 11.06 4.96
N VAL A 393 35.30 10.98 6.12
CA VAL A 393 36.39 11.89 6.54
C VAL A 393 37.58 11.07 7.06
N LEU A 394 38.79 11.50 6.75
CA LEU A 394 40.03 11.00 7.32
C LEU A 394 40.76 12.14 8.02
N PHE A 395 41.18 11.91 9.26
CA PHE A 395 41.95 12.88 10.03
C PHE A 395 43.44 12.59 10.04
N SER A 396 44.23 13.63 10.30
CA SER A 396 45.63 13.47 10.68
C SER A 396 45.71 12.67 11.99
N PRO A 397 46.62 11.69 12.12
CA PRO A 397 46.62 10.75 13.23
C PRO A 397 46.52 11.41 14.61
N GLY A 398 45.50 11.02 15.37
CA GLY A 398 45.24 11.56 16.72
C GLY A 398 44.64 12.96 16.78
N THR A 399 44.44 13.66 15.67
CA THR A 399 43.88 15.03 15.62
C THR A 399 42.47 15.05 15.02
N ASP A 400 41.87 16.24 14.92
CA ASP A 400 40.61 16.52 14.21
C ASP A 400 40.85 17.33 12.92
N THR A 401 42.10 17.37 12.44
CA THR A 401 42.46 18.09 11.21
C THR A 401 42.20 17.22 9.99
N ILE A 402 41.35 17.71 9.08
CA ILE A 402 40.89 16.97 7.90
C ILE A 402 42.06 16.78 6.91
N VAL A 403 42.38 15.51 6.59
CA VAL A 403 43.35 15.13 5.55
C VAL A 403 42.65 14.82 4.24
N ASP A 404 41.49 14.17 4.32
CA ASP A 404 40.71 13.78 3.16
C ASP A 404 39.22 13.77 3.51
N LEU A 405 38.38 14.21 2.58
CA LEU A 405 36.95 14.36 2.77
C LEU A 405 36.23 13.97 1.47
N SER A 406 35.17 13.19 1.58
CA SER A 406 34.38 12.74 0.43
C SER A 406 32.91 12.79 0.80
N ILE A 407 32.14 13.62 0.08
CA ILE A 407 30.71 13.81 0.29
C ILE A 407 30.00 13.54 -1.03
N LEU A 408 29.21 12.46 -1.08
CA LEU A 408 28.41 12.09 -2.25
C LEU A 408 26.93 12.02 -1.91
N TYR A 409 26.09 12.49 -2.82
CA TYR A 409 24.63 12.51 -2.71
C TYR A 409 23.97 11.87 -3.94
N GLY A 410 22.95 11.05 -3.72
CA GLY A 410 22.02 10.57 -4.75
C GLY A 410 20.61 11.09 -4.54
N GLY A 411 19.75 10.98 -5.56
CA GLY A 411 18.37 11.51 -5.57
C GLY A 411 18.26 13.00 -5.91
N ILE A 412 19.40 13.64 -6.21
CA ILE A 412 19.49 15.07 -6.52
C ILE A 412 19.59 15.29 -8.04
N GLY A 413 20.61 14.70 -8.67
CA GLY A 413 20.83 14.79 -10.12
C GLY A 413 20.28 13.59 -10.89
N SER A 414 20.60 13.51 -12.18
CA SER A 414 20.34 12.32 -13.01
C SER A 414 21.21 11.12 -12.61
N THR A 415 22.33 11.37 -11.94
CA THR A 415 23.25 10.39 -11.34
C THR A 415 23.65 10.83 -9.93
N THR A 416 24.45 10.01 -9.23
CA THR A 416 25.07 10.39 -7.95
C THR A 416 26.06 11.53 -8.16
N LEU A 417 25.95 12.58 -7.35
CA LEU A 417 26.79 13.78 -7.39
C LEU A 417 27.80 13.79 -6.23
N SER A 418 28.94 14.45 -6.44
CA SER A 418 29.99 14.64 -5.42
C SER A 418 30.18 16.13 -5.15
N ALA A 419 30.24 16.53 -3.87
CA ALA A 419 30.57 17.90 -3.45
C ALA A 419 32.09 18.10 -3.42
N ARG A 420 32.76 17.81 -4.54
CA ARG A 420 34.22 17.71 -4.62
C ARG A 420 34.90 19.04 -4.34
N LYS A 421 34.43 20.13 -4.92
CA LYS A 421 35.04 21.47 -4.75
C LYS A 421 34.88 21.94 -3.30
N SER A 422 33.74 21.61 -2.68
CA SER A 422 33.50 21.86 -1.26
C SER A 422 34.47 21.08 -0.39
N CYS A 423 34.66 19.79 -0.67
CA CYS A 423 35.60 18.94 0.06
C CYS A 423 37.04 19.46 -0.04
N GLU A 424 37.50 19.85 -1.25
CA GLU A 424 38.86 20.37 -1.49
C GLU A 424 39.17 21.63 -0.67
N LYS A 425 38.18 22.53 -0.48
CA LYS A 425 38.31 23.74 0.35
C LYS A 425 38.35 23.47 1.86
N LEU A 426 37.83 22.34 2.31
CA LEU A 426 37.74 21.97 3.72
C LEU A 426 38.95 21.17 4.22
N ILE A 427 39.83 20.72 3.32
CA ILE A 427 41.08 20.05 3.70
C ILE A 427 41.95 21.00 4.55
N GLY A 428 42.51 20.49 5.64
CA GLY A 428 43.32 21.24 6.59
C GLY A 428 42.52 22.02 7.65
N ARG A 429 41.19 22.05 7.58
CA ARG A 429 40.34 22.61 8.66
C ARG A 429 40.22 21.64 9.83
N GLN A 430 39.87 22.18 11.01
CA GLN A 430 39.52 21.40 12.20
C GLN A 430 38.03 21.04 12.23
N TRP A 431 37.66 19.92 12.86
CA TRP A 431 36.28 19.42 12.93
C TRP A 431 35.43 20.13 13.99
N ASN A 432 35.05 21.38 13.74
CA ASN A 432 34.30 22.23 14.68
C ASN A 432 33.06 22.91 14.05
N ASP A 433 32.30 23.67 14.84
CA ASP A 433 31.05 24.31 14.42
C ASP A 433 31.25 25.35 13.29
N GLN A 434 32.44 25.98 13.23
CA GLN A 434 32.81 26.89 12.15
C GLN A 434 32.99 26.13 10.83
N MET A 435 33.68 24.99 10.87
CA MET A 435 33.85 24.11 9.71
C MET A 435 32.50 23.61 9.19
N LEU A 436 31.61 23.16 10.08
CA LEU A 436 30.26 22.73 9.71
C LEU A 436 29.50 23.86 8.98
N SER A 437 29.53 25.07 9.53
CA SER A 437 28.82 26.22 8.95
C SER A 437 29.36 26.60 7.56
N GLU A 438 30.68 26.54 7.36
CA GLU A 438 31.33 26.75 6.07
C GLU A 438 30.97 25.62 5.09
N ALA A 439 31.01 24.36 5.54
CA ALA A 439 30.70 23.19 4.73
C ALA A 439 29.24 23.18 4.24
N CYS A 440 28.27 23.52 5.09
CA CYS A 440 26.86 23.64 4.69
C CYS A 440 26.66 24.64 3.55
N LYS A 441 27.30 25.82 3.63
CA LYS A 441 27.22 26.85 2.58
C LYS A 441 27.85 26.38 1.28
N LEU A 442 29.08 25.85 1.35
CA LEU A 442 29.81 25.36 0.18
C LEU A 442 29.04 24.25 -0.56
N VAL A 443 28.47 23.28 0.18
CA VAL A 443 27.68 22.19 -0.41
C VAL A 443 26.43 22.70 -1.11
N LEU A 444 25.71 23.66 -0.50
CA LEU A 444 24.49 24.24 -1.10
C LEU A 444 24.78 25.12 -2.33
N GLU A 445 25.96 25.74 -2.38
CA GLU A 445 26.46 26.51 -3.54
C GLU A 445 26.91 25.59 -4.68
N GLU A 446 27.61 24.49 -4.38
CA GLU A 446 28.10 23.55 -5.39
C GLU A 446 26.98 22.68 -5.97
N ILE A 447 26.08 22.19 -5.12
CA ILE A 447 24.96 21.33 -5.51
C ILE A 447 23.68 22.17 -5.61
N SER A 448 23.50 22.82 -6.76
CA SER A 448 22.30 23.60 -7.08
C SER A 448 21.23 22.75 -7.74
N LEU A 449 19.98 22.91 -7.29
CA LEU A 449 18.79 22.28 -7.88
C LEU A 449 17.90 23.37 -8.46
N PRO A 450 17.63 23.39 -9.78
CA PRO A 450 16.66 24.32 -10.33
C PRO A 450 15.25 24.02 -9.80
N PRO A 451 14.34 25.01 -9.73
CA PRO A 451 12.94 24.78 -9.36
C PRO A 451 12.26 23.71 -10.22
N SER A 452 12.67 23.56 -11.47
CA SER A 452 12.15 22.57 -12.43
C SER A 452 12.86 21.21 -12.37
N ALA A 453 13.63 20.92 -11.32
CA ALA A 453 14.35 19.65 -11.19
C ALA A 453 13.37 18.46 -11.14
N SER A 454 13.70 17.41 -11.89
CA SER A 454 12.91 16.17 -11.90
C SER A 454 12.80 15.59 -10.48
N GLY A 455 11.63 15.03 -10.16
CA GLY A 455 11.30 14.51 -8.82
C GLY A 455 10.73 15.54 -7.83
N GLY A 456 10.70 16.83 -8.17
CA GLY A 456 10.09 17.87 -7.32
C GLY A 456 10.80 18.03 -5.97
N LYS A 457 10.07 18.43 -4.93
CA LYS A 457 10.57 18.52 -3.54
C LYS A 457 11.90 19.25 -3.38
N VAL A 458 12.11 20.33 -4.15
CA VAL A 458 13.44 20.95 -4.33
C VAL A 458 13.98 21.48 -3.01
N GLU A 459 13.20 22.25 -2.27
CA GLU A 459 13.56 22.79 -0.95
C GLU A 459 13.90 21.67 0.03
N TYR A 460 13.01 20.68 0.17
CA TYR A 460 13.24 19.53 1.03
C TYR A 460 14.51 18.74 0.67
N ARG A 461 14.77 18.50 -0.61
CA ARG A 461 16.00 17.83 -1.06
C ARG A 461 17.26 18.62 -0.70
N ARG A 462 17.23 19.95 -0.83
CA ARG A 462 18.35 20.84 -0.44
C ARG A 462 18.57 20.82 1.07
N THR A 463 17.50 20.96 1.86
CA THR A 463 17.54 20.87 3.32
C THR A 463 18.11 19.51 3.79
N LEU A 464 17.82 18.40 3.10
CA LEU A 464 18.37 17.09 3.45
C LEU A 464 19.89 16.99 3.26
N LEU A 465 20.48 17.70 2.29
CA LEU A 465 21.94 17.73 2.10
C LEU A 465 22.65 18.18 3.36
N VAL A 466 22.24 19.33 3.88
CA VAL A 466 22.85 19.93 5.08
C VAL A 466 22.42 19.19 6.35
N SER A 467 21.22 18.62 6.40
CA SER A 467 20.76 17.83 7.54
C SER A 467 21.56 16.51 7.70
N PHE A 468 21.91 15.85 6.59
CA PHE A 468 22.79 14.68 6.61
C PHE A 468 24.23 15.04 6.97
N LEU A 469 24.75 16.16 6.44
CA LEU A 469 26.07 16.66 6.81
C LEU A 469 26.15 16.99 8.32
N PHE A 470 25.11 17.60 8.88
CA PHE A 470 25.02 17.88 10.31
C PHE A 470 25.00 16.61 11.14
N ARG A 471 24.21 15.61 10.75
CA ARG A 471 24.19 14.31 11.44
C ARG A 471 25.55 13.62 11.38
N PHE A 472 26.21 13.64 10.22
CA PHE A 472 27.57 13.12 10.06
C PHE A 472 28.57 13.83 10.97
N TYR A 473 28.50 15.17 11.03
CA TYR A 473 29.33 15.96 11.92
C TYR A 473 29.22 15.51 13.38
N LEU A 474 27.99 15.29 13.87
CA LEU A 474 27.74 14.81 15.22
C LEU A 474 28.20 13.36 15.43
N GLU A 475 27.98 12.45 14.46
CA GLU A 475 28.44 11.05 14.55
C GLU A 475 29.97 10.99 14.68
N VAL A 476 30.68 11.81 13.90
CA VAL A 476 32.14 11.89 13.94
C VAL A 476 32.62 12.50 15.26
N LEU A 477 31.99 13.57 15.76
CA LEU A 477 32.33 14.13 17.08
C LEU A 477 32.15 13.12 18.20
N HIS A 478 31.06 12.34 18.18
CA HIS A 478 30.83 11.28 19.14
C HIS A 478 31.91 10.20 19.05
N GLY A 479 32.27 9.77 17.85
CA GLY A 479 33.34 8.81 17.62
C GLY A 479 34.72 9.32 18.06
N LEU A 480 35.03 10.60 17.82
CA LEU A 480 36.27 11.25 18.29
C LEU A 480 36.32 11.30 19.83
N HIS A 481 35.21 11.61 20.50
CA HIS A 481 35.11 11.56 21.96
C HIS A 481 35.34 10.13 22.50
N GLN A 482 34.74 9.11 21.87
CA GLN A 482 34.96 7.71 22.27
C GLN A 482 36.42 7.27 22.13
N MET A 483 37.12 7.72 21.08
CA MET A 483 38.54 7.39 20.88
C MET A 483 39.48 8.23 21.74
N TYR A 484 39.17 9.51 21.97
CA TYR A 484 40.02 10.47 22.67
C TYR A 484 39.22 11.32 23.68
N PRO A 485 38.70 10.71 24.77
CA PRO A 485 37.75 11.35 25.68
C PRO A 485 38.31 12.55 26.44
N PHE A 486 39.63 12.61 26.66
CA PHE A 486 40.29 13.74 27.31
C PHE A 486 40.51 14.95 26.39
N ARG A 487 40.33 14.79 25.07
CA ARG A 487 40.56 15.84 24.07
C ARG A 487 39.25 16.43 23.54
N TYR A 488 38.19 15.63 23.44
CA TYR A 488 36.90 16.06 22.91
C TYR A 488 35.82 15.93 23.99
N ALA A 489 34.98 16.96 24.13
CA ALA A 489 33.88 16.94 25.09
C ALA A 489 32.78 15.97 24.67
N GLU A 490 32.07 15.42 25.66
CA GLU A 490 30.85 14.65 25.40
C GLU A 490 29.77 15.55 24.78
N LEU A 491 28.99 14.98 23.86
CA LEU A 491 27.87 15.70 23.26
C LEU A 491 26.77 15.94 24.29
N SER A 492 26.23 17.16 24.32
CA SER A 492 25.02 17.48 25.07
C SER A 492 23.86 16.55 24.69
N GLN A 493 22.96 16.26 25.64
CA GLN A 493 21.79 15.41 25.43
C GLN A 493 20.97 15.79 24.18
N ASP A 494 20.81 17.09 23.91
CA ASP A 494 20.09 17.59 22.73
C ASP A 494 20.74 17.14 21.42
N LYS A 495 22.07 17.26 21.32
CA LYS A 495 22.85 16.80 20.15
C LYS A 495 22.86 15.27 20.05
N MET A 496 22.87 14.54 21.17
CA MET A 496 22.77 13.07 21.17
C MET A 496 21.44 12.58 20.58
N SER A 497 20.34 13.30 20.80
CA SER A 497 19.03 12.93 20.23
C SER A 497 19.00 12.88 18.69
N ALA A 498 19.83 13.69 18.01
CA ALA A 498 19.96 13.69 16.56
C ALA A 498 20.61 12.41 15.99
N LEU A 499 21.42 11.72 16.80
CA LEU A 499 22.10 10.49 16.40
C LEU A 499 21.18 9.27 16.44
N GLY A 500 20.12 9.32 17.27
CA GLY A 500 19.18 8.22 17.41
C GLY A 500 18.55 7.82 16.08
N VAL A 501 18.60 6.54 15.72
CA VAL A 501 17.91 6.02 14.52
C VAL A 501 16.46 5.72 14.87
N LEU A 502 15.51 6.14 14.02
CA LEU A 502 14.13 5.66 14.11
C LEU A 502 14.09 4.20 13.68
N GLN A 503 14.28 3.27 14.62
CA GLN A 503 14.12 1.85 14.36
C GLN A 503 12.72 1.41 14.75
N SER A 504 12.02 0.78 13.82
CA SER A 504 10.78 0.04 14.10
C SER A 504 11.15 -1.26 14.81
N GLY A 505 10.78 -1.34 16.08
CA GLY A 505 10.72 -2.56 16.86
C GLY A 505 9.66 -3.52 16.33
N VAL A 506 9.59 -4.69 16.97
CA VAL A 506 8.69 -5.76 16.58
C VAL A 506 7.24 -5.34 16.85
N PRO A 507 6.34 -5.33 15.84
CA PRO A 507 4.93 -5.06 16.07
C PRO A 507 4.33 -6.09 17.02
N GLN A 508 3.64 -5.57 18.02
CA GLN A 508 2.88 -6.28 19.03
C GLN A 508 1.44 -5.78 18.97
N GLY A 509 0.50 -6.65 19.29
CA GLY A 509 -0.90 -6.27 19.37
C GLY A 509 -1.60 -7.16 20.38
N THR A 510 -2.61 -6.61 21.04
CA THR A 510 -3.54 -7.38 21.85
C THR A 510 -4.94 -7.15 21.32
N HIS A 511 -5.56 -8.21 20.79
CA HIS A 511 -6.99 -8.24 20.47
C HIS A 511 -7.72 -8.38 21.78
N SER A 512 -8.08 -7.26 22.39
CA SER A 512 -8.70 -7.28 23.71
C SER A 512 -10.20 -6.99 23.57
N CYS A 513 -10.98 -7.84 24.23
CA CYS A 513 -12.44 -7.88 24.29
C CYS A 513 -13.15 -8.21 22.97
N LEU A 514 -13.18 -9.50 22.67
CA LEU A 514 -14.37 -10.09 22.06
C LEU A 514 -15.48 -10.07 23.13
N GLN A 515 -16.68 -9.63 22.77
CA GLN A 515 -17.85 -10.01 23.54
C GLN A 515 -18.09 -11.49 23.23
N ASP A 516 -17.96 -12.35 24.24
CA ASP A 516 -18.36 -13.75 24.09
C ASP A 516 -19.84 -13.82 23.71
N VAL A 517 -20.17 -14.82 22.89
CA VAL A 517 -21.57 -15.13 22.59
C VAL A 517 -22.31 -15.51 23.87
N ASP A 518 -23.64 -15.40 23.86
CA ASP A 518 -24.48 -15.84 24.98
C ASP A 518 -24.11 -17.29 25.38
N PRO A 519 -23.82 -17.58 26.66
CA PRO A 519 -23.52 -18.94 27.11
C PRO A 519 -24.59 -19.98 26.75
N GLY A 520 -25.85 -19.56 26.59
CA GLY A 520 -26.96 -20.42 26.15
C GLY A 520 -27.05 -20.62 24.63
N GLN A 521 -26.24 -19.92 23.82
CA GLN A 521 -26.22 -20.07 22.37
C GLN A 521 -25.67 -21.44 21.96
N SER A 522 -26.40 -22.13 21.08
CA SER A 522 -25.96 -23.43 20.54
C SER A 522 -24.53 -23.37 20.00
N PRO A 523 -23.67 -24.38 20.27
CA PRO A 523 -22.34 -24.48 19.67
C PRO A 523 -22.37 -24.49 18.13
N GLN A 524 -23.46 -24.98 17.54
CA GLN A 524 -23.64 -25.04 16.09
C GLN A 524 -24.07 -23.70 15.48
N ASP A 525 -24.58 -22.76 16.28
CA ASP A 525 -24.96 -21.44 15.81
C ASP A 525 -23.70 -20.55 15.68
N PRO A 526 -23.29 -20.20 14.45
CA PRO A 526 -22.00 -19.58 14.22
C PRO A 526 -22.04 -18.05 14.34
N VAL A 527 -23.21 -17.41 14.47
CA VAL A 527 -23.32 -15.95 14.51
C VAL A 527 -22.69 -15.41 15.80
N GLY A 528 -21.88 -14.35 15.68
CA GLY A 528 -21.09 -13.80 16.79
C GLY A 528 -19.76 -14.51 17.04
N ARG A 529 -19.51 -15.66 16.38
CA ARG A 529 -18.26 -16.41 16.53
C ARG A 529 -17.21 -15.97 15.49
N PRO A 530 -15.90 -16.04 15.82
CA PRO A 530 -14.80 -15.64 14.94
C PRO A 530 -14.54 -16.69 13.84
N ILE A 531 -15.53 -16.94 12.98
CA ILE A 531 -15.42 -17.93 11.90
C ILE A 531 -14.42 -17.43 10.85
N MET A 532 -13.45 -18.26 10.52
CA MET A 532 -12.48 -17.99 9.44
C MET A 532 -13.21 -17.69 8.13
N HIS A 533 -12.66 -16.75 7.35
CA HIS A 533 -13.14 -16.49 6.00
C HIS A 533 -13.26 -17.81 5.20
N GLN A 534 -14.41 -18.09 4.59
CA GLN A 534 -14.69 -19.40 3.98
C GLN A 534 -13.68 -19.78 2.88
N SER A 535 -13.16 -18.80 2.15
CA SER A 535 -12.10 -19.00 1.14
C SER A 535 -10.69 -18.83 1.69
N GLY A 536 -10.50 -18.63 3.00
CA GLY A 536 -9.19 -18.35 3.64
C GLY A 536 -8.13 -19.39 3.29
N ILE A 537 -8.45 -20.68 3.40
CA ILE A 537 -7.51 -21.75 3.01
C ILE A 537 -7.24 -21.72 1.50
N LYS A 538 -8.27 -21.52 0.67
CA LYS A 538 -8.12 -21.41 -0.80
C LYS A 538 -7.21 -20.23 -1.19
N HIS A 539 -7.25 -19.13 -0.43
CA HIS A 539 -6.35 -18.01 -0.64
C HIS A 539 -4.90 -18.40 -0.32
N THR A 540 -4.69 -19.15 0.76
CA THR A 540 -3.34 -19.58 1.18
C THR A 540 -2.75 -20.69 0.32
N THR A 541 -3.57 -21.45 -0.41
CA THR A 541 -3.11 -22.52 -1.30
C THR A 541 -3.04 -22.12 -2.77
N GLY A 542 -3.51 -20.92 -3.14
CA GLY A 542 -3.61 -20.48 -4.54
C GLY A 542 -4.81 -21.05 -5.31
N GLU A 543 -5.71 -21.79 -4.64
CA GLU A 543 -6.85 -22.44 -5.29
C GLU A 543 -8.09 -21.53 -5.43
N ALA A 544 -8.02 -20.30 -4.92
CA ALA A 544 -9.05 -19.30 -5.11
C ALA A 544 -8.91 -18.60 -6.47
N VAL A 545 -9.76 -18.98 -7.42
CA VAL A 545 -9.79 -18.44 -8.79
C VAL A 545 -10.33 -16.99 -8.82
N TYR A 546 -9.52 -16.04 -9.27
CA TYR A 546 -9.92 -14.69 -9.69
C TYR A 546 -10.20 -14.65 -11.20
N ILE A 547 -10.56 -13.48 -11.76
CA ILE A 547 -10.92 -13.40 -13.18
C ILE A 547 -9.75 -13.83 -14.08
N ASP A 548 -8.53 -13.36 -13.77
CA ASP A 548 -7.38 -13.67 -14.63
C ASP A 548 -6.89 -15.12 -14.50
N ASP A 549 -7.28 -15.83 -13.43
CA ASP A 549 -6.94 -17.23 -13.21
C ASP A 549 -7.86 -18.21 -13.95
N ILE A 550 -8.99 -17.72 -14.48
CA ILE A 550 -9.88 -18.55 -15.30
C ILE A 550 -9.07 -19.04 -16.49
N ARG A 551 -9.02 -20.38 -16.67
CA ARG A 551 -8.25 -21.00 -17.75
C ARG A 551 -8.63 -20.40 -19.11
N PRO A 552 -7.65 -20.17 -20.00
CA PRO A 552 -7.93 -19.67 -21.33
C PRO A 552 -8.98 -20.51 -22.05
N VAL A 553 -9.95 -19.82 -22.66
CA VAL A 553 -10.98 -20.44 -23.49
C VAL A 553 -10.44 -20.69 -24.89
N ASP A 554 -10.94 -21.70 -25.59
CA ASP A 554 -10.53 -21.94 -26.98
C ASP A 554 -10.80 -20.71 -27.86
N GLY A 555 -9.82 -20.34 -28.68
CA GLY A 555 -9.88 -19.14 -29.50
C GLY A 555 -9.91 -17.82 -28.73
N GLU A 556 -9.59 -17.77 -27.43
CA GLU A 556 -9.56 -16.53 -26.66
C GLU A 556 -8.56 -15.49 -27.24
N LEU A 557 -8.95 -14.21 -27.19
CA LEU A 557 -8.16 -13.05 -27.63
C LEU A 557 -7.82 -12.15 -26.44
N SER A 558 -6.73 -11.41 -26.55
CA SER A 558 -6.31 -10.38 -25.59
C SER A 558 -6.57 -8.97 -26.12
N LEU A 559 -6.83 -8.03 -25.22
CA LEU A 559 -7.12 -6.64 -25.55
C LEU A 559 -6.17 -5.68 -24.82
N ALA A 560 -5.67 -4.67 -25.54
CA ALA A 560 -4.91 -3.54 -25.00
C ALA A 560 -5.51 -2.22 -25.48
N VAL A 561 -5.50 -1.19 -24.62
CA VAL A 561 -6.12 0.10 -24.91
C VAL A 561 -5.10 1.15 -25.32
N VAL A 562 -5.54 2.09 -26.16
CA VAL A 562 -4.83 3.32 -26.49
C VAL A 562 -5.54 4.47 -25.79
N THR A 563 -4.81 5.24 -25.00
CA THR A 563 -5.34 6.36 -24.21
C THR A 563 -4.84 7.71 -24.71
N SER A 564 -5.57 8.76 -24.39
CA SER A 564 -5.14 10.14 -24.60
C SER A 564 -3.86 10.43 -23.84
N VAL A 565 -2.93 11.09 -24.52
CA VAL A 565 -1.71 11.69 -23.94
C VAL A 565 -1.87 13.21 -23.72
N LYS A 566 -3.08 13.75 -23.91
CA LYS A 566 -3.39 15.17 -23.74
C LYS A 566 -4.54 15.34 -22.74
N ALA A 567 -4.40 16.28 -21.81
CA ALA A 567 -5.46 16.59 -20.85
C ALA A 567 -6.69 17.20 -21.52
N HIS A 568 -6.50 18.04 -22.55
CA HIS A 568 -7.59 18.66 -23.26
C HIS A 568 -7.17 18.98 -24.70
N ALA A 569 -7.78 18.32 -25.69
CA ALA A 569 -7.41 18.52 -27.09
C ALA A 569 -8.51 18.04 -28.04
N LYS A 570 -8.57 18.57 -29.26
CA LYS A 570 -9.36 17.97 -30.33
C LYS A 570 -8.60 16.85 -31.02
N ILE A 571 -9.29 15.76 -31.40
CA ILE A 571 -8.71 14.69 -32.22
C ILE A 571 -8.92 15.06 -33.70
N LYS A 572 -7.83 15.26 -34.43
CA LYS A 572 -7.85 15.55 -35.88
C LYS A 572 -7.96 14.28 -36.72
N SER A 573 -7.20 13.26 -36.36
CA SER A 573 -7.18 11.98 -37.06
C SER A 573 -6.69 10.86 -36.14
N ILE A 574 -7.11 9.64 -36.45
CA ILE A 574 -6.66 8.40 -35.83
C ILE A 574 -6.27 7.46 -36.98
N ASP A 575 -5.00 7.10 -37.05
CA ASP A 575 -4.49 6.14 -38.02
C ASP A 575 -4.15 4.82 -37.32
N ILE A 576 -4.82 3.75 -37.78
CA ILE A 576 -4.72 2.39 -37.25
C ILE A 576 -3.99 1.43 -38.21
N SER A 577 -3.51 1.93 -39.36
CA SER A 577 -2.98 1.10 -40.44
C SER A 577 -1.75 0.28 -40.01
N GLU A 578 -0.80 0.90 -39.32
CA GLU A 578 0.39 0.20 -38.79
C GLU A 578 0.05 -0.79 -37.69
N ALA A 579 -0.96 -0.50 -36.86
CA ALA A 579 -1.41 -1.40 -35.81
C ALA A 579 -1.97 -2.72 -36.38
N LEU A 580 -2.73 -2.64 -37.48
CA LEU A 580 -3.29 -3.80 -38.17
C LEU A 580 -2.23 -4.66 -38.89
N GLN A 581 -1.05 -4.10 -39.17
CA GLN A 581 0.07 -4.83 -39.78
C GLN A 581 0.90 -5.61 -38.76
N VAL A 582 0.70 -5.38 -37.45
CA VAL A 582 1.41 -6.12 -36.40
C VAL A 582 0.95 -7.59 -36.39
N PRO A 583 1.86 -8.58 -36.51
CA PRO A 583 1.48 -9.98 -36.54
C PRO A 583 0.67 -10.42 -35.31
N GLY A 584 -0.48 -11.04 -35.56
CA GLY A 584 -1.41 -11.52 -34.53
C GLY A 584 -2.44 -10.48 -34.06
N VAL A 585 -2.37 -9.23 -34.53
CA VAL A 585 -3.47 -8.27 -34.36
C VAL A 585 -4.63 -8.66 -35.27
N ILE A 586 -5.82 -8.78 -34.68
CA ILE A 586 -7.04 -9.21 -35.38
C ILE A 586 -7.90 -8.01 -35.76
N ASN A 587 -8.04 -7.04 -34.86
CA ASN A 587 -8.87 -5.87 -35.10
C ASN A 587 -8.50 -4.69 -34.19
N VAL A 588 -9.00 -3.51 -34.53
CA VAL A 588 -8.98 -2.33 -33.67
C VAL A 588 -10.40 -1.84 -33.48
N ILE A 589 -10.83 -1.74 -32.23
CA ILE A 589 -12.15 -1.27 -31.82
C ILE A 589 -12.10 0.24 -31.62
N THR A 590 -12.98 0.93 -32.34
CA THR A 590 -13.23 2.38 -32.26
C THR A 590 -14.72 2.60 -31.97
N ALA A 591 -15.20 3.83 -31.75
CA ALA A 591 -16.66 4.02 -31.57
C ALA A 591 -17.49 3.73 -32.80
N LYS A 592 -16.89 3.71 -33.99
CA LYS A 592 -17.63 3.35 -35.21
C LYS A 592 -18.19 1.93 -35.12
N ASP A 593 -17.61 1.09 -34.26
CA ASP A 593 -18.00 -0.30 -34.04
C ASP A 593 -19.19 -0.48 -33.09
N ARG A 594 -19.86 0.62 -32.69
CA ARG A 594 -20.97 0.60 -31.72
C ARG A 594 -22.33 0.81 -32.39
N GLY A 595 -23.36 0.08 -31.95
CA GLY A 595 -24.72 0.19 -32.50
C GLY A 595 -25.55 1.36 -31.97
N VAL A 596 -25.33 1.82 -30.73
CA VAL A 596 -26.09 2.91 -30.08
C VAL A 596 -25.20 3.75 -29.16
N ILE A 597 -25.42 5.08 -29.16
CA ILE A 597 -24.82 6.04 -28.22
C ILE A 597 -25.40 5.79 -26.83
N VAL A 598 -24.61 5.24 -25.90
CA VAL A 598 -25.02 5.11 -24.50
C VAL A 598 -24.92 6.47 -23.82
N SER A 599 -25.98 7.27 -23.92
CA SER A 599 -26.22 8.40 -23.01
C SER A 599 -27.06 7.86 -21.86
N MET A 600 -26.46 7.62 -20.70
CA MET A 600 -27.22 7.27 -19.49
C MET A 600 -26.88 8.21 -18.34
N PHE A 601 -27.94 8.88 -17.86
CA PHE A 601 -28.24 9.67 -16.66
C PHE A 601 -27.19 10.01 -15.56
N PHE A 602 -26.06 9.32 -15.44
CA PHE A 602 -24.99 9.62 -14.48
C PHE A 602 -23.60 9.72 -15.12
N HIS A 603 -23.53 9.44 -16.41
CA HIS A 603 -22.31 9.09 -17.11
C HIS A 603 -22.30 9.80 -18.45
N TRP A 604 -21.66 10.97 -18.50
CA TRP A 604 -21.05 11.45 -19.74
C TRP A 604 -19.80 10.60 -20.00
N VAL A 605 -20.01 9.29 -20.18
CA VAL A 605 -18.91 8.36 -20.36
C VAL A 605 -18.46 8.46 -21.79
N MET A 606 -17.16 8.74 -21.89
CA MET A 606 -16.25 8.44 -22.98
C MET A 606 -16.81 7.39 -23.94
N TYR A 607 -16.78 7.68 -25.24
CA TYR A 607 -16.05 6.91 -26.24
C TYR A 607 -16.44 7.46 -27.62
N VAL A 608 -15.43 8.05 -28.26
CA VAL A 608 -15.08 8.01 -29.69
C VAL A 608 -16.21 8.45 -30.65
N GLY A 609 -15.90 9.37 -31.55
CA GLY A 609 -16.90 10.21 -32.22
C GLY A 609 -17.01 11.60 -31.59
N VAL A 610 -16.47 11.77 -30.37
CA VAL A 610 -16.14 13.11 -29.87
C VAL A 610 -14.86 13.56 -30.56
N LEU A 611 -14.91 14.67 -31.28
CA LEU A 611 -13.73 15.34 -31.86
C LEU A 611 -12.75 15.85 -30.78
N GLN A 612 -12.84 15.39 -29.52
CA GLN A 612 -12.15 15.97 -28.37
C GLN A 612 -11.91 14.96 -27.22
N VAL A 613 -10.71 15.01 -26.66
CA VAL A 613 -10.30 14.38 -25.39
C VAL A 613 -10.32 15.40 -24.27
N ILE A 614 -10.71 14.97 -23.07
CA ILE A 614 -10.96 15.82 -21.90
C ILE A 614 -10.18 15.38 -20.65
N CYS A 615 -9.36 14.33 -20.72
CA CYS A 615 -8.30 14.05 -19.75
C CYS A 615 -7.21 13.17 -20.36
N VAL A 616 -6.02 13.18 -19.76
CA VAL A 616 -5.00 12.14 -20.00
C VAL A 616 -5.56 10.81 -19.48
N GLY A 617 -5.26 9.70 -20.15
CA GLY A 617 -5.80 8.38 -19.78
C GLY A 617 -7.19 8.09 -20.36
N GLN A 618 -7.87 9.06 -20.98
CA GLN A 618 -9.11 8.81 -21.71
C GLN A 618 -8.85 7.81 -22.85
N ILE A 619 -9.39 6.60 -22.77
CA ILE A 619 -9.27 5.59 -23.81
C ILE A 619 -9.92 6.08 -25.12
N ILE A 620 -9.19 5.93 -26.22
CA ILE A 620 -9.54 6.36 -27.59
C ILE A 620 -9.82 5.15 -28.50
N CYS A 621 -9.09 4.05 -28.36
CA CYS A 621 -9.41 2.81 -29.07
C CYS A 621 -8.84 1.60 -28.33
N ALA A 622 -9.20 0.41 -28.78
CA ALA A 622 -8.73 -0.83 -28.21
C ALA A 622 -8.22 -1.78 -29.31
N VAL A 623 -7.01 -2.31 -29.16
CA VAL A 623 -6.41 -3.27 -30.08
C VAL A 623 -6.66 -4.68 -29.56
N VAL A 624 -7.17 -5.55 -30.44
CA VAL A 624 -7.47 -6.95 -30.14
C VAL A 624 -6.49 -7.83 -30.89
N ALA A 625 -5.81 -8.74 -30.19
CA ALA A 625 -4.80 -9.62 -30.74
C ALA A 625 -4.83 -11.02 -30.10
N GLU A 626 -4.10 -11.97 -30.67
CA GLU A 626 -3.96 -13.33 -30.12
C GLU A 626 -3.30 -13.36 -28.74
N THR A 627 -2.37 -12.44 -28.48
CA THR A 627 -1.69 -12.30 -27.18
C THR A 627 -1.66 -10.86 -26.71
N LEU A 628 -1.60 -10.66 -25.39
CA LEU A 628 -1.49 -9.33 -24.78
C LEU A 628 -0.27 -8.55 -25.30
N THR A 629 0.87 -9.21 -25.46
CA THR A 629 2.09 -8.59 -26.01
C THR A 629 1.85 -8.03 -27.41
N GLN A 630 1.20 -8.78 -28.30
CA GLN A 630 0.86 -8.31 -29.65
C GLN A 630 -0.15 -7.16 -29.61
N ALA A 631 -1.16 -7.23 -28.74
CA ALA A 631 -2.14 -6.16 -28.56
C ALA A 631 -1.45 -4.85 -28.11
N LYS A 632 -0.51 -4.92 -27.16
CA LYS A 632 0.29 -3.78 -26.71
C LYS A 632 1.17 -3.22 -27.84
N CYS A 633 1.76 -4.08 -28.65
CA CYS A 633 2.53 -3.64 -29.82
C CYS A 633 1.67 -2.94 -30.87
N GLY A 634 0.50 -3.48 -31.19
CA GLY A 634 -0.45 -2.79 -32.07
C GLY A 634 -0.90 -1.45 -31.48
N ALA A 635 -1.19 -1.40 -30.17
CA ALA A 635 -1.62 -0.17 -29.49
C ALA A 635 -0.58 0.96 -29.61
N LYS A 636 0.72 0.64 -29.51
CA LYS A 636 1.82 1.62 -29.68
C LYS A 636 1.97 2.14 -31.12
N LYS A 637 1.51 1.38 -32.11
CA LYS A 637 1.57 1.77 -33.54
C LYS A 637 0.35 2.58 -33.99
N VAL A 638 -0.63 2.81 -33.11
CA VAL A 638 -1.76 3.72 -33.41
C VAL A 638 -1.27 5.17 -33.33
N LYS A 639 -1.43 5.92 -34.42
CA LYS A 639 -1.03 7.34 -34.50
C LYS A 639 -2.24 8.24 -34.34
N ILE A 640 -2.15 9.20 -33.42
CA ILE A 640 -3.23 10.14 -33.10
C ILE A 640 -2.71 11.56 -33.22
N VAL A 641 -3.41 12.41 -33.98
CA VAL A 641 -3.08 13.82 -34.14
C VAL A 641 -4.03 14.67 -33.31
N TYR A 642 -3.46 15.53 -32.46
CA TYR A 642 -4.19 16.39 -31.53
C TYR A 642 -4.09 17.88 -31.92
N GLU A 643 -5.13 18.66 -31.62
CA GLU A 643 -5.08 20.13 -31.52
C GLU A 643 -5.35 20.49 -30.05
N ASP A 644 -4.33 20.94 -29.33
CA ASP A 644 -4.42 21.21 -27.89
C ASP A 644 -5.42 22.33 -27.57
N LEU A 645 -6.14 22.16 -26.46
CA LEU A 645 -7.07 23.14 -25.89
C LEU A 645 -6.61 23.47 -24.47
N GLN A 646 -6.95 24.66 -23.96
CA GLN A 646 -6.57 25.05 -22.61
C GLN A 646 -7.24 24.15 -21.55
N PRO A 647 -6.48 23.43 -20.70
CA PRO A 647 -7.07 22.59 -19.67
C PRO A 647 -7.37 23.37 -18.38
N VAL A 648 -8.36 22.88 -17.62
CA VAL A 648 -8.64 23.28 -16.23
C VAL A 648 -8.23 22.11 -15.33
N LEU A 649 -7.21 22.26 -14.50
CA LEU A 649 -6.64 21.11 -13.78
C LEU A 649 -6.85 21.18 -12.27
N THR A 650 -6.65 22.34 -11.63
CA THR A 650 -6.76 22.46 -10.17
C THR A 650 -8.19 22.78 -9.72
N ILE A 651 -8.49 22.56 -8.44
CA ILE A 651 -9.74 23.07 -7.83
C ILE A 651 -9.79 24.59 -7.93
N LYS A 652 -8.66 25.29 -7.72
CA LYS A 652 -8.57 26.76 -7.81
C LYS A 652 -8.87 27.26 -9.23
N ASP A 653 -8.37 26.58 -10.26
CA ASP A 653 -8.69 26.88 -11.66
C ASP A 653 -10.17 26.68 -11.95
N ALA A 654 -10.75 25.58 -11.46
CA ALA A 654 -12.17 25.31 -11.65
C ALA A 654 -13.06 26.37 -10.99
N ILE A 655 -12.70 26.82 -9.77
CA ILE A 655 -13.40 27.94 -9.10
C ILE A 655 -13.28 29.22 -9.93
N LYS A 656 -12.06 29.55 -10.40
CA LYS A 656 -11.80 30.75 -11.23
C LYS A 656 -12.63 30.75 -12.53
N HIS A 657 -12.81 29.60 -13.15
CA HIS A 657 -13.55 29.45 -14.40
C HIS A 657 -15.03 29.07 -14.21
N ASN A 658 -15.54 28.99 -12.98
CA ASN A 658 -16.88 28.48 -12.65
C ASN A 658 -17.19 27.10 -13.27
N SER A 659 -16.18 26.23 -13.33
CA SER A 659 -16.25 24.90 -13.93
C SER A 659 -16.69 23.87 -12.88
N TYR A 660 -18.00 23.64 -12.77
CA TYR A 660 -18.60 22.72 -11.81
C TYR A 660 -19.36 21.57 -12.51
N ILE A 661 -19.30 20.37 -11.93
CA ILE A 661 -20.03 19.17 -12.39
C ILE A 661 -21.48 19.19 -11.91
N THR A 662 -21.71 19.72 -10.70
CA THR A 662 -22.99 19.64 -9.99
C THR A 662 -23.42 21.02 -9.50
N LYS A 663 -24.72 21.13 -9.15
CA LYS A 663 -25.24 22.32 -8.46
C LYS A 663 -24.74 22.35 -7.02
N GLU A 664 -24.63 23.54 -6.45
CA GLU A 664 -24.27 23.72 -5.03
C GLU A 664 -25.19 22.88 -4.12
N ARG A 665 -24.56 22.17 -3.17
CA ARG A 665 -25.25 21.55 -2.04
C ARG A 665 -25.05 22.40 -0.80
N LYS A 666 -26.15 22.75 -0.12
CA LYS A 666 -26.12 23.69 1.01
C LYS A 666 -26.97 23.21 2.18
N LEU A 667 -26.40 23.26 3.39
CA LEU A 667 -27.08 22.93 4.64
C LEU A 667 -26.87 24.05 5.68
N GLU A 668 -27.92 24.37 6.44
CA GLU A 668 -27.91 25.43 7.46
C GLU A 668 -28.63 24.98 8.75
N LYS A 669 -28.02 25.26 9.90
CA LYS A 669 -28.56 25.06 11.24
C LYS A 669 -28.34 26.34 12.05
N GLY A 670 -29.35 26.81 12.78
CA GLY A 670 -29.25 28.03 13.59
C GLY A 670 -29.20 29.32 12.77
N ASP A 671 -28.70 30.39 13.39
CA ASP A 671 -28.52 31.73 12.82
C ASP A 671 -27.04 32.09 12.85
N ILE A 672 -26.41 32.05 11.67
CA ILE A 672 -24.96 32.20 11.54
C ILE A 672 -24.47 33.59 11.97
N GLU A 673 -25.26 34.64 11.69
CA GLU A 673 -24.89 36.02 12.00
C GLU A 673 -24.95 36.28 13.50
N LYS A 674 -25.99 35.76 14.18
CA LYS A 674 -26.06 35.80 15.65
C LYS A 674 -24.94 34.98 16.30
N GLY A 675 -24.61 33.82 15.73
CA GLY A 675 -23.54 32.98 16.22
C GLY A 675 -22.16 33.67 16.16
N PHE A 676 -21.84 34.36 15.06
CA PHE A 676 -20.59 35.13 14.97
C PHE A 676 -20.57 36.36 15.88
N LYS A 677 -21.69 37.08 16.03
CA LYS A 677 -21.78 38.23 16.96
C LYS A 677 -21.64 37.85 18.42
N SER A 678 -22.01 36.63 18.79
CA SER A 678 -21.90 36.12 20.18
C SER A 678 -20.57 35.44 20.48
N ALA A 679 -19.71 35.23 19.49
CA ALA A 679 -18.40 34.62 19.68
C ALA A 679 -17.37 35.64 20.22
N ASP A 680 -16.52 35.21 21.15
CA ASP A 680 -15.43 36.04 21.68
C ASP A 680 -14.33 36.28 20.64
N LYS A 681 -14.06 35.27 19.80
CA LYS A 681 -13.04 35.31 18.75
C LYS A 681 -13.55 34.63 17.48
N ILE A 682 -13.01 35.08 16.35
CA ILE A 682 -13.26 34.51 15.04
C ILE A 682 -11.92 34.22 14.38
N ILE A 683 -11.80 33.05 13.75
CA ILE A 683 -10.65 32.71 12.91
C ILE A 683 -11.12 32.18 11.56
N GLU A 684 -10.26 32.35 10.57
CA GLU A 684 -10.43 31.85 9.21
C GLU A 684 -9.22 30.98 8.86
N GLY A 685 -9.45 29.96 8.04
CA GLY A 685 -8.39 29.10 7.55
C GLY A 685 -8.85 28.20 6.42
N GLU A 686 -7.92 27.45 5.88
CA GLU A 686 -8.17 26.53 4.79
C GLU A 686 -7.42 25.20 5.00
N LEU A 687 -7.88 24.16 4.31
CA LEU A 687 -7.25 22.85 4.29
C LEU A 687 -7.26 22.32 2.87
N HIS A 688 -6.10 21.83 2.46
CA HIS A 688 -5.94 21.04 1.25
C HIS A 688 -5.69 19.58 1.60
N MET A 689 -6.30 18.69 0.83
CA MET A 689 -6.18 17.25 0.99
C MET A 689 -6.10 16.57 -0.37
N GLY A 690 -5.00 15.84 -0.58
CA GLY A 690 -4.74 15.08 -1.81
C GLY A 690 -5.75 13.96 -2.08
N GLY A 691 -5.66 13.41 -3.29
CA GLY A 691 -6.41 12.23 -3.71
C GLY A 691 -5.81 10.91 -3.19
N GLN A 692 -6.36 9.79 -3.63
CA GLN A 692 -5.90 8.45 -3.24
C GLN A 692 -6.24 7.40 -4.30
N GLU A 693 -5.29 6.56 -4.65
CA GLU A 693 -5.50 5.37 -5.50
C GLU A 693 -6.01 4.20 -4.67
N HIS A 694 -7.03 3.48 -5.18
CA HIS A 694 -7.61 2.34 -4.46
C HIS A 694 -6.57 1.27 -4.20
N PHE A 695 -5.70 1.04 -5.19
CA PHE A 695 -4.63 0.07 -5.15
C PHE A 695 -5.12 -1.33 -4.72
N TYR A 696 -6.31 -1.72 -5.20
CA TYR A 696 -6.72 -3.12 -5.14
C TYR A 696 -5.65 -3.98 -5.83
N LEU A 697 -5.31 -5.13 -5.26
CA LEU A 697 -4.16 -5.88 -5.75
C LEU A 697 -4.46 -6.61 -7.05
N GLU A 698 -5.70 -7.09 -7.24
CA GLU A 698 -6.23 -7.49 -8.55
C GLU A 698 -6.68 -6.21 -9.28
N THR A 699 -6.08 -5.87 -10.42
CA THR A 699 -6.50 -4.75 -11.28
C THR A 699 -7.89 -5.00 -11.89
N ASN A 700 -8.42 -4.07 -12.68
CA ASN A 700 -9.66 -4.32 -13.40
C ASN A 700 -9.45 -5.42 -14.46
N SER A 701 -10.27 -6.46 -14.36
CA SER A 701 -10.21 -7.64 -15.22
C SER A 701 -11.62 -8.05 -15.65
N VAL A 702 -11.76 -8.37 -16.93
CA VAL A 702 -12.98 -8.91 -17.53
C VAL A 702 -12.64 -9.99 -18.56
N LEU A 703 -13.48 -11.02 -18.61
CA LEU A 703 -13.52 -12.04 -19.65
C LEU A 703 -14.94 -12.10 -20.21
N VAL A 704 -15.09 -11.87 -21.50
CA VAL A 704 -16.38 -11.98 -22.20
C VAL A 704 -16.35 -13.18 -23.12
N ILE A 705 -17.34 -14.06 -22.98
CA ILE A 705 -17.50 -15.27 -23.79
C ILE A 705 -18.82 -15.15 -24.57
N PRO A 706 -18.77 -14.94 -25.89
CA PRO A 706 -19.97 -15.01 -26.71
C PRO A 706 -20.44 -16.47 -26.82
N ARG A 707 -21.75 -16.70 -26.65
CA ARG A 707 -22.40 -17.98 -26.92
C ARG A 707 -22.72 -18.10 -28.41
N MET A 708 -22.95 -19.34 -28.85
CA MET A 708 -23.19 -19.66 -30.26
C MET A 708 -24.59 -19.26 -30.74
N GLU A 709 -25.54 -19.04 -29.83
CA GLU A 709 -26.95 -18.81 -30.13
C GLU A 709 -27.40 -17.44 -29.61
N ASP A 710 -28.39 -16.85 -30.27
CA ASP A 710 -29.15 -15.68 -29.82
C ASP A 710 -28.35 -14.43 -29.41
N LYS A 711 -27.07 -14.36 -29.79
CA LYS A 711 -26.12 -13.32 -29.36
C LYS A 711 -25.97 -13.27 -27.83
N GLU A 712 -26.14 -14.41 -27.16
CA GLU A 712 -25.95 -14.51 -25.72
C GLU A 712 -24.49 -14.34 -25.35
N MET A 713 -24.22 -13.77 -24.18
CA MET A 713 -22.84 -13.57 -23.69
C MET A 713 -22.75 -13.78 -22.18
N ASP A 714 -21.72 -14.52 -21.75
CA ASP A 714 -21.29 -14.51 -20.36
C ASP A 714 -20.17 -13.49 -20.17
N VAL A 715 -20.31 -12.69 -19.12
CA VAL A 715 -19.36 -11.65 -18.72
C VAL A 715 -18.86 -11.98 -17.32
N TYR A 716 -17.65 -12.50 -17.23
CA TYR A 716 -16.94 -12.71 -15.96
C TYR A 716 -16.17 -11.44 -15.64
N VAL A 717 -16.51 -10.77 -14.55
CA VAL A 717 -16.00 -9.42 -14.28
C VAL A 717 -15.68 -9.21 -12.81
N SER A 718 -14.55 -8.57 -12.56
CA SER A 718 -14.14 -8.09 -11.24
C SER A 718 -14.86 -6.75 -10.97
N THR A 719 -16.05 -6.79 -10.36
CA THR A 719 -16.90 -5.62 -10.11
C THR A 719 -17.57 -5.66 -8.75
N GLN A 720 -18.03 -4.50 -8.26
CA GLN A 720 -18.96 -4.37 -7.12
C GLN A 720 -20.43 -4.31 -7.57
N HIS A 721 -20.70 -4.21 -8.89
CA HIS A 721 -22.03 -3.95 -9.44
C HIS A 721 -22.32 -4.72 -10.74
N ALA A 722 -22.56 -6.04 -10.63
CA ALA A 722 -22.82 -6.89 -11.79
C ALA A 722 -24.04 -6.44 -12.64
N THR A 723 -25.09 -5.89 -12.02
CA THR A 723 -26.28 -5.39 -12.72
C THR A 723 -25.98 -4.20 -13.64
N ASP A 724 -25.10 -3.28 -13.24
CA ASP A 724 -24.75 -2.14 -14.09
C ASP A 724 -23.90 -2.58 -15.28
N VAL A 725 -22.98 -3.54 -15.07
CA VAL A 725 -22.24 -4.19 -16.16
C VAL A 725 -23.20 -4.82 -17.17
N GLN A 726 -24.14 -5.65 -16.71
CA GLN A 726 -25.14 -6.30 -17.55
C GLN A 726 -25.91 -5.29 -18.39
N LYS A 727 -26.40 -4.23 -17.73
CA LYS A 727 -27.19 -3.17 -18.37
C LYS A 727 -26.39 -2.41 -19.42
N LEU A 728 -25.16 -2.02 -19.12
CA LEU A 728 -24.32 -1.23 -20.02
C LEU A 728 -23.80 -2.05 -21.21
N VAL A 729 -23.46 -3.32 -20.99
CA VAL A 729 -23.09 -4.24 -22.08
C VAL A 729 -24.29 -4.47 -23.01
N ALA A 730 -25.47 -4.80 -22.46
CA ALA A 730 -26.68 -4.99 -23.24
C ALA A 730 -27.02 -3.74 -24.07
N SER A 731 -26.98 -2.56 -23.43
CA SER A 731 -27.23 -1.28 -24.10
C SER A 731 -26.21 -0.98 -25.21
N ALA A 732 -24.92 -1.28 -25.00
CA ALA A 732 -23.88 -1.02 -25.99
C ALA A 732 -24.01 -1.89 -27.25
N LEU A 733 -24.48 -3.13 -27.08
CA LEU A 733 -24.70 -4.10 -28.16
C LEU A 733 -26.10 -4.03 -28.77
N ASN A 734 -26.97 -3.13 -28.28
CA ASN A 734 -28.38 -3.05 -28.64
C ASN A 734 -29.12 -4.39 -28.43
N LEU A 735 -28.85 -5.04 -27.30
CA LEU A 735 -29.47 -6.29 -26.86
C LEU A 735 -30.31 -6.05 -25.61
N GLN A 736 -31.22 -6.98 -25.32
CA GLN A 736 -31.94 -7.02 -24.05
C GLN A 736 -31.03 -7.60 -22.95
N SER A 737 -31.19 -7.14 -21.71
CA SER A 737 -30.37 -7.60 -20.58
C SER A 737 -30.48 -9.10 -20.29
N ASN A 738 -31.56 -9.76 -20.73
CA ASN A 738 -31.73 -11.22 -20.61
C ASN A 738 -30.76 -12.03 -21.49
N LYS A 739 -30.07 -11.40 -22.45
CA LYS A 739 -29.04 -12.04 -23.29
C LYS A 739 -27.63 -11.90 -22.71
N ILE A 740 -27.46 -11.14 -21.63
CA ILE A 740 -26.17 -10.87 -21.00
C ILE A 740 -26.17 -11.43 -19.58
N MET A 741 -25.29 -12.38 -19.30
CA MET A 741 -25.16 -13.03 -18.00
C MET A 741 -23.87 -12.56 -17.34
N CYS A 742 -23.96 -11.86 -16.21
CA CYS A 742 -22.80 -11.32 -15.51
C CYS A 742 -22.48 -12.19 -14.29
N HIS A 743 -21.21 -12.58 -14.15
CA HIS A 743 -20.72 -13.49 -13.12
C HIS A 743 -19.58 -12.85 -12.34
N THR A 744 -19.68 -12.87 -11.01
CA THR A 744 -18.61 -12.44 -10.11
C THR A 744 -18.54 -13.39 -8.91
N LYS A 745 -17.49 -14.21 -8.88
CA LYS A 745 -17.25 -15.15 -7.78
C LYS A 745 -16.56 -14.50 -6.57
N ARG A 746 -15.56 -13.65 -6.85
CA ARG A 746 -14.78 -12.88 -5.88
C ARG A 746 -14.01 -11.77 -6.59
N VAL A 747 -13.51 -10.81 -5.81
CA VAL A 747 -12.69 -9.69 -6.28
C VAL A 747 -11.50 -9.49 -5.35
N GLY A 748 -10.29 -9.35 -5.90
CA GLY A 748 -9.02 -9.14 -5.19
C GLY A 748 -8.83 -7.71 -4.64
N GLY A 749 -9.86 -7.19 -3.96
CA GLY A 749 -9.96 -5.82 -3.47
C GLY A 749 -10.69 -4.89 -4.45
N ALA A 750 -11.41 -3.89 -3.92
CA ALA A 750 -12.22 -2.98 -4.73
C ALA A 750 -12.31 -1.56 -4.14
N PHE A 751 -12.72 -1.45 -2.87
CA PHE A 751 -12.72 -0.19 -2.11
C PHE A 751 -13.52 0.98 -2.71
N GLY A 752 -14.45 0.71 -3.62
CA GLY A 752 -15.25 1.72 -4.34
C GLY A 752 -14.85 1.89 -5.81
N GLY A 753 -13.59 1.66 -6.16
CA GLY A 753 -13.06 1.84 -7.52
C GLY A 753 -13.63 0.87 -8.56
N LYS A 754 -14.27 -0.21 -8.09
CA LYS A 754 -14.91 -1.22 -8.95
C LYS A 754 -16.44 -1.13 -8.96
N ILE A 755 -17.04 0.03 -8.63
CA ILE A 755 -18.50 0.24 -8.73
C ILE A 755 -18.91 0.53 -10.18
N THR A 756 -18.35 1.59 -10.78
CA THR A 756 -18.74 2.09 -12.12
C THR A 756 -17.73 1.70 -13.21
N LYS A 757 -16.43 1.79 -12.92
CA LYS A 757 -15.35 1.62 -13.91
C LYS A 757 -15.34 0.26 -14.62
N PRO A 758 -15.57 -0.89 -13.94
CA PRO A 758 -15.57 -2.20 -14.59
C PRO A 758 -16.58 -2.32 -15.73
N SER A 759 -17.71 -1.61 -15.65
CA SER A 759 -18.72 -1.61 -16.69
C SER A 759 -18.18 -1.08 -18.02
N PHE A 760 -17.26 -0.11 -18.00
CA PHE A 760 -16.64 0.42 -19.22
C PHE A 760 -15.72 -0.59 -19.88
N PHE A 761 -14.90 -1.28 -19.09
CA PHE A 761 -14.00 -2.31 -19.60
C PHE A 761 -14.77 -3.51 -20.15
N ALA A 762 -15.85 -3.91 -19.47
CA ALA A 762 -16.75 -4.95 -19.94
C ALA A 762 -17.44 -4.59 -21.26
N VAL A 763 -17.88 -3.35 -21.44
CA VAL A 763 -18.45 -2.88 -22.71
C VAL A 763 -17.43 -2.99 -23.85
N ILE A 764 -16.18 -2.56 -23.63
CA ILE A 764 -15.12 -2.60 -24.67
C ILE A 764 -14.84 -4.06 -25.05
N ALA A 765 -14.67 -4.93 -24.06
CA ALA A 765 -14.43 -6.35 -24.28
C ALA A 765 -15.63 -7.04 -24.97
N ALA A 766 -16.86 -6.67 -24.62
CA ALA A 766 -18.06 -7.23 -25.23
C ALA A 766 -18.27 -6.77 -26.68
N VAL A 767 -17.97 -5.52 -27.00
CA VAL A 767 -17.96 -5.04 -28.40
C VAL A 767 -16.90 -5.78 -29.20
N ALA A 768 -15.70 -5.96 -28.64
CA ALA A 768 -14.65 -6.75 -29.27
C ALA A 768 -15.10 -8.21 -29.51
N ALA A 769 -15.65 -8.87 -28.51
CA ALA A 769 -16.14 -10.25 -28.59
C ALA A 769 -17.29 -10.40 -29.60
N ASN A 770 -18.22 -9.44 -29.64
CA ASN A 770 -19.31 -9.42 -30.62
C ASN A 770 -18.79 -9.26 -32.05
N LYS A 771 -17.77 -8.41 -32.25
CA LYS A 771 -17.19 -8.14 -33.58
C LYS A 771 -16.37 -9.32 -34.09
N THR A 772 -15.62 -10.00 -33.22
CA THR A 772 -14.75 -11.12 -33.59
C THR A 772 -15.44 -12.48 -33.55
N GLY A 773 -16.57 -12.60 -32.85
CA GLY A 773 -17.22 -13.87 -32.56
C GLY A 773 -16.40 -14.78 -31.63
N ARG A 774 -15.41 -14.23 -30.92
CA ARG A 774 -14.44 -14.98 -30.10
C ARG A 774 -14.43 -14.48 -28.66
N PRO A 775 -14.07 -15.32 -27.68
CA PRO A 775 -13.86 -14.86 -26.30
C PRO A 775 -12.77 -13.79 -26.23
N VAL A 776 -12.98 -12.76 -25.40
CA VAL A 776 -12.02 -11.66 -25.22
C VAL A 776 -11.74 -11.46 -23.74
N ARG A 777 -10.45 -11.52 -23.39
CA ARG A 777 -9.92 -11.17 -22.08
C ARG A 777 -9.32 -9.77 -22.11
N PHE A 778 -9.66 -8.99 -21.08
CA PHE A 778 -9.12 -7.67 -20.87
C PHE A 778 -8.77 -7.47 -19.38
N ALA A 779 -7.48 -7.55 -19.08
CA ALA A 779 -6.92 -7.30 -17.76
C ALA A 779 -5.93 -6.13 -17.87
N LEU A 780 -6.13 -5.10 -17.06
CA LEU A 780 -5.24 -3.93 -17.05
C LEU A 780 -3.95 -4.20 -16.31
N GLU A 781 -2.84 -3.69 -16.85
CA GLU A 781 -1.61 -3.52 -16.07
C GLU A 781 -1.78 -2.37 -15.07
N ARG A 782 -0.94 -2.34 -14.02
CA ARG A 782 -1.08 -1.40 -12.89
C ARG A 782 -1.03 0.07 -13.32
N ASP A 783 -0.13 0.39 -14.24
CA ASP A 783 0.07 1.75 -14.78
C ASP A 783 -1.18 2.24 -15.51
N MET A 784 -1.75 1.41 -16.38
CA MET A 784 -2.99 1.70 -17.07
C MET A 784 -4.19 1.78 -16.11
N ASP A 785 -4.26 0.89 -15.11
CA ASP A 785 -5.33 0.91 -14.11
C ASP A 785 -5.33 2.24 -13.33
N MET A 786 -4.19 2.65 -12.79
CA MET A 786 -4.03 3.93 -12.05
C MET A 786 -4.30 5.14 -12.95
N LEU A 787 -3.87 5.11 -14.21
CA LEU A 787 -4.06 6.21 -15.15
C LEU A 787 -5.54 6.44 -15.51
N ILE A 788 -6.31 5.36 -15.67
CA ILE A 788 -7.64 5.40 -16.28
C ILE A 788 -8.76 5.51 -15.23
N THR A 789 -8.60 4.85 -14.08
CA THR A 789 -9.73 4.57 -13.18
C THR A 789 -10.02 5.68 -12.18
N GLY A 790 -9.10 6.64 -12.02
CA GLY A 790 -9.21 7.71 -11.04
C GLY A 790 -9.23 7.19 -9.60
N GLY A 791 -9.42 8.09 -8.64
CA GLY A 791 -9.28 7.74 -7.23
C GLY A 791 -10.30 8.40 -6.32
N ARG A 792 -9.91 8.58 -5.06
CA ARG A 792 -10.58 9.44 -4.10
C ARG A 792 -10.47 10.89 -4.55
N HIS A 793 -11.56 11.63 -4.45
CA HIS A 793 -11.59 13.07 -4.72
C HIS A 793 -10.63 13.87 -3.81
N PRO A 794 -9.66 14.59 -4.39
CA PRO A 794 -8.97 15.69 -3.71
C PRO A 794 -9.96 16.71 -3.18
N PHE A 795 -9.65 17.32 -2.04
CA PHE A 795 -10.53 18.22 -1.32
C PHE A 795 -9.84 19.53 -0.97
N PHE A 796 -10.58 20.63 -1.12
CA PHE A 796 -10.20 21.95 -0.68
C PHE A 796 -11.34 22.55 0.16
N GLY A 797 -11.04 22.89 1.41
CA GLY A 797 -12.03 23.45 2.33
C GLY A 797 -11.60 24.81 2.86
N LYS A 798 -12.55 25.74 2.96
CA LYS A 798 -12.38 27.02 3.67
C LYS A 798 -13.32 27.08 4.85
N TYR A 799 -12.82 27.46 6.01
CA TYR A 799 -13.62 27.64 7.22
C TYR A 799 -13.49 29.05 7.79
N LYS A 800 -14.60 29.53 8.34
CA LYS A 800 -14.67 30.64 9.29
C LYS A 800 -15.37 30.15 10.53
N VAL A 801 -14.72 30.22 11.70
CA VAL A 801 -15.26 29.69 12.95
C VAL A 801 -15.22 30.74 14.06
N GLY A 802 -16.35 30.91 14.74
CA GLY A 802 -16.52 31.78 15.91
C GLY A 802 -16.66 30.93 17.18
N PHE A 803 -15.85 31.22 18.19
CA PHE A 803 -15.77 30.44 19.43
C PHE A 803 -15.56 31.33 20.65
N MET A 804 -15.90 30.78 21.82
CA MET A 804 -15.73 31.39 23.13
C MET A 804 -14.33 31.11 23.71
N LYS A 805 -13.89 31.88 24.70
CA LYS A 805 -12.61 31.65 25.39
C LYS A 805 -12.48 30.26 26.04
N ASP A 806 -13.60 29.61 26.39
CA ASP A 806 -13.63 28.24 26.92
C ASP A 806 -13.47 27.15 25.83
N GLY A 807 -13.33 27.53 24.55
CA GLY A 807 -13.19 26.59 23.43
C GLY A 807 -14.52 26.14 22.81
N ARG A 808 -15.67 26.59 23.33
CA ARG A 808 -16.99 26.29 22.74
C ARG A 808 -17.20 27.01 21.42
N ILE A 809 -17.59 26.28 20.39
CA ILE A 809 -17.87 26.83 19.07
C ILE A 809 -19.32 27.32 19.01
N MET A 810 -19.49 28.59 18.66
CA MET A 810 -20.79 29.24 18.53
C MET A 810 -21.26 29.33 17.08
N ALA A 811 -20.34 29.48 16.12
CA ALA A 811 -20.66 29.56 14.70
C ALA A 811 -19.58 28.93 13.82
N ALA A 812 -19.98 28.31 12.71
CA ALA A 812 -19.06 27.87 11.67
C ALA A 812 -19.67 28.03 10.26
N ASP A 813 -18.91 28.63 9.34
CA ASP A 813 -19.23 28.72 7.92
C ASP A 813 -18.18 27.98 7.09
N PHE A 814 -18.60 26.93 6.42
CA PHE A 814 -17.76 25.99 5.68
C PHE A 814 -18.06 26.04 4.19
N GLN A 815 -17.00 26.12 3.38
CA GLN A 815 -17.05 25.96 1.92
C GLN A 815 -16.17 24.79 1.53
N CYS A 816 -16.77 23.79 0.91
CA CYS A 816 -16.15 22.52 0.56
C CYS A 816 -16.12 22.35 -0.96
N TYR A 817 -14.95 22.07 -1.51
CA TYR A 817 -14.75 21.82 -2.92
C TYR A 817 -14.06 20.47 -3.09
N ILE A 818 -14.51 19.69 -4.07
CA ILE A 818 -13.84 18.45 -4.47
C ILE A 818 -13.46 18.49 -5.94
N ASN A 819 -12.34 17.88 -6.31
CA ASN A 819 -11.99 17.68 -7.70
C ASN A 819 -12.68 16.40 -8.23
N GLY A 820 -13.74 16.54 -9.03
CA GLY A 820 -14.48 15.41 -9.61
C GLY A 820 -13.87 14.85 -10.90
N GLY A 821 -12.85 15.51 -11.45
CA GLY A 821 -12.29 15.14 -12.75
C GLY A 821 -13.21 15.51 -13.92
N CYS A 822 -13.08 14.77 -15.00
CA CYS A 822 -13.69 15.11 -16.29
C CYS A 822 -15.16 14.71 -16.45
N THR A 823 -15.67 13.79 -15.62
CA THR A 823 -17.06 13.29 -15.68
C THR A 823 -17.74 13.26 -14.31
N LYS A 824 -19.07 13.12 -14.29
CA LYS A 824 -19.87 13.18 -13.07
C LYS A 824 -19.57 12.02 -12.11
N ASP A 825 -19.68 10.77 -12.59
CA ASP A 825 -19.52 9.55 -11.79
C ASP A 825 -20.27 9.71 -10.44
N GLU A 826 -19.66 9.32 -9.33
CA GLU A 826 -20.21 9.42 -7.97
C GLU A 826 -19.97 10.79 -7.30
N SER A 827 -19.41 11.77 -8.00
CA SER A 827 -18.99 13.06 -7.42
C SER A 827 -20.14 13.86 -6.79
N GLU A 828 -21.37 13.74 -7.32
CA GLU A 828 -22.55 14.37 -6.74
C GLU A 828 -22.88 13.79 -5.36
N LEU A 829 -22.84 12.47 -5.22
CA LEU A 829 -23.13 11.81 -3.96
C LEU A 829 -22.01 12.03 -2.94
N VAL A 830 -20.74 12.10 -3.38
CA VAL A 830 -19.60 12.40 -2.50
C VAL A 830 -19.74 13.80 -1.88
N ILE A 831 -20.06 14.84 -2.67
CA ILE A 831 -20.21 16.19 -2.13
C ILE A 831 -21.45 16.32 -1.23
N GLU A 832 -22.54 15.61 -1.54
CA GLU A 832 -23.70 15.49 -0.66
C GLU A 832 -23.32 14.92 0.71
N TYR A 833 -22.48 13.88 0.72
CA TYR A 833 -22.05 13.22 1.94
C TYR A 833 -21.08 14.05 2.75
N ILE A 834 -20.19 14.82 2.10
CA ILE A 834 -19.36 15.80 2.77
C ILE A 834 -20.24 16.80 3.53
N VAL A 835 -21.25 17.37 2.86
CA VAL A 835 -22.16 18.35 3.48
C VAL A 835 -22.96 17.75 4.64
N LEU A 836 -23.39 16.48 4.53
CA LEU A 836 -24.14 15.79 5.58
C LEU A 836 -23.27 15.34 6.77
N LYS A 837 -21.98 15.04 6.56
CA LYS A 837 -21.12 14.40 7.57
C LYS A 837 -20.02 15.30 8.14
N VAL A 838 -19.87 16.55 7.67
CA VAL A 838 -18.83 17.50 8.13
C VAL A 838 -18.96 17.87 9.61
N ASP A 839 -20.09 17.59 10.26
CA ASP A 839 -20.22 17.81 11.70
C ASP A 839 -19.39 16.82 12.54
N ASN A 840 -18.97 15.68 11.96
CA ASN A 840 -18.35 14.56 12.66
C ASN A 840 -19.06 14.30 14.02
N ALA A 841 -18.36 14.49 15.13
CA ALA A 841 -18.85 14.25 16.48
C ALA A 841 -19.37 15.53 17.19
N TYR A 842 -19.39 16.67 16.51
CA TYR A 842 -19.50 17.99 17.14
C TYR A 842 -20.85 18.68 16.93
N ASN A 843 -21.43 19.17 18.03
CA ASN A 843 -22.66 19.95 18.02
C ASN A 843 -22.37 21.44 17.82
N ILE A 844 -22.30 21.86 16.56
CA ILE A 844 -22.19 23.29 16.22
C ILE A 844 -23.60 23.90 16.17
N PRO A 845 -23.94 24.89 17.02
CA PRO A 845 -25.30 25.41 17.12
C PRO A 845 -25.70 26.25 15.91
N ASN A 846 -24.78 27.04 15.38
CA ASN A 846 -24.97 27.85 14.16
C ASN A 846 -23.99 27.41 13.08
N LEU A 847 -24.44 26.63 12.11
CA LEU A 847 -23.61 26.00 11.09
C LEU A 847 -24.15 26.30 9.70
N ARG A 848 -23.29 26.76 8.80
CA ARG A 848 -23.55 26.86 7.36
C ARG A 848 -22.50 26.06 6.60
N VAL A 849 -22.93 25.18 5.69
CA VAL A 849 -22.04 24.36 4.86
C VAL A 849 -22.48 24.47 3.41
N ARG A 850 -21.52 24.73 2.51
CA ARG A 850 -21.70 24.74 1.06
C ARG A 850 -20.71 23.79 0.41
N GLY A 851 -21.16 23.03 -0.58
CA GLY A 851 -20.38 22.01 -1.27
C GLY A 851 -20.50 22.12 -2.79
N HIS A 852 -19.36 22.08 -3.49
CA HIS A 852 -19.26 22.05 -4.95
C HIS A 852 -18.36 20.91 -5.45
N ALA A 853 -18.76 20.22 -6.52
CA ALA A 853 -17.89 19.31 -7.25
C ALA A 853 -17.34 20.02 -8.49
N CYS A 854 -16.03 20.24 -8.52
CA CYS A 854 -15.32 20.91 -9.60
C CYS A 854 -15.11 19.98 -10.81
N LYS A 855 -15.34 20.49 -12.01
CA LYS A 855 -15.04 19.79 -13.28
C LYS A 855 -13.65 20.20 -13.75
N THR A 856 -12.78 19.22 -13.94
CA THR A 856 -11.39 19.42 -14.38
C THR A 856 -11.04 18.45 -15.51
N ASN A 857 -9.89 18.66 -16.16
CA ASN A 857 -9.37 17.84 -17.24
C ASN A 857 -8.48 16.69 -16.73
N LEU A 858 -8.84 16.11 -15.59
CA LEU A 858 -8.19 14.96 -14.97
C LEU A 858 -9.10 13.72 -15.03
N PRO A 859 -8.55 12.50 -14.86
CA PRO A 859 -9.35 11.29 -14.76
C PRO A 859 -10.50 11.44 -13.75
N SER A 860 -11.66 10.87 -14.09
CA SER A 860 -12.86 11.03 -13.29
C SER A 860 -12.78 10.21 -11.99
N ASN A 861 -12.59 10.92 -10.88
CA ASN A 861 -12.60 10.36 -9.53
C ASN A 861 -13.94 9.69 -9.22
N THR A 862 -13.91 8.72 -8.30
CA THR A 862 -15.05 7.85 -8.00
C THR A 862 -15.16 7.56 -6.51
N ALA A 863 -16.04 6.64 -6.13
CA ALA A 863 -16.17 6.15 -4.77
C ALA A 863 -14.84 5.63 -4.23
N PHE A 864 -14.51 6.01 -3.00
CA PHE A 864 -13.48 5.36 -2.20
C PHE A 864 -14.07 5.15 -0.80
N ARG A 865 -13.76 4.02 -0.16
CA ARG A 865 -14.00 3.72 1.28
C ARG A 865 -14.06 4.98 2.15
N GLY A 866 -15.24 5.23 2.75
CA GLY A 866 -15.55 6.41 3.56
C GLY A 866 -16.41 7.46 2.84
N PHE A 867 -16.32 7.51 1.51
CA PHE A 867 -17.21 8.25 0.62
C PHE A 867 -17.47 9.70 1.05
N GLY A 868 -16.42 10.53 0.98
CA GLY A 868 -16.46 11.94 1.39
C GLY A 868 -16.24 12.19 2.89
N PHE A 869 -16.53 11.23 3.76
CA PHE A 869 -16.36 11.40 5.20
C PHE A 869 -14.91 11.63 5.65
N PRO A 870 -13.89 10.89 5.14
CA PRO A 870 -12.50 11.15 5.52
C PRO A 870 -12.07 12.60 5.25
N GLN A 871 -12.51 13.18 4.13
CA GLN A 871 -12.25 14.57 3.79
C GLN A 871 -12.99 15.54 4.71
N ALA A 872 -14.28 15.33 4.94
CA ALA A 872 -15.10 16.18 5.80
C ALA A 872 -14.66 16.13 7.28
N GLY A 873 -14.31 14.93 7.76
CA GLY A 873 -13.82 14.68 9.11
C GLY A 873 -12.48 15.34 9.36
N LEU A 874 -11.50 15.17 8.46
CA LEU A 874 -10.20 15.84 8.60
C LEU A 874 -10.35 17.36 8.61
N PHE A 875 -11.21 17.90 7.74
CA PHE A 875 -11.49 19.32 7.66
C PHE A 875 -12.05 19.92 8.97
N VAL A 876 -13.07 19.28 9.57
CA VAL A 876 -13.61 19.77 10.84
C VAL A 876 -12.64 19.58 12.00
N GLU A 877 -11.86 18.49 12.03
CA GLU A 877 -10.82 18.30 13.05
C GLU A 877 -9.72 19.35 12.98
N THR A 878 -9.29 19.75 11.76
CA THR A 878 -8.34 20.86 11.58
C THR A 878 -8.89 22.17 12.15
N CYS A 879 -10.20 22.43 11.97
CA CYS A 879 -10.88 23.57 12.59
C CYS A 879 -10.88 23.48 14.13
N ILE A 880 -11.20 22.31 14.70
CA ILE A 880 -11.15 22.08 16.16
C ILE A 880 -9.74 22.35 16.71
N VAL A 881 -8.71 21.86 16.04
CA VAL A 881 -7.31 22.04 16.44
C VAL A 881 -6.89 23.51 16.35
N ALA A 882 -7.35 24.25 15.34
CA ALA A 882 -7.10 25.69 15.24
C ALA A 882 -7.74 26.47 16.41
N VAL A 883 -8.99 26.13 16.78
CA VAL A 883 -9.68 26.70 17.96
C VAL A 883 -8.90 26.40 19.25
N ALA A 884 -8.45 25.16 19.43
CA ALA A 884 -7.68 24.76 20.60
C ALA A 884 -6.33 25.48 20.68
N THR A 885 -5.63 25.62 19.55
CA THR A 885 -4.38 26.38 19.46
C THR A 885 -4.58 27.85 19.85
N LYS A 886 -5.67 28.49 19.41
CA LYS A 886 -5.97 29.91 19.69
C LYS A 886 -6.49 30.19 21.10
N THR A 887 -7.07 29.19 21.75
CA THR A 887 -7.50 29.26 23.15
C THR A 887 -6.40 28.84 24.13
N GLY A 888 -5.39 28.09 23.67
CA GLY A 888 -4.36 27.50 24.53
C GLY A 888 -4.86 26.31 25.34
N LEU A 889 -6.02 25.74 24.98
CA LEU A 889 -6.62 24.60 25.66
C LEU A 889 -6.13 23.28 25.06
N PRO A 890 -6.03 22.20 25.86
CA PRO A 890 -5.73 20.87 25.35
C PRO A 890 -6.74 20.43 24.27
N HIS A 891 -6.26 19.79 23.21
CA HIS A 891 -7.07 19.44 22.04
C HIS A 891 -8.26 18.53 22.40
N GLU A 892 -8.05 17.54 23.26
CA GLU A 892 -9.07 16.62 23.74
C GLU A 892 -10.16 17.32 24.55
N LYS A 893 -9.84 18.39 25.28
CA LYS A 893 -10.83 19.19 26.02
C LYS A 893 -11.73 20.00 25.10
N VAL A 894 -11.16 20.64 24.08
CA VAL A 894 -11.97 21.36 23.08
C VAL A 894 -12.90 20.40 22.33
N ARG A 895 -12.45 19.17 22.06
CA ARG A 895 -13.33 18.11 21.52
C ARG A 895 -14.46 17.78 22.48
N GLU A 896 -14.17 17.45 23.74
CA GLU A 896 -15.18 17.10 24.76
C GLU A 896 -16.25 18.17 24.99
N ILE A 897 -15.86 19.45 24.90
CA ILE A 897 -16.76 20.59 25.05
C ILE A 897 -17.76 20.66 23.90
N ASN A 898 -17.30 20.39 22.67
CA ASN A 898 -18.11 20.53 21.47
C ASN A 898 -18.81 19.22 21.04
N MET A 899 -18.47 18.06 21.61
CA MET A 899 -19.09 16.78 21.28
C MET A 899 -20.60 16.75 21.57
N TYR A 900 -21.37 16.08 20.71
CA TYR A 900 -22.80 15.82 20.93
C TYR A 900 -23.04 15.09 22.26
N ARG A 901 -24.15 15.40 22.95
CA ARG A 901 -24.54 14.77 24.22
C ARG A 901 -25.99 14.32 24.17
N GLY A 902 -26.24 13.13 24.73
CA GLY A 902 -27.54 12.48 24.81
C GLY A 902 -28.25 12.42 23.45
N VAL A 903 -29.56 12.48 23.50
CA VAL A 903 -30.41 12.57 22.32
C VAL A 903 -30.30 13.96 21.70
N ASN A 904 -29.86 14.02 20.44
CA ASN A 904 -29.62 15.28 19.74
C ASN A 904 -30.15 15.25 18.29
N ARG A 905 -29.91 16.34 17.54
CA ARG A 905 -30.26 16.45 16.12
C ARG A 905 -29.09 16.93 15.28
N THR A 906 -28.90 16.27 14.13
CA THR A 906 -27.95 16.69 13.10
C THR A 906 -28.36 18.02 12.46
N ALA A 907 -27.49 18.60 11.63
CA ALA A 907 -27.82 19.81 10.87
C ALA A 907 -29.05 19.65 9.96
N PHE A 908 -29.26 18.46 9.41
CA PHE A 908 -30.42 18.07 8.60
C PHE A 908 -31.61 17.51 9.42
N LYS A 909 -31.61 17.78 10.74
CA LYS A 909 -32.71 17.53 11.69
C LYS A 909 -33.01 16.07 12.01
N GLU A 910 -32.14 15.15 11.65
CA GLU A 910 -32.27 13.75 12.02
C GLU A 910 -31.94 13.57 13.51
N LYS A 911 -32.81 12.84 14.23
CA LYS A 911 -32.64 12.54 15.66
C LYS A 911 -31.73 11.33 15.84
N PHE A 912 -30.77 11.41 16.75
CA PHE A 912 -29.90 10.30 17.11
C PHE A 912 -29.47 10.38 18.58
N ASP A 913 -28.93 9.30 19.12
CA ASP A 913 -28.37 9.25 20.48
C ASP A 913 -26.85 9.14 20.45
N ALA A 914 -26.17 10.05 21.13
CA ALA A 914 -24.72 10.15 21.24
C ALA A 914 -24.14 9.41 22.46
N GLU A 915 -24.92 8.61 23.20
CA GLU A 915 -24.42 7.88 24.38
C GLU A 915 -23.22 6.97 24.05
N ASN A 916 -23.34 6.14 23.01
CA ASN A 916 -22.26 5.23 22.60
C ASN A 916 -21.03 5.96 22.05
N LEU A 917 -21.19 7.16 21.48
CA LEU A 917 -20.06 8.01 21.11
C LEU A 917 -19.19 8.35 22.34
N TRP A 918 -19.84 8.72 23.45
CA TRP A 918 -19.14 8.99 24.70
C TRP A 918 -18.55 7.74 25.36
N LYS A 919 -19.21 6.58 25.23
CA LYS A 919 -18.65 5.31 25.70
C LYS A 919 -17.37 4.96 24.95
N CYS A 920 -17.38 4.99 23.61
CA CYS A 920 -16.18 4.79 22.80
C CYS A 920 -15.05 5.76 23.18
N TRP A 921 -15.36 7.05 23.34
CA TRP A 921 -14.38 8.07 23.74
C TRP A 921 -13.74 7.76 25.09
N LYS A 922 -14.57 7.53 26.12
CA LYS A 922 -14.09 7.27 27.49
C LYS A 922 -13.30 5.97 27.57
N GLU A 923 -13.79 4.90 26.95
CA GLU A 923 -13.06 3.64 26.91
C GLU A 923 -11.72 3.77 26.18
N CYS A 924 -11.67 4.53 25.08
CA CYS A 924 -10.42 4.77 24.35
C CYS A 924 -9.42 5.56 25.21
N LEU A 925 -9.84 6.60 25.92
CA LEU A 925 -8.99 7.33 26.87
C LEU A 925 -8.39 6.40 27.94
N VAL A 926 -9.21 5.50 28.51
CA VAL A 926 -8.80 4.58 29.57
C VAL A 926 -7.88 3.49 29.03
N LYS A 927 -8.27 2.79 27.96
CA LYS A 927 -7.51 1.67 27.37
C LYS A 927 -6.17 2.13 26.78
N SER A 928 -6.14 3.34 26.23
CA SER A 928 -4.90 3.91 25.68
C SER A 928 -3.96 4.47 26.73
N ASP A 929 -4.40 4.66 27.99
CA ASP A 929 -3.67 5.39 29.03
C ASP A 929 -3.26 6.82 28.57
N TYR A 930 -4.19 7.51 27.90
CA TYR A 930 -3.93 8.75 27.16
C TYR A 930 -3.21 9.82 28.02
N HIS A 931 -3.73 10.14 29.20
CA HIS A 931 -3.20 11.24 30.02
C HIS A 931 -1.78 10.97 30.56
N SER A 932 -1.50 9.74 31.00
CA SER A 932 -0.18 9.32 31.46
C SER A 932 0.82 9.33 30.30
N ARG A 933 0.43 8.83 29.12
CA ARG A 933 1.28 8.88 27.92
C ARG A 933 1.51 10.30 27.43
N ASN A 934 0.51 11.17 27.46
CA ASN A 934 0.69 12.58 27.10
C ASN A 934 1.75 13.25 27.98
N THR A 935 1.73 12.96 29.29
CA THR A 935 2.76 13.45 30.21
C THR A 935 4.16 12.95 29.83
N LYS A 936 4.29 11.67 29.46
CA LYS A 936 5.56 11.08 28.99
C LYS A 936 6.02 11.66 27.65
N VAL A 937 5.09 11.99 26.75
CA VAL A 937 5.37 12.67 25.47
C VAL A 937 5.94 14.07 25.75
N GLU A 938 5.33 14.83 26.65
CA GLU A 938 5.86 16.14 27.06
C GLU A 938 7.25 16.04 27.69
N GLU A 939 7.48 15.03 28.55
CA GLU A 939 8.78 14.78 29.16
C GLU A 939 9.84 14.43 28.10
N PHE A 940 9.50 13.56 27.15
CA PHE A 940 10.38 13.22 26.02
C PHE A 940 10.72 14.48 25.21
N ASN A 941 9.72 15.30 24.91
CA ASN A 941 9.90 16.52 24.12
C ASN A 941 10.79 17.55 24.83
N ARG A 942 10.79 17.63 26.17
CA ARG A 942 11.72 18.50 26.92
C ARG A 942 13.17 18.01 26.92
N LYS A 943 13.39 16.71 26.69
CA LYS A 943 14.71 16.06 26.73
C LYS A 943 15.37 15.89 25.35
N ASN A 944 14.63 16.15 24.27
CA ASN A 944 15.08 15.87 22.91
C ASN A 944 14.71 17.05 22.00
N TYR A 945 15.71 17.71 21.42
CA TYR A 945 15.51 18.88 20.55
C TYR A 945 15.24 18.49 19.08
N TRP A 946 15.96 17.50 18.56
CA TRP A 946 15.82 17.01 17.18
C TRP A 946 14.82 15.85 17.06
N LYS A 947 14.54 15.22 18.21
CA LYS A 947 13.50 14.24 18.53
C LYS A 947 12.17 14.80 18.99
N LYS A 948 11.02 14.60 18.33
CA LYS A 948 9.72 14.94 18.95
C LYS A 948 8.72 13.80 18.88
N LYS A 949 7.95 13.66 19.95
CA LYS A 949 6.76 12.81 20.02
C LYS A 949 5.51 13.66 20.03
N GLY A 950 4.42 13.07 19.55
CA GLY A 950 3.09 13.66 19.63
C GLY A 950 2.04 12.59 19.83
N ILE A 951 0.93 12.97 20.45
CA ILE A 951 -0.19 12.07 20.74
C ILE A 951 -1.53 12.76 20.46
N ALA A 952 -2.44 12.05 19.80
CA ALA A 952 -3.76 12.59 19.50
C ALA A 952 -4.85 11.54 19.63
N ILE A 953 -5.99 11.95 20.17
CA ILE A 953 -7.21 11.16 20.26
C ILE A 953 -8.35 11.84 19.49
N ILE A 954 -9.01 11.08 18.60
CA ILE A 954 -10.01 11.57 17.65
C ILE A 954 -11.33 10.78 17.81
N PRO A 955 -12.48 11.45 17.99
CA PRO A 955 -13.79 10.82 18.02
C PRO A 955 -14.36 10.68 16.61
N MET A 956 -15.33 9.77 16.44
CA MET A 956 -15.98 9.55 15.16
C MET A 956 -17.47 9.26 15.32
N LYS A 957 -18.30 9.99 14.56
CA LYS A 957 -19.66 9.59 14.20
C LYS A 957 -19.73 9.36 12.71
N PHE A 958 -19.77 8.09 12.30
CA PHE A 958 -19.94 7.68 10.91
C PHE A 958 -21.39 7.33 10.62
N SER A 959 -21.94 7.82 9.50
CA SER A 959 -23.27 7.42 9.03
C SER A 959 -23.15 6.30 8.00
N VAL A 960 -23.92 5.23 8.19
CA VAL A 960 -23.92 4.02 7.35
C VAL A 960 -25.06 4.10 6.32
N GLY A 961 -24.84 3.59 5.10
CA GLY A 961 -25.87 3.50 4.06
C GLY A 961 -26.06 4.71 3.14
N PHE A 962 -27.19 4.71 2.45
CA PHE A 962 -27.57 5.62 1.38
C PHE A 962 -28.71 6.58 1.75
N ASN A 963 -28.73 7.78 1.17
CA ASN A 963 -29.78 8.78 1.44
C ASN A 963 -31.11 8.54 0.70
N ALA A 964 -31.28 7.37 0.07
CA ALA A 964 -32.50 6.98 -0.62
C ALA A 964 -32.80 5.48 -0.46
N THR A 965 -34.04 5.17 -0.07
CA THR A 965 -34.50 3.79 0.25
C THR A 965 -34.17 2.76 -0.82
N TYR A 966 -34.27 3.10 -2.11
CA TYR A 966 -34.11 2.13 -3.19
C TYR A 966 -32.68 1.57 -3.32
N PHE A 967 -31.66 2.22 -2.74
CA PHE A 967 -30.30 1.69 -2.68
C PHE A 967 -30.14 0.56 -1.66
N HIS A 968 -31.07 0.41 -0.72
CA HIS A 968 -30.99 -0.59 0.34
C HIS A 968 -31.70 -1.91 0.02
N GLN A 969 -32.23 -2.08 -1.19
CA GLN A 969 -32.90 -3.32 -1.56
C GLN A 969 -31.89 -4.45 -1.83
N ALA A 970 -32.27 -5.68 -1.51
CA ALA A 970 -31.46 -6.86 -1.79
C ALA A 970 -32.31 -8.11 -2.03
N GLY A 971 -31.80 -9.02 -2.85
CA GLY A 971 -32.40 -10.31 -3.12
C GLY A 971 -31.45 -11.47 -2.82
N ALA A 972 -32.01 -12.63 -2.53
CA ALA A 972 -31.32 -13.90 -2.34
C ALA A 972 -32.11 -15.06 -2.94
N LEU A 973 -31.41 -16.15 -3.26
CA LEU A 973 -31.99 -17.41 -3.71
C LEU A 973 -31.33 -18.55 -2.94
N VAL A 974 -32.16 -19.42 -2.36
CA VAL A 974 -31.72 -20.57 -1.56
C VAL A 974 -32.37 -21.85 -2.07
N HIS A 975 -31.55 -22.88 -2.27
CA HIS A 975 -31.97 -24.22 -2.66
C HIS A 975 -31.57 -25.23 -1.58
N ILE A 976 -32.44 -26.19 -1.27
CA ILE A 976 -32.11 -27.37 -0.48
C ILE A 976 -32.22 -28.59 -1.42
N TYR A 977 -31.11 -29.29 -1.63
CA TYR A 977 -31.07 -30.52 -2.42
C TYR A 977 -31.52 -31.73 -1.61
N LEU A 978 -31.82 -32.84 -2.29
CA LEU A 978 -32.38 -34.05 -1.66
C LEU A 978 -31.44 -34.74 -0.67
N ASP A 979 -30.14 -34.49 -0.78
CA ASP A 979 -29.13 -34.94 0.18
C ASP A 979 -29.05 -34.04 1.43
N GLY A 980 -29.87 -32.99 1.50
CA GLY A 980 -29.88 -32.00 2.57
C GLY A 980 -28.87 -30.87 2.38
N SER A 981 -28.02 -30.89 1.35
CA SER A 981 -27.09 -29.79 1.09
C SER A 981 -27.84 -28.53 0.67
N VAL A 982 -27.34 -27.36 1.09
CA VAL A 982 -27.97 -26.06 0.86
C VAL A 982 -27.07 -25.18 0.01
N LEU A 983 -27.61 -24.64 -1.08
CA LEU A 983 -26.93 -23.68 -1.94
C LEU A 983 -27.53 -22.29 -1.75
N VAL A 984 -26.68 -21.32 -1.42
CA VAL A 984 -27.06 -19.93 -1.20
C VAL A 984 -26.41 -19.03 -2.26
N THR A 985 -27.19 -18.10 -2.81
CA THR A 985 -26.70 -16.98 -3.61
C THR A 985 -27.47 -15.70 -3.28
N HIS A 986 -26.84 -14.54 -3.47
CA HIS A 986 -27.35 -13.22 -3.13
C HIS A 986 -26.73 -12.13 -4.02
N GLY A 987 -27.30 -10.92 -4.02
CA GLY A 987 -26.83 -9.82 -4.88
C GLY A 987 -25.49 -9.19 -4.47
N GLY A 988 -25.07 -9.32 -3.21
CA GLY A 988 -23.77 -8.81 -2.73
C GLY A 988 -22.56 -9.58 -3.29
N ILE A 989 -21.38 -8.94 -3.37
CA ILE A 989 -20.15 -9.49 -3.95
C ILE A 989 -19.02 -9.56 -2.92
N GLU A 990 -18.25 -10.67 -2.91
CA GLU A 990 -17.06 -10.82 -2.07
C GLU A 990 -15.85 -10.08 -2.61
N LEU A 991 -15.35 -9.14 -1.80
CA LEU A 991 -14.20 -8.26 -2.08
C LEU A 991 -13.07 -8.48 -1.07
N GLY A 992 -13.24 -9.44 -0.15
CA GLY A 992 -12.39 -9.70 1.01
C GLY A 992 -13.02 -9.34 2.36
N GLN A 993 -14.17 -8.67 2.36
CA GLN A 993 -14.91 -8.29 3.56
C GLN A 993 -15.69 -9.45 4.19
N GLY A 994 -15.64 -10.64 3.61
CA GLY A 994 -16.24 -11.85 4.15
C GLY A 994 -17.77 -11.85 4.11
N ILE A 995 -18.37 -11.21 3.11
CA ILE A 995 -19.83 -11.17 2.96
C ILE A 995 -20.41 -12.57 2.79
N HIS A 996 -19.78 -13.43 1.99
CA HIS A 996 -20.27 -14.80 1.80
C HIS A 996 -20.16 -15.61 3.08
N THR A 997 -19.05 -15.46 3.82
CA THR A 997 -18.86 -16.09 5.14
C THR A 997 -20.00 -15.70 6.09
N LYS A 998 -20.32 -14.40 6.18
CA LYS A 998 -21.43 -13.92 7.02
C LYS A 998 -22.77 -14.46 6.55
N MET A 999 -23.06 -14.52 5.24
CA MET A 999 -24.33 -15.07 4.74
C MET A 999 -24.49 -16.55 5.08
N LEU A 1000 -23.41 -17.35 5.03
CA LEU A 1000 -23.44 -18.74 5.48
C LEU A 1000 -23.75 -18.84 6.99
N GLN A 1001 -23.22 -17.93 7.81
CA GLN A 1001 -23.57 -17.86 9.24
C GLN A 1001 -25.06 -17.55 9.46
N ILE A 1002 -25.62 -16.60 8.69
CA ILE A 1002 -27.06 -16.29 8.74
C ILE A 1002 -27.91 -17.51 8.36
N ALA A 1003 -27.60 -18.15 7.23
CA ALA A 1003 -28.33 -19.31 6.76
C ALA A 1003 -28.27 -20.48 7.75
N SER A 1004 -27.10 -20.71 8.38
CA SER A 1004 -26.91 -21.73 9.42
C SER A 1004 -27.78 -21.47 10.65
N ARG A 1005 -27.85 -20.23 11.14
CA ARG A 1005 -28.72 -19.86 12.27
C ARG A 1005 -30.20 -20.03 11.94
N GLU A 1006 -30.65 -19.56 10.77
CA GLU A 1006 -32.07 -19.60 10.40
C GLU A 1006 -32.57 -21.01 10.09
N LEU A 1007 -31.74 -21.85 9.45
CA LEU A 1007 -32.07 -23.26 9.16
C LEU A 1007 -31.69 -24.22 10.29
N LYS A 1008 -30.95 -23.75 11.31
CA LYS A 1008 -30.50 -24.56 12.46
C LYS A 1008 -29.71 -25.81 12.05
N ILE A 1009 -28.83 -25.65 11.06
CA ILE A 1009 -27.94 -26.71 10.56
C ILE A 1009 -26.48 -26.23 10.60
N PRO A 1010 -25.51 -27.16 10.66
CA PRO A 1010 -24.09 -26.80 10.62
C PRO A 1010 -23.69 -26.09 9.33
N LEU A 1011 -22.68 -25.20 9.41
CA LEU A 1011 -22.11 -24.51 8.25
C LEU A 1011 -21.64 -25.47 7.13
N SER A 1012 -21.23 -26.69 7.46
CA SER A 1012 -20.76 -27.69 6.49
C SER A 1012 -21.82 -28.13 5.49
N TYR A 1013 -23.11 -27.94 5.79
CA TYR A 1013 -24.22 -28.25 4.89
C TYR A 1013 -24.46 -27.14 3.85
N ILE A 1014 -23.88 -25.96 4.07
CA ILE A 1014 -24.24 -24.75 3.33
C ILE A 1014 -23.06 -24.33 2.46
N HIS A 1015 -23.32 -24.18 1.17
CA HIS A 1015 -22.36 -23.72 0.18
C HIS A 1015 -22.79 -22.41 -0.46
N PHE A 1016 -21.82 -21.56 -0.79
CA PHE A 1016 -22.03 -20.38 -1.61
C PHE A 1016 -21.45 -20.61 -3.01
N CYS A 1017 -22.26 -20.37 -4.04
CA CYS A 1017 -21.86 -20.59 -5.44
C CYS A 1017 -21.01 -19.44 -6.00
N GLU A 1018 -21.69 -18.38 -6.41
CA GLU A 1018 -21.19 -17.11 -6.93
C GLU A 1018 -22.33 -16.08 -6.94
N THR A 1019 -22.00 -14.82 -7.21
CA THR A 1019 -22.99 -13.78 -7.50
C THR A 1019 -23.18 -13.69 -9.01
N SER A 1020 -24.42 -13.88 -9.48
CA SER A 1020 -24.74 -13.82 -10.91
C SER A 1020 -26.08 -13.15 -11.18
N SER A 1021 -26.17 -12.41 -12.28
CA SER A 1021 -27.43 -11.79 -12.74
C SER A 1021 -28.49 -12.82 -13.16
N THR A 1022 -28.11 -14.08 -13.38
CA THR A 1022 -29.04 -15.18 -13.71
C THR A 1022 -29.81 -15.70 -12.51
N THR A 1023 -29.23 -15.60 -11.31
CA THR A 1023 -29.81 -16.12 -10.07
C THR A 1023 -30.48 -15.01 -9.26
N VAL A 1024 -29.83 -13.85 -9.14
CA VAL A 1024 -30.37 -12.69 -8.44
C VAL A 1024 -30.31 -11.47 -9.37
N PRO A 1025 -31.42 -11.12 -10.04
CA PRO A 1025 -31.48 -9.97 -10.92
C PRO A 1025 -31.55 -8.66 -10.12
N ASN A 1026 -31.20 -7.54 -10.78
CA ASN A 1026 -31.38 -6.19 -10.24
C ASN A 1026 -30.72 -5.92 -8.88
N GLY A 1027 -29.62 -6.63 -8.57
CA GLY A 1027 -28.84 -6.43 -7.35
C GLY A 1027 -28.27 -5.02 -7.28
N LYS A 1028 -28.16 -4.47 -6.05
CA LYS A 1028 -27.47 -3.21 -5.81
C LYS A 1028 -25.98 -3.42 -5.59
N TYR A 1029 -25.21 -2.39 -5.93
CA TYR A 1029 -23.76 -2.42 -5.76
C TYR A 1029 -23.36 -2.64 -4.30
N THR A 1030 -22.29 -3.40 -4.08
CA THR A 1030 -21.79 -3.71 -2.73
C THR A 1030 -20.97 -2.53 -2.19
N ALA A 1031 -21.62 -1.57 -1.53
CA ALA A 1031 -20.97 -0.40 -0.92
C ALA A 1031 -21.76 0.19 0.27
N GLY A 1032 -21.36 1.36 0.76
CA GLY A 1032 -22.04 2.12 1.81
C GLY A 1032 -22.02 1.46 3.19
N SER A 1033 -21.15 0.47 3.38
CA SER A 1033 -21.08 -0.39 4.56
C SER A 1033 -22.38 -1.13 4.91
N VAL A 1034 -23.36 -1.20 4.00
CA VAL A 1034 -24.66 -1.88 4.22
C VAL A 1034 -24.79 -3.21 3.48
N GLY A 1035 -23.81 -3.53 2.62
CA GLY A 1035 -23.87 -4.70 1.73
C GLY A 1035 -24.12 -6.02 2.48
N THR A 1036 -23.50 -6.19 3.64
CA THR A 1036 -23.76 -7.37 4.49
C THR A 1036 -25.18 -7.34 5.03
N GLU A 1037 -25.64 -6.26 5.68
CA GLU A 1037 -26.94 -6.31 6.37
C GLU A 1037 -28.11 -6.48 5.41
N ILE A 1038 -28.11 -5.81 4.25
CA ILE A 1038 -29.23 -5.89 3.31
C ILE A 1038 -29.34 -7.30 2.71
N ASN A 1039 -28.20 -7.91 2.33
CA ASN A 1039 -28.18 -9.27 1.79
C ASN A 1039 -28.47 -10.30 2.90
N ALA A 1040 -28.04 -10.05 4.13
CA ALA A 1040 -28.35 -10.91 5.27
C ALA A 1040 -29.86 -10.97 5.54
N ARG A 1041 -30.57 -9.83 5.44
CA ARG A 1041 -32.04 -9.80 5.54
C ARG A 1041 -32.71 -10.59 4.42
N ALA A 1042 -32.20 -10.50 3.19
CA ALA A 1042 -32.73 -11.27 2.06
C ALA A 1042 -32.49 -12.78 2.22
N VAL A 1043 -31.30 -13.20 2.70
CA VAL A 1043 -31.01 -14.61 3.00
C VAL A 1043 -31.86 -15.11 4.16
N GLN A 1044 -32.02 -14.31 5.22
CA GLN A 1044 -32.89 -14.62 6.36
C GLN A 1044 -34.32 -14.91 5.89
N ASP A 1045 -34.89 -14.04 5.05
CA ASP A 1045 -36.24 -14.21 4.50
C ASP A 1045 -36.39 -15.52 3.71
N ALA A 1046 -35.44 -15.82 2.81
CA ALA A 1046 -35.44 -17.08 2.05
C ALA A 1046 -35.40 -18.32 2.96
N CYS A 1047 -34.52 -18.32 3.96
CA CYS A 1047 -34.40 -19.41 4.94
C CYS A 1047 -35.66 -19.57 5.79
N GLN A 1048 -36.30 -18.48 6.21
CA GLN A 1048 -37.54 -18.52 7.00
C GLN A 1048 -38.72 -19.08 6.18
N ILE A 1049 -38.81 -18.75 4.89
CA ILE A 1049 -39.79 -19.34 3.98
C ILE A 1049 -39.60 -20.87 3.90
N LEU A 1050 -38.37 -21.34 3.68
CA LEU A 1050 -38.06 -22.77 3.62
C LEU A 1050 -38.34 -23.46 4.97
N TRP A 1051 -37.92 -22.86 6.07
CA TRP A 1051 -38.17 -23.37 7.41
C TRP A 1051 -39.67 -23.53 7.71
N LYS A 1052 -40.49 -22.55 7.31
CA LYS A 1052 -41.95 -22.60 7.44
C LYS A 1052 -42.56 -23.73 6.59
N ARG A 1053 -42.05 -23.97 5.38
CA ARG A 1053 -42.51 -25.07 4.51
C ARG A 1053 -42.19 -26.44 5.11
N LEU A 1054 -41.08 -26.57 5.84
CA LEU A 1054 -40.66 -27.81 6.51
C LEU A 1054 -41.39 -28.05 7.85
N ASP A 1055 -42.09 -27.05 8.40
CA ASP A 1055 -42.72 -27.12 9.72
C ASP A 1055 -43.71 -28.30 9.87
N PRO A 1056 -44.60 -28.62 8.91
CA PRO A 1056 -45.49 -29.79 9.03
C PRO A 1056 -44.72 -31.12 9.09
N ILE A 1057 -43.60 -31.23 8.36
CA ILE A 1057 -42.76 -32.44 8.35
C ILE A 1057 -42.03 -32.58 9.69
N ARG A 1058 -41.42 -31.48 10.15
CA ARG A 1058 -40.70 -31.41 11.43
C ARG A 1058 -41.60 -31.71 12.62
N ARG A 1059 -42.85 -31.22 12.64
CA ARG A 1059 -43.80 -31.50 13.74
C ARG A 1059 -44.25 -32.96 13.77
N ASN A 1060 -44.39 -33.59 12.59
CA ASN A 1060 -44.74 -35.00 12.50
C ASN A 1060 -43.57 -35.92 12.86
N ASN A 1061 -42.32 -35.46 12.67
CA ASN A 1061 -41.12 -36.19 13.07
C ASN A 1061 -40.11 -35.27 13.79
N PRO A 1062 -40.37 -34.85 15.04
CA PRO A 1062 -39.57 -33.84 15.75
C PRO A 1062 -38.15 -34.32 16.09
N LYS A 1063 -37.91 -35.63 16.09
CA LYS A 1063 -36.60 -36.25 16.31
C LYS A 1063 -35.92 -36.70 15.02
N GLY A 1064 -36.53 -36.45 13.86
CA GLY A 1064 -35.96 -36.78 12.56
C GLY A 1064 -34.68 -36.02 12.29
N LYS A 1065 -33.81 -36.59 11.45
CA LYS A 1065 -32.64 -35.86 10.96
C LYS A 1065 -33.05 -34.87 9.89
N TRP A 1066 -32.16 -33.92 9.60
CA TRP A 1066 -32.37 -32.93 8.55
C TRP A 1066 -32.71 -33.60 7.21
N GLU A 1067 -31.94 -34.61 6.82
CA GLU A 1067 -32.08 -35.35 5.56
C GLU A 1067 -33.42 -36.09 5.47
N ASP A 1068 -33.90 -36.64 6.59
CA ASP A 1068 -35.19 -37.32 6.66
C ASP A 1068 -36.32 -36.32 6.36
N TRP A 1069 -36.25 -35.11 6.92
CA TRP A 1069 -37.24 -34.06 6.68
C TRP A 1069 -37.23 -33.60 5.23
N ILE A 1070 -36.05 -33.47 4.62
CA ILE A 1070 -35.92 -33.05 3.23
C ILE A 1070 -36.45 -34.11 2.26
N SER A 1071 -36.09 -35.38 2.48
CA SER A 1071 -36.60 -36.50 1.68
C SER A 1071 -38.13 -36.60 1.75
N GLU A 1072 -38.70 -36.47 2.96
CA GLU A 1072 -40.14 -36.51 3.15
C GLU A 1072 -40.85 -35.28 2.56
N ALA A 1073 -40.26 -34.08 2.68
CA ALA A 1073 -40.78 -32.88 2.04
C ALA A 1073 -40.87 -33.05 0.51
N HIS A 1074 -39.85 -33.64 -0.12
CA HIS A 1074 -39.86 -33.91 -1.55
C HIS A 1074 -40.94 -34.92 -1.95
N LYS A 1075 -41.10 -36.02 -1.19
CA LYS A 1075 -42.18 -37.00 -1.41
C LYS A 1075 -43.58 -36.39 -1.34
N LYS A 1076 -43.75 -35.34 -0.53
CA LYS A 1076 -45.00 -34.58 -0.42
C LYS A 1076 -45.08 -33.38 -1.36
N SER A 1077 -44.20 -33.30 -2.36
CA SER A 1077 -44.17 -32.23 -3.37
C SER A 1077 -44.05 -30.82 -2.78
N ILE A 1078 -43.39 -30.68 -1.63
CA ILE A 1078 -43.09 -29.38 -1.03
C ILE A 1078 -41.86 -28.80 -1.73
N SER A 1079 -41.99 -27.58 -2.26
CA SER A 1079 -40.87 -26.90 -2.94
C SER A 1079 -39.74 -26.52 -1.97
N LEU A 1080 -38.54 -26.98 -2.28
CA LEU A 1080 -37.29 -26.78 -1.55
C LEU A 1080 -36.41 -25.66 -2.14
N SER A 1081 -37.02 -24.77 -2.93
CA SER A 1081 -36.39 -23.57 -3.48
C SER A 1081 -37.18 -22.33 -3.08
N ALA A 1082 -36.49 -21.29 -2.60
CA ALA A 1082 -37.11 -20.03 -2.22
C ALA A 1082 -36.22 -18.83 -2.56
N THR A 1083 -36.86 -17.77 -3.03
CA THR A 1083 -36.28 -16.44 -3.06
C THR A 1083 -36.57 -15.74 -1.75
N GLY A 1084 -35.65 -14.85 -1.35
CA GLY A 1084 -35.87 -13.93 -0.25
C GLY A 1084 -35.57 -12.51 -0.71
N TYR A 1085 -36.25 -11.53 -0.11
CA TYR A 1085 -36.14 -10.15 -0.54
C TYR A 1085 -36.25 -9.17 0.62
N PHE A 1086 -35.31 -8.22 0.68
CA PHE A 1086 -35.38 -7.09 1.59
C PHE A 1086 -35.65 -5.81 0.81
N LYS A 1087 -36.78 -5.15 1.13
CA LYS A 1087 -37.19 -3.89 0.48
C LYS A 1087 -36.19 -2.74 0.73
N GLY A 1088 -35.42 -2.82 1.81
CA GLY A 1088 -34.45 -1.81 2.20
C GLY A 1088 -34.88 -0.97 3.40
N TYR A 1089 -33.89 -0.33 4.04
CA TYR A 1089 -34.12 0.65 5.09
C TYR A 1089 -34.77 1.91 4.52
N VAL A 1090 -35.78 2.43 5.21
CA VAL A 1090 -36.46 3.67 4.83
C VAL A 1090 -35.53 4.84 5.10
N THR A 1091 -35.10 5.51 4.04
CA THR A 1091 -34.25 6.70 4.10
C THR A 1091 -34.64 7.69 3.02
N ASP A 1092 -34.63 8.97 3.39
CA ASP A 1092 -35.00 10.08 2.52
C ASP A 1092 -34.25 11.37 2.93
N MET A 1093 -33.68 12.07 1.94
CA MET A 1093 -33.11 13.40 2.15
C MET A 1093 -33.72 14.40 1.18
N ASN A 1094 -34.43 15.39 1.69
CA ASN A 1094 -35.01 16.45 0.87
C ASN A 1094 -34.10 17.68 0.86
N TRP A 1095 -33.37 17.87 -0.23
CA TRP A 1095 -32.46 19.01 -0.42
C TRP A 1095 -33.16 20.37 -0.57
N LYS A 1096 -34.48 20.41 -0.86
CA LYS A 1096 -35.25 21.67 -0.89
C LYS A 1096 -35.59 22.13 0.53
N THR A 1097 -36.12 21.23 1.36
CA THR A 1097 -36.48 21.55 2.76
C THR A 1097 -35.29 21.45 3.71
N LYS A 1098 -34.18 20.85 3.26
CA LYS A 1098 -32.95 20.58 4.02
C LYS A 1098 -33.18 19.71 5.26
N LYS A 1099 -34.12 18.77 5.17
CA LYS A 1099 -34.54 17.86 6.25
C LYS A 1099 -34.74 16.45 5.71
N GLY A 1100 -34.49 15.44 6.55
CA GLY A 1100 -34.74 14.04 6.20
C GLY A 1100 -34.17 13.05 7.21
N HIS A 1101 -34.49 11.77 7.01
CA HIS A 1101 -33.84 10.63 7.66
C HIS A 1101 -32.85 10.03 6.64
N ALA A 1102 -31.63 10.57 6.62
CA ALA A 1102 -30.68 10.33 5.54
C ALA A 1102 -29.93 9.00 5.68
N PHE A 1103 -29.87 8.42 6.88
CA PHE A 1103 -29.11 7.19 7.14
C PHE A 1103 -29.90 6.27 8.06
N PRO A 1104 -29.83 4.93 7.90
CA PRO A 1104 -30.57 4.02 8.77
C PRO A 1104 -30.12 4.09 10.23
N TYR A 1105 -28.81 4.23 10.45
CA TYR A 1105 -28.22 4.34 11.79
C TYR A 1105 -26.81 4.94 11.73
N PHE A 1106 -26.25 5.25 12.92
CA PHE A 1106 -24.91 5.77 13.10
C PHE A 1106 -23.99 4.75 13.80
N LEU A 1107 -22.71 4.80 13.42
CA LEU A 1107 -21.64 4.01 13.98
C LEU A 1107 -20.63 4.94 14.64
N TYR A 1108 -20.20 4.60 15.85
CA TYR A 1108 -19.33 5.43 16.67
C TYR A 1108 -17.98 4.77 16.92
N GLY A 1109 -16.95 5.59 17.07
CA GLY A 1109 -15.63 5.10 17.45
C GLY A 1109 -14.72 6.21 17.95
N ALA A 1110 -13.57 5.83 18.49
CA ALA A 1110 -12.49 6.74 18.84
C ALA A 1110 -11.14 6.04 18.65
N ALA A 1111 -10.12 6.79 18.22
CA ALA A 1111 -8.76 6.29 18.11
C ALA A 1111 -7.75 7.24 18.75
N CYS A 1112 -6.83 6.68 19.51
CA CYS A 1112 -5.68 7.37 20.09
C CYS A 1112 -4.41 6.85 19.43
N SER A 1113 -3.59 7.74 18.85
CA SER A 1113 -2.32 7.39 18.22
C SER A 1113 -1.17 8.22 18.77
N GLU A 1114 0.01 7.60 18.91
CA GLU A 1114 1.28 8.22 19.30
C GLU A 1114 2.33 7.98 18.21
N VAL A 1115 3.10 9.02 17.91
CA VAL A 1115 4.16 9.00 16.90
C VAL A 1115 5.45 9.61 17.44
N GLU A 1116 6.57 9.24 16.83
CA GLU A 1116 7.86 9.94 16.96
C GLU A 1116 8.30 10.42 15.57
N ILE A 1117 8.67 11.69 15.45
CA ILE A 1117 9.19 12.31 14.23
C ILE A 1117 10.68 12.61 14.39
N ASP A 1118 11.44 12.47 13.31
CA ASP A 1118 12.80 12.98 13.17
C ASP A 1118 12.73 14.39 12.55
N CYS A 1119 13.07 15.42 13.31
CA CYS A 1119 12.96 16.80 12.84
C CYS A 1119 13.99 17.16 11.75
N LEU A 1120 15.07 16.37 11.60
CA LEU A 1120 16.12 16.61 10.60
C LEU A 1120 15.80 16.00 9.24
N THR A 1121 14.95 14.96 9.21
CA THR A 1121 14.61 14.27 7.96
C THR A 1121 13.13 14.26 7.63
N GLY A 1122 12.26 14.55 8.60
CA GLY A 1122 10.80 14.46 8.46
C GLY A 1122 10.26 13.03 8.48
N ALA A 1123 11.11 12.01 8.60
CA ALA A 1123 10.67 10.64 8.84
C ALA A 1123 9.87 10.56 10.15
N HIS A 1124 8.91 9.64 10.20
CA HIS A 1124 8.18 9.36 11.42
C HIS A 1124 7.99 7.86 11.63
N LYS A 1125 7.58 7.53 12.84
CA LYS A 1125 7.30 6.17 13.28
C LYS A 1125 6.00 6.15 14.06
N ASN A 1126 5.14 5.20 13.73
CA ASN A 1126 3.88 4.96 14.43
C ASN A 1126 4.15 4.07 15.64
N ILE A 1127 4.14 4.63 16.84
CA ILE A 1127 4.51 3.90 18.06
C ILE A 1127 3.36 3.03 18.53
N ARG A 1128 2.18 3.64 18.74
CA ARG A 1128 1.04 2.94 19.30
C ARG A 1128 -0.27 3.54 18.84
N THR A 1129 -1.23 2.68 18.50
CA THR A 1129 -2.62 3.06 18.24
C THR A 1129 -3.58 2.16 19.02
N ASP A 1130 -4.55 2.79 19.67
CA ASP A 1130 -5.69 2.16 20.35
C ASP A 1130 -6.99 2.61 19.69
N ILE A 1131 -7.84 1.66 19.27
CA ILE A 1131 -9.12 1.93 18.61
C ILE A 1131 -10.27 1.28 19.38
N VAL A 1132 -11.28 2.05 19.75
CA VAL A 1132 -12.56 1.53 20.26
C VAL A 1132 -13.65 1.78 19.22
N MET A 1133 -14.38 0.74 18.86
CA MET A 1133 -15.43 0.81 17.83
C MET A 1133 -16.75 0.21 18.32
N ASP A 1134 -17.85 0.95 18.15
CA ASP A 1134 -19.21 0.47 18.39
C ASP A 1134 -19.68 -0.37 17.19
N ALA A 1135 -19.27 -1.64 17.17
CA ALA A 1135 -19.76 -2.64 16.22
C ALA A 1135 -21.07 -3.32 16.67
N SER A 1136 -21.57 -2.99 17.88
CA SER A 1136 -22.73 -3.66 18.49
C SER A 1136 -22.51 -5.19 18.52
N PHE A 1137 -23.55 -6.00 18.31
CA PHE A 1137 -23.44 -7.44 18.16
C PHE A 1137 -22.90 -7.82 16.77
N SER A 1138 -21.58 -7.91 16.66
CA SER A 1138 -20.91 -8.35 15.43
C SER A 1138 -21.42 -9.72 14.96
N ILE A 1139 -21.69 -9.87 13.65
CA ILE A 1139 -22.00 -11.19 13.05
C ILE A 1139 -20.76 -12.09 13.08
N ASN A 1140 -19.58 -11.50 12.88
CA ASN A 1140 -18.30 -12.19 12.88
C ASN A 1140 -17.20 -11.21 13.32
N PRO A 1141 -16.76 -11.30 14.59
CA PRO A 1141 -15.84 -10.31 15.13
C PRO A 1141 -14.43 -10.41 14.54
N ALA A 1142 -14.01 -11.57 14.04
CA ALA A 1142 -12.73 -11.71 13.35
C ALA A 1142 -12.69 -10.90 12.05
N ILE A 1143 -13.77 -10.99 11.26
CA ILE A 1143 -13.92 -10.21 10.04
C ILE A 1143 -14.03 -8.72 10.36
N ASP A 1144 -14.83 -8.34 11.36
CA ASP A 1144 -15.06 -6.93 11.69
C ASP A 1144 -13.81 -6.23 12.24
N ILE A 1145 -13.02 -6.91 13.08
CA ILE A 1145 -11.71 -6.42 13.52
C ILE A 1145 -10.78 -6.24 12.31
N GLY A 1146 -10.69 -7.24 11.42
CA GLY A 1146 -9.89 -7.12 10.20
C GLY A 1146 -10.34 -5.97 9.29
N GLN A 1147 -11.65 -5.67 9.23
CA GLN A 1147 -12.16 -4.51 8.50
C GLN A 1147 -11.69 -3.19 9.15
N ILE A 1148 -11.73 -3.09 10.47
CA ILE A 1148 -11.28 -1.89 11.23
C ILE A 1148 -9.79 -1.66 11.03
N GLU A 1149 -8.96 -2.70 11.20
CA GLU A 1149 -7.49 -2.63 11.02
C GLU A 1149 -7.13 -2.23 9.59
N GLY A 1150 -7.75 -2.89 8.61
CA GLY A 1150 -7.56 -2.58 7.20
C GLY A 1150 -7.96 -1.16 6.83
N ALA A 1151 -9.12 -0.70 7.31
CA ALA A 1151 -9.60 0.66 7.06
C ALA A 1151 -8.64 1.68 7.67
N PHE A 1152 -8.25 1.48 8.93
CA PHE A 1152 -7.36 2.36 9.65
C PHE A 1152 -6.04 2.54 8.92
N ILE A 1153 -5.38 1.46 8.50
CA ILE A 1153 -4.10 1.55 7.78
C ILE A 1153 -4.26 2.22 6.40
N GLN A 1154 -5.35 1.96 5.66
CA GLN A 1154 -5.63 2.72 4.43
C GLN A 1154 -5.82 4.23 4.70
N GLY A 1155 -6.41 4.58 5.84
CA GLY A 1155 -6.53 5.95 6.32
C GLY A 1155 -5.18 6.56 6.67
N VAL A 1156 -4.33 5.85 7.41
CA VAL A 1156 -2.94 6.27 7.69
C VAL A 1156 -2.21 6.59 6.39
N GLY A 1157 -2.34 5.73 5.38
CA GLY A 1157 -1.82 5.97 4.04
C GLY A 1157 -2.27 7.31 3.45
N LEU A 1158 -3.58 7.56 3.39
CA LEU A 1158 -4.14 8.83 2.89
C LEU A 1158 -3.59 10.07 3.61
N TYR A 1159 -3.42 9.98 4.92
CA TYR A 1159 -3.05 11.15 5.72
C TYR A 1159 -1.56 11.34 5.88
N THR A 1160 -0.70 10.38 5.55
CA THR A 1160 0.74 10.47 5.89
C THR A 1160 1.70 10.06 4.77
N LEU A 1161 1.26 9.29 3.76
CA LEU A 1161 2.18 8.62 2.84
C LEU A 1161 1.76 8.69 1.37
N GLU A 1162 0.51 8.37 1.08
CA GLU A 1162 0.01 8.20 -0.28
C GLU A 1162 -0.19 9.55 -0.98
N GLU A 1163 0.64 9.83 -1.98
CA GLU A 1163 0.61 11.07 -2.73
C GLU A 1163 0.56 10.81 -4.24
N ILE A 1164 -0.33 11.53 -4.93
CA ILE A 1164 -0.48 11.47 -6.38
C ILE A 1164 0.06 12.77 -6.97
N TYR A 1165 0.97 12.68 -7.93
CA TYR A 1165 1.52 13.85 -8.63
C TYR A 1165 1.01 13.91 -10.06
N PHE A 1166 0.68 15.13 -10.49
CA PHE A 1166 0.39 15.44 -11.89
C PHE A 1166 1.41 16.47 -12.42
N SER A 1167 1.76 16.36 -13.70
CA SER A 1167 2.50 17.42 -14.40
C SER A 1167 1.62 18.67 -14.57
N PRO A 1168 2.21 19.84 -14.86
CA PRO A 1168 1.45 21.05 -15.21
C PRO A 1168 0.51 20.88 -16.43
N GLU A 1169 0.78 19.89 -17.28
CA GLU A 1169 -0.02 19.53 -18.46
C GLU A 1169 -1.14 18.52 -18.14
N GLY A 1170 -1.21 18.02 -16.90
CA GLY A 1170 -2.24 17.09 -16.44
C GLY A 1170 -1.88 15.60 -16.57
N GLU A 1171 -0.62 15.26 -16.81
CA GLU A 1171 -0.16 13.86 -16.86
C GLU A 1171 0.13 13.32 -15.44
N GLN A 1172 -0.41 12.15 -15.10
CA GLN A 1172 -0.12 11.52 -13.80
C GLN A 1172 1.28 10.90 -13.80
N LEU A 1173 2.13 11.32 -12.86
CA LEU A 1173 3.52 10.86 -12.74
C LEU A 1173 3.66 9.63 -11.83
N THR A 1174 2.66 9.35 -10.99
CA THR A 1174 2.65 8.25 -10.03
C THR A 1174 1.74 7.12 -10.52
N LEU A 1175 2.32 6.20 -11.29
CA LEU A 1175 1.61 5.10 -11.98
C LEU A 1175 2.13 3.71 -11.59
N SER A 1176 2.98 3.61 -10.57
CA SER A 1176 3.58 2.33 -10.18
C SER A 1176 3.77 2.23 -8.67
N PRO A 1177 3.95 1.02 -8.11
CA PRO A 1177 4.33 0.86 -6.69
C PRO A 1177 5.69 1.50 -6.36
N ASP A 1178 6.50 1.81 -7.38
CA ASP A 1178 7.79 2.49 -7.23
C ASP A 1178 7.62 3.99 -6.95
N THR A 1179 6.55 4.59 -7.48
CA THR A 1179 6.25 6.03 -7.41
C THR A 1179 5.07 6.37 -6.49
N TYR A 1180 4.15 5.43 -6.28
CA TYR A 1180 3.01 5.54 -5.36
C TYR A 1180 3.17 4.56 -4.19
N LYS A 1181 3.33 5.08 -2.97
CA LYS A 1181 3.59 4.26 -1.78
C LYS A 1181 2.35 4.08 -0.94
N ILE A 1182 1.78 2.88 -0.97
CA ILE A 1182 0.84 2.44 0.06
C ILE A 1182 1.60 2.00 1.34
N PRO A 1183 0.94 2.00 2.52
CA PRO A 1183 1.54 1.48 3.74
C PRO A 1183 2.05 0.04 3.57
N ALA A 1184 3.25 -0.22 4.07
CA ALA A 1184 3.89 -1.51 4.18
C ALA A 1184 3.89 -2.02 5.63
N VAL A 1185 4.49 -3.19 5.85
CA VAL A 1185 4.66 -3.77 7.20
C VAL A 1185 5.44 -2.85 8.15
N CYS A 1186 6.34 -2.01 7.64
CA CYS A 1186 7.12 -1.05 8.45
C CYS A 1186 6.35 0.24 8.81
N ASP A 1187 5.17 0.45 8.24
CA ASP A 1187 4.38 1.68 8.44
C ASP A 1187 3.24 1.49 9.45
N ILE A 1188 2.97 0.25 9.89
CA ILE A 1188 1.92 -0.02 10.89
C ILE A 1188 2.38 0.41 12.29
N PRO A 1189 1.45 0.73 13.21
CA PRO A 1189 1.80 0.99 14.61
C PRO A 1189 2.50 -0.21 15.25
N GLU A 1190 3.57 0.02 16.00
CA GLU A 1190 4.24 -1.07 16.72
C GLU A 1190 3.34 -1.70 17.76
N GLN A 1191 2.52 -0.92 18.45
CA GLN A 1191 1.48 -1.44 19.34
C GLN A 1191 0.13 -1.14 18.72
N PHE A 1192 -0.56 -2.16 18.22
CA PHE A 1192 -1.84 -1.98 17.54
C PHE A 1192 -2.98 -2.73 18.26
N HIS A 1193 -3.88 -1.96 18.88
CA HIS A 1193 -4.98 -2.47 19.68
C HIS A 1193 -6.33 -2.06 19.10
N VAL A 1194 -7.23 -3.04 18.95
CA VAL A 1194 -8.62 -2.82 18.52
C VAL A 1194 -9.55 -3.48 19.54
N TYR A 1195 -10.54 -2.71 19.98
CA TYR A 1195 -11.56 -3.08 20.95
C TYR A 1195 -12.95 -2.88 20.34
N LEU A 1196 -13.84 -3.85 20.51
CA LEU A 1196 -15.26 -3.69 20.17
C LEU A 1196 -16.02 -3.29 21.43
N LEU A 1197 -16.85 -2.25 21.34
CA LEU A 1197 -17.61 -1.74 22.48
C LEU A 1197 -18.59 -2.81 22.98
N PRO A 1198 -18.53 -3.23 24.26
CA PRO A 1198 -19.41 -4.25 24.80
C PRO A 1198 -20.83 -3.70 25.06
N ASN A 1199 -21.82 -4.60 25.10
CA ASN A 1199 -23.19 -4.30 25.53
C ASN A 1199 -23.86 -3.14 24.77
N SER A 1200 -23.55 -3.00 23.48
CA SER A 1200 -24.23 -2.10 22.56
C SER A 1200 -25.27 -2.87 21.74
N CYS A 1201 -26.40 -2.24 21.42
CA CYS A 1201 -27.48 -2.87 20.64
C CYS A 1201 -27.92 -1.96 19.49
N ASN A 1202 -28.22 -2.56 18.34
CA ASN A 1202 -28.75 -1.89 17.16
C ASN A 1202 -30.04 -2.57 16.68
N SER A 1203 -31.20 -2.14 17.16
CA SER A 1203 -32.48 -2.79 16.83
C SER A 1203 -32.88 -2.73 15.34
N ILE A 1204 -32.18 -1.95 14.52
CA ILE A 1204 -32.52 -1.72 13.11
C ILE A 1204 -31.95 -2.84 12.21
N ALA A 1205 -30.66 -3.14 12.38
CA ALA A 1205 -29.96 -4.10 11.54
C ALA A 1205 -30.23 -5.55 11.98
N ILE A 1206 -29.86 -6.49 11.11
CA ILE A 1206 -30.00 -7.92 11.42
C ILE A 1206 -29.16 -8.31 12.63
N TYR A 1207 -29.75 -9.08 13.55
CA TYR A 1207 -29.13 -9.57 14.79
C TYR A 1207 -28.39 -8.50 15.60
N SER A 1208 -28.86 -7.26 15.57
CA SER A 1208 -28.23 -6.15 16.26
C SER A 1208 -26.80 -5.82 15.83
N SER A 1209 -26.43 -6.13 14.60
CA SER A 1209 -25.10 -5.84 14.04
C SER A 1209 -24.95 -4.40 13.51
N LYS A 1210 -23.72 -4.01 13.14
CA LYS A 1210 -23.44 -2.75 12.42
C LYS A 1210 -22.42 -2.97 11.31
N GLY A 1211 -22.58 -2.23 10.22
CA GLY A 1211 -21.68 -2.19 9.08
C GLY A 1211 -20.40 -1.42 9.39
N VAL A 1212 -19.29 -2.14 9.62
CA VAL A 1212 -17.98 -1.55 9.97
C VAL A 1212 -17.08 -1.27 8.75
N GLY A 1213 -17.57 -1.59 7.55
CA GLY A 1213 -16.79 -1.62 6.31
C GLY A 1213 -15.97 -0.37 6.07
N GLU A 1214 -16.48 0.84 6.31
CA GLU A 1214 -15.75 2.09 6.03
C GLU A 1214 -15.28 2.82 7.29
N ALA A 1215 -15.80 2.44 8.45
CA ALA A 1215 -15.72 3.20 9.70
C ALA A 1215 -14.28 3.47 10.16
N GLY A 1216 -13.43 2.44 10.21
CA GLY A 1216 -12.06 2.59 10.71
C GLY A 1216 -11.19 3.54 9.88
N PHE A 1217 -11.61 3.93 8.67
CA PHE A 1217 -10.79 4.70 7.74
C PHE A 1217 -10.45 6.10 8.28
N PHE A 1218 -11.46 6.84 8.74
CA PHE A 1218 -11.24 8.21 9.23
C PHE A 1218 -10.37 8.23 10.50
N LEU A 1219 -10.44 7.19 11.33
CA LEU A 1219 -9.66 7.09 12.56
C LEU A 1219 -8.13 7.06 12.32
N GLY A 1220 -7.68 6.75 11.09
CA GLY A 1220 -6.28 6.95 10.67
C GLY A 1220 -5.80 8.40 10.81
N SER A 1221 -6.70 9.39 10.84
CA SER A 1221 -6.37 10.80 11.08
C SER A 1221 -5.80 11.08 12.47
N SER A 1222 -5.99 10.16 13.43
CA SER A 1222 -5.30 10.25 14.73
C SER A 1222 -3.78 10.28 14.58
N VAL A 1223 -3.21 9.57 13.60
CA VAL A 1223 -1.77 9.63 13.29
C VAL A 1223 -1.38 10.99 12.72
N PHE A 1224 -2.18 11.54 11.81
CA PHE A 1224 -1.97 12.89 11.26
C PHE A 1224 -1.92 13.97 12.35
N PHE A 1225 -2.87 13.94 13.28
CA PHE A 1225 -2.91 14.91 14.37
C PHE A 1225 -1.82 14.67 15.42
N ALA A 1226 -1.37 13.42 15.63
CA ALA A 1226 -0.22 13.12 16.46
C ALA A 1226 1.08 13.64 15.84
N ILE A 1227 1.25 13.53 14.51
CA ILE A 1227 2.39 14.14 13.79
C ILE A 1227 2.33 15.66 13.92
N ARG A 1228 1.16 16.27 13.71
CA ARG A 1228 0.99 17.72 13.90
C ARG A 1228 1.36 18.15 15.32
N ASP A 1229 0.97 17.38 16.33
CA ASP A 1229 1.30 17.65 17.74
C ASP A 1229 2.82 17.62 17.98
N ALA A 1230 3.52 16.64 17.42
CA ALA A 1230 4.99 16.56 17.46
C ALA A 1230 5.67 17.76 16.78
N VAL A 1231 5.17 18.18 15.61
CA VAL A 1231 5.64 19.38 14.90
C VAL A 1231 5.36 20.65 15.72
N ALA A 1232 4.19 20.76 16.35
CA ALA A 1232 3.86 21.87 17.21
C ALA A 1232 4.81 21.95 18.42
N ALA A 1233 5.21 20.81 18.99
CA ALA A 1233 6.20 20.75 20.06
C ALA A 1233 7.59 21.25 19.59
N ALA A 1234 8.05 20.84 18.39
CA ALA A 1234 9.28 21.36 17.79
C ALA A 1234 9.22 22.89 17.60
N ARG A 1235 8.13 23.38 17.02
CA ARG A 1235 7.93 24.81 16.76
C ARG A 1235 7.86 25.63 18.04
N LYS A 1236 7.16 25.13 19.06
CA LYS A 1236 7.04 25.78 20.38
C LYS A 1236 8.40 25.98 21.04
N GLU A 1237 9.23 24.94 21.06
CA GLU A 1237 10.58 24.99 21.65
C GLU A 1237 11.49 25.98 20.91
N ARG A 1238 11.28 26.15 19.59
CA ARG A 1238 12.05 27.05 18.73
C ARG A 1238 11.49 28.48 18.65
N GLY A 1239 10.44 28.79 19.42
CA GLY A 1239 9.80 30.12 19.41
C GLY A 1239 9.06 30.46 18.10
N LEU A 1240 8.63 29.45 17.33
CA LEU A 1240 7.92 29.62 16.07
C LEU A 1240 6.40 29.70 16.26
N PRO A 1241 5.65 30.35 15.34
CA PRO A 1241 4.19 30.39 15.41
C PRO A 1241 3.55 29.00 15.41
N LEU A 1242 2.60 28.77 16.32
CA LEU A 1242 1.80 27.55 16.43
C LEU A 1242 0.56 27.55 15.53
N ASP A 1243 0.26 28.70 14.92
CA ASP A 1243 -0.78 28.84 13.90
C ASP A 1243 -0.17 28.56 12.53
N PHE A 1244 -0.04 27.27 12.20
CA PHE A 1244 0.51 26.79 10.93
C PHE A 1244 -0.43 25.78 10.28
N THR A 1245 -0.47 25.80 8.95
CA THR A 1245 -1.31 24.92 8.15
C THR A 1245 -0.52 23.69 7.71
N LEU A 1246 -1.08 22.50 7.96
CA LEU A 1246 -0.56 21.24 7.45
C LEU A 1246 -1.61 20.61 6.55
N ASN A 1247 -1.23 20.34 5.30
CA ASN A 1247 -2.08 19.69 4.31
C ASN A 1247 -1.89 18.17 4.34
N SER A 1248 -2.92 17.43 3.93
CA SER A 1248 -2.85 15.97 3.78
C SER A 1248 -2.43 15.60 2.35
N PRO A 1249 -1.55 14.61 2.15
CA PRO A 1249 -0.87 13.79 3.16
C PRO A 1249 0.27 14.54 3.89
N LEU A 1250 0.48 14.27 5.17
CA LEU A 1250 1.66 14.71 5.94
C LEU A 1250 2.87 13.84 5.64
N THR A 1251 3.43 14.05 4.44
CA THR A 1251 4.63 13.35 3.98
C THR A 1251 5.87 13.82 4.72
N VAL A 1252 6.96 13.05 4.58
CA VAL A 1252 8.27 13.37 5.16
C VAL A 1252 8.76 14.78 4.77
N GLU A 1253 8.45 15.23 3.57
CA GLU A 1253 8.71 16.61 3.10
C GLU A 1253 7.99 17.63 3.97
N ARG A 1254 6.65 17.52 4.08
CA ARG A 1254 5.84 18.50 4.82
C ARG A 1254 6.19 18.53 6.30
N ILE A 1255 6.55 17.39 6.89
CA ILE A 1255 7.00 17.30 8.28
C ILE A 1255 8.34 18.03 8.45
N ARG A 1256 9.32 17.76 7.59
CA ARG A 1256 10.66 18.37 7.68
C ARG A 1256 10.60 19.88 7.52
N MET A 1257 9.86 20.36 6.53
CA MET A 1257 9.74 21.79 6.24
C MET A 1257 8.92 22.53 7.31
N ALA A 1258 8.00 21.85 8.01
CA ALA A 1258 7.29 22.48 9.14
C ALA A 1258 8.16 22.60 10.41
N CYS A 1259 9.22 21.80 10.52
CA CYS A 1259 10.19 21.86 11.61
C CYS A 1259 11.32 22.85 11.28
N ASP A 1260 10.99 24.14 11.10
CA ASP A 1260 11.97 25.16 10.74
C ASP A 1260 13.13 25.23 11.74
N ASP A 1261 14.34 25.35 11.22
CA ASP A 1261 15.57 25.46 11.99
C ASP A 1261 16.62 26.28 11.22
N ILE A 1262 17.88 26.23 11.66
CA ILE A 1262 18.97 26.94 11.01
C ILE A 1262 19.22 26.46 9.58
N PHE A 1263 18.91 25.21 9.25
CA PHE A 1263 19.21 24.61 7.95
C PHE A 1263 18.14 24.98 6.93
N THR A 1264 16.87 25.00 7.32
CA THR A 1264 15.78 25.48 6.44
C THR A 1264 15.92 26.98 6.14
N LYS A 1265 16.47 27.77 7.06
CA LYS A 1265 16.71 29.22 6.86
C LYS A 1265 17.97 29.56 6.06
N MET A 1266 18.88 28.61 5.84
CA MET A 1266 20.02 28.82 4.94
C MET A 1266 19.59 28.94 3.46
N GLU A 1267 18.28 28.94 3.19
CA GLU A 1267 17.64 28.95 1.87
C GLU A 1267 17.22 30.37 1.38
N ASP A 1268 17.14 31.40 2.24
CA ASP A 1268 16.57 32.73 1.93
C ASP A 1268 17.46 33.65 1.03
N GLY A 1269 18.12 33.08 0.03
CA GLY A 1269 18.82 33.80 -1.03
C GLY A 1269 18.16 33.60 -2.39
N ASN A 1270 17.09 34.33 -2.68
CA ASN A 1270 16.46 34.49 -4.01
C ASN A 1270 16.03 33.19 -4.73
N MET A 1271 14.82 32.67 -4.48
CA MET A 1271 14.07 31.92 -5.49
C MET A 1271 12.55 32.12 -5.37
N ASP A 1272 11.91 32.33 -6.52
CA ASP A 1272 10.46 32.46 -6.70
C ASP A 1272 9.83 31.05 -6.81
N PRO A 1273 8.87 30.66 -5.94
CA PRO A 1273 8.39 29.27 -5.78
C PRO A 1273 7.49 28.70 -6.90
N GLY A 1274 7.59 29.21 -8.13
CA GLY A 1274 6.54 29.05 -9.16
C GLY A 1274 6.49 27.78 -10.03
N LEU A 1275 7.34 26.75 -9.84
CA LEU A 1275 7.57 25.77 -10.94
C LEU A 1275 7.33 24.28 -10.64
N VAL A 1276 6.86 23.91 -9.45
CA VAL A 1276 6.27 22.57 -9.21
C VAL A 1276 5.01 22.74 -8.38
N ILE A 1277 3.85 22.58 -9.00
CA ILE A 1277 2.57 22.56 -8.28
C ILE A 1277 2.50 21.22 -7.54
N THR A 1278 2.84 21.19 -6.26
CA THR A 1278 2.31 20.15 -5.38
C THR A 1278 0.79 20.36 -5.36
N TRP A 1279 0.03 19.41 -5.89
CA TRP A 1279 -1.43 19.49 -6.01
C TRP A 1279 -2.10 19.33 -4.65
N SER A 1280 -1.92 20.35 -3.81
CA SER A 1280 -2.74 20.64 -2.65
C SER A 1280 -4.03 21.31 -3.11
#